data_AF-A0A812WG69-F1
#
_entry.id   AF-A0A812WG69-F1
#
_cell.length_a   1.000
_cell.length_b   1.000
_cell.length_c   1.000
_cell.angle_alpha   90.00
_cell.angle_beta   90.00
_cell.angle_gamma   90.00
#
_symmetry.space_group_name_H-M   'P 1'
#
loop_
_entity.id
_entity.type
_entity.pdbx_description
1 polymer ?
#
loop_
_entity_poly.entity_id
_entity_poly.type
_entity_poly.pdbx_seq_one_letter_code
_entity_poly.pdbx_strand_id
1 'polypeptide(L)'
;MQSDWEGHPMKPLKGAAFAAAAFATVLTFAVPATTVPAKAAETTLRITLQLPVKSHLGQNLLLFKEEVESASDGEIAVEIYDSAQLYKDSEVPQAVGSGAIEMGVASLTRFVGDIPAVDIFYMPFMFNSEELVRAATAPDSPVRSKIDAAIRDTGSRVLWWQAYGGAIMLSQDEPLKTPADVEDKKVRVFGKTLGSFIEAVGGAPTLISGSEQYLAYQRGTVDVGMTGVSGVKSRSLWEVMDWITVTNHADIEFVVLVNEDFWQGLPEAHKEVIQAAAATADAAVRERIAEIEAEAYAAARENGMQIYELSPEEVEAWRAGAQPVIDQYLADSGALGQEVYEAALALRESDRIVSPGRVRPARPRPAPPSLSAAKVPMFRLLDRLNDLLAQLAAWLFFATAAMITYEVVARYLFNAPTIWAEELSRVFLVWGTFLAMAALLRRRSHISITLVTGRLGPAGRRGAELVALTVVAALSGIALWYGWAIAADSLARGRTTATMLDLPQGLLEAAVPLGFALLLAQALVEILRLLRGRGEDTTMETLLVLLALFGLLLAGVPVAFALAGLGAAMLLLGGFSPLMVPQGLLSTIDNFILLAVPLFLLMSNVLLKGGVGRDLFAAVQAWVGHWPGGLAVATIVSCGIFAAISGSSVATAATIGTVAIPEMLKRGYARPFVLGLLAAGGTLGILIPPSIPMIVFGFITEESVIQLFLAGIGPGLLLVGLFVGFSMLYAKFGGGFTPLDKASWAERKTTLLRAAPTFALAALIIWGIYAGAFTPTEAAAIGFAASLVITGLVLRTLTWALLKEATLDAMRTTVTILLIVAGAKVFGKAITLYRIPQDISALIAGNVDEAALFILVVALVLVLMGLFLEALSMMLIMVPVLAPSLAALGIDPIWFGIFFVIMVECALITPPVGLNLYVIQAVGKAGMGEVARGVWPFLALMLLTVVIIFLVPDIALYIPFRPEPEGSPMPDDAVVPDVPDAPDASAALPGAKLRRLLEGGGLQVMPCCYDALSARLVEQAGFPLTFMSGFAVSAARLGAPDTGLISYAEMLDQGRNITAAVSIPVLGDADTGYGNALNVKRTIAGYAQAGFAAAMIEDQVAPKRCGHTRGKEVVPRELALDRIRAAVDARDAARARGQDLLILARTDARHGEGLGEAIARAQGFADLGADILFVEAPRDAAEMETVAREVPGWKMANLVEGGDTPLLGPPELEALGFAIAAYPLTLLSAAMRAQRDALAALRSGTHPSGLLMDFAELRERVGFEDYYAEEACYAGAR
;
A
#
# COMPACT_ATOMS: atom_id res chain seq x y z
N MET A 1 46.82 -0.01 -48.72
CA MET A 1 47.83 -0.12 -47.63
C MET A 1 47.17 -0.95 -46.53
N GLN A 2 47.70 -2.08 -46.06
CA GLN A 2 49.05 -2.37 -45.53
C GLN A 2 49.34 -1.64 -44.21
N SER A 3 50.00 -2.21 -43.19
CA SER A 3 50.32 -3.61 -42.79
C SER A 3 50.99 -3.55 -41.37
N ASP A 4 51.41 -4.57 -40.61
CA ASP A 4 51.57 -6.04 -40.65
C ASP A 4 51.24 -6.59 -39.22
N TRP A 5 50.66 -7.79 -38.97
CA TRP A 5 51.16 -9.19 -39.04
C TRP A 5 52.14 -9.67 -37.93
N GLU A 6 51.85 -10.89 -37.42
CA GLU A 6 52.70 -11.86 -36.67
C GLU A 6 53.02 -11.66 -35.16
N GLY A 7 53.19 -12.78 -34.40
CA GLY A 7 53.61 -12.73 -32.98
C GLY A 7 53.33 -13.91 -31.99
N HIS A 8 52.76 -15.06 -32.37
CA HIS A 8 52.65 -16.26 -31.49
C HIS A 8 54.00 -17.01 -31.34
N PRO A 9 54.20 -18.01 -30.42
CA PRO A 9 53.27 -18.65 -29.45
C PRO A 9 53.83 -18.88 -28.00
N MET A 10 53.00 -19.37 -27.04
CA MET A 10 53.22 -20.61 -26.24
C MET A 10 52.21 -20.79 -25.07
N LYS A 11 52.08 -22.03 -24.58
CA LYS A 11 51.19 -22.50 -23.48
C LYS A 11 52.02 -22.78 -22.19
N PRO A 12 51.46 -23.21 -21.03
CA PRO A 12 50.05 -23.41 -20.63
C PRO A 12 49.67 -22.84 -19.24
N LEU A 13 48.39 -22.95 -18.84
CA LEU A 13 47.97 -23.64 -17.60
C LEU A 13 46.45 -23.88 -17.58
N LYS A 14 45.98 -24.76 -16.67
CA LYS A 14 44.56 -25.20 -16.58
C LYS A 14 43.89 -24.56 -15.36
N GLY A 15 42.67 -24.03 -15.49
CA GLY A 15 41.94 -23.54 -14.30
C GLY A 15 40.65 -22.73 -14.43
N ALA A 16 40.03 -22.57 -15.61
CA ALA A 16 38.90 -21.64 -15.79
C ALA A 16 37.74 -22.21 -16.64
N ALA A 17 37.18 -23.36 -16.23
CA ALA A 17 36.10 -24.04 -16.98
C ALA A 17 34.98 -24.54 -16.06
N PHE A 18 34.27 -23.62 -15.39
CA PHE A 18 33.03 -23.94 -14.66
C PHE A 18 31.99 -22.80 -14.59
N ALA A 19 32.38 -21.53 -14.78
CA ALA A 19 31.46 -20.38 -14.70
C ALA A 19 30.58 -20.19 -15.95
N ALA A 20 31.12 -20.42 -17.15
CA ALA A 20 30.45 -20.06 -18.41
C ALA A 20 29.27 -20.98 -18.81
N ALA A 21 29.10 -22.13 -18.17
CA ALA A 21 28.10 -23.13 -18.56
C ALA A 21 26.66 -22.82 -18.07
N ALA A 22 26.50 -21.92 -17.09
CA ALA A 22 25.21 -21.66 -16.47
C ALA A 22 24.28 -20.75 -17.30
N PHE A 23 24.82 -19.96 -18.24
CA PHE A 23 24.08 -18.93 -18.96
C PHE A 23 23.40 -19.41 -20.26
N ALA A 24 23.82 -20.57 -20.80
CA ALA A 24 23.45 -21.00 -22.15
C ALA A 24 22.15 -21.82 -22.24
N THR A 25 21.64 -22.36 -21.12
CA THR A 25 20.59 -23.40 -21.13
C THR A 25 19.16 -22.87 -20.99
N VAL A 26 18.97 -21.55 -20.82
CA VAL A 26 17.64 -20.92 -20.70
C VAL A 26 17.03 -20.59 -22.07
N LEU A 27 17.83 -20.50 -23.12
CA LEU A 27 17.44 -20.02 -24.45
C LEU A 27 16.85 -21.07 -25.41
N THR A 28 16.72 -22.34 -24.99
CA THR A 28 16.52 -23.48 -25.92
C THR A 28 15.09 -24.00 -26.07
N PHE A 29 14.07 -23.27 -25.58
CA PHE A 29 12.64 -23.58 -25.82
C PHE A 29 11.83 -22.37 -26.30
N ALA A 30 12.46 -21.46 -27.05
CA ALA A 30 11.74 -20.52 -27.90
C ALA A 30 11.37 -21.20 -29.23
N VAL A 31 10.12 -21.65 -29.36
CA VAL A 31 9.53 -21.93 -30.68
C VAL A 31 9.12 -20.57 -31.27
N PRO A 32 9.61 -20.18 -32.47
CA PRO A 32 9.28 -18.88 -33.04
C PRO A 32 7.85 -18.88 -33.60
N ALA A 33 6.89 -18.46 -32.78
CA ALA A 33 5.62 -17.94 -33.28
C ALA A 33 5.92 -16.64 -34.03
N THR A 34 5.72 -16.63 -35.34
CA THR A 34 5.99 -15.46 -36.19
C THR A 34 4.94 -14.38 -35.97
N THR A 35 5.23 -13.41 -35.12
CA THR A 35 4.38 -12.25 -34.88
C THR A 35 4.37 -11.36 -36.13
N VAL A 36 3.26 -11.41 -36.88
CA VAL A 36 2.89 -10.37 -37.84
C VAL A 36 2.70 -9.05 -37.05
N PRO A 37 3.14 -7.89 -37.54
CA PRO A 37 2.85 -6.62 -36.87
C PRO A 37 1.34 -6.37 -36.86
N ALA A 38 0.75 -6.30 -35.67
CA ALA A 38 -0.68 -6.05 -35.51
C ALA A 38 -1.03 -4.66 -36.09
N LYS A 39 -2.01 -4.64 -36.99
CA LYS A 39 -2.66 -3.41 -37.47
C LYS A 39 -3.43 -2.79 -36.29
N ALA A 40 -3.50 -1.46 -36.23
CA ALA A 40 -4.42 -0.81 -35.29
C ALA A 40 -5.86 -1.01 -35.79
N ALA A 41 -6.77 -1.45 -34.91
CA ALA A 41 -8.17 -1.68 -35.27
C ALA A 41 -8.84 -0.40 -35.78
N GLU A 42 -9.63 -0.51 -36.85
CA GLU A 42 -10.38 0.60 -37.45
C GLU A 42 -11.81 0.70 -36.86
N THR A 43 -12.26 -0.30 -36.10
CA THR A 43 -13.56 -0.31 -35.41
C THR A 43 -13.40 -0.91 -34.01
N THR A 44 -14.14 -0.37 -33.03
CA THR A 44 -14.18 -0.89 -31.65
C THR A 44 -15.62 -1.11 -31.22
N LEU A 45 -15.92 -2.30 -30.70
CA LEU A 45 -17.23 -2.70 -30.20
C LEU A 45 -17.17 -2.75 -28.67
N ARG A 46 -17.76 -1.77 -27.98
CA ARG A 46 -17.87 -1.78 -26.51
C ARG A 46 -19.16 -2.50 -26.12
N ILE A 47 -19.06 -3.54 -25.31
CA ILE A 47 -20.18 -4.36 -24.84
C ILE A 47 -20.32 -4.21 -23.33
N THR A 48 -21.47 -3.74 -22.85
CA THR A 48 -21.80 -3.78 -21.42
C THR A 48 -22.42 -5.12 -21.01
N LEU A 49 -22.01 -5.67 -19.85
CA LEU A 49 -22.56 -6.89 -19.25
C LEU A 49 -22.73 -6.70 -17.74
N GLN A 50 -23.90 -7.07 -17.20
CA GLN A 50 -24.27 -6.86 -15.80
C GLN A 50 -23.89 -8.02 -14.89
N LEU A 51 -23.41 -9.11 -15.49
CA LEU A 51 -22.86 -10.27 -14.82
C LEU A 51 -21.33 -10.22 -14.84
N PRO A 52 -20.64 -10.89 -13.90
CA PRO A 52 -19.20 -11.07 -14.00
C PRO A 52 -18.80 -11.83 -15.27
N VAL A 53 -17.64 -11.52 -15.85
CA VAL A 53 -17.13 -12.21 -17.07
C VAL A 53 -16.94 -13.73 -16.87
N LYS A 54 -16.80 -14.18 -15.61
CA LYS A 54 -16.82 -15.60 -15.19
C LYS A 54 -18.19 -16.30 -15.28
N SER A 55 -19.27 -15.58 -15.56
CA SER A 55 -20.59 -16.16 -15.85
C SER A 55 -20.59 -16.80 -17.24
N HIS A 56 -21.50 -17.75 -17.53
CA HIS A 56 -21.52 -18.40 -18.84
C HIS A 56 -21.87 -17.44 -19.99
N LEU A 57 -22.68 -16.41 -19.73
CA LEU A 57 -22.91 -15.28 -20.65
C LEU A 57 -21.62 -14.47 -20.91
N GLY A 58 -20.82 -14.21 -19.87
CA GLY A 58 -19.51 -13.57 -20.00
C GLY A 58 -18.49 -14.41 -20.78
N GLN A 59 -18.48 -15.73 -20.57
CA GLN A 59 -17.68 -16.67 -21.37
C GLN A 59 -18.16 -16.73 -22.83
N ASN A 60 -19.46 -16.58 -23.08
CA ASN A 60 -20.01 -16.51 -24.44
C ASN A 60 -19.68 -15.19 -25.16
N LEU A 61 -19.61 -14.06 -24.45
CA LEU A 61 -19.04 -12.82 -24.99
C LEU A 61 -17.54 -12.94 -25.28
N LEU A 62 -16.76 -13.66 -24.45
CA LEU A 62 -15.35 -13.91 -24.73
C LEU A 62 -15.14 -14.75 -25.99
N LEU A 63 -15.99 -15.76 -26.23
CA LEU A 63 -16.00 -16.51 -27.49
C LEU A 63 -16.31 -15.60 -28.69
N PHE A 64 -17.36 -14.78 -28.59
CA PHE A 64 -17.69 -13.79 -29.64
C PHE A 64 -16.52 -12.83 -29.92
N LYS A 65 -15.83 -12.35 -28.88
CA LYS A 65 -14.62 -11.52 -29.00
C LYS A 65 -13.49 -12.26 -29.73
N GLU A 66 -13.21 -13.50 -29.36
CA GLU A 66 -12.17 -14.32 -30.01
C GLU A 66 -12.48 -14.57 -31.49
N GLU A 67 -13.72 -14.90 -31.83
CA GLU A 67 -14.19 -15.08 -33.22
C GLU A 67 -14.11 -13.77 -34.03
N VAL A 68 -14.60 -12.63 -33.51
CA VAL A 68 -14.55 -11.33 -34.23
C VAL A 68 -13.11 -10.84 -34.43
N GLU A 69 -12.27 -10.89 -33.40
CA GLU A 69 -10.89 -10.40 -33.49
C GLU A 69 -10.02 -11.31 -34.37
N SER A 70 -10.30 -12.62 -34.39
CA SER A 70 -9.62 -13.57 -35.29
C SER A 70 -10.09 -13.45 -36.74
N ALA A 71 -11.40 -13.36 -36.99
CA ALA A 71 -11.96 -13.34 -38.34
C ALA A 71 -11.85 -11.96 -39.05
N SER A 72 -11.50 -10.89 -38.32
CA SER A 72 -11.20 -9.57 -38.88
C SER A 72 -9.70 -9.26 -39.02
N ASP A 73 -8.79 -10.22 -38.78
CA ASP A 73 -7.33 -9.99 -38.71
C ASP A 73 -6.93 -8.82 -37.77
N GLY A 74 -7.76 -8.54 -36.75
CA GLY A 74 -7.60 -7.42 -35.82
C GLY A 74 -8.13 -6.05 -36.30
N GLU A 75 -8.87 -5.98 -37.42
CA GLU A 75 -9.49 -4.72 -37.88
C GLU A 75 -10.68 -4.29 -37.01
N ILE A 76 -11.33 -5.23 -36.32
CA ILE A 76 -12.40 -4.98 -35.33
C ILE A 76 -11.90 -5.44 -33.95
N ALA A 77 -11.89 -4.53 -32.97
CA ALA A 77 -11.60 -4.84 -31.56
C ALA A 77 -12.89 -4.92 -30.73
N VAL A 78 -12.91 -5.79 -29.71
CA VAL A 78 -14.08 -5.97 -28.82
C VAL A 78 -13.69 -5.74 -27.35
N GLU A 79 -14.36 -4.80 -26.69
CA GLU A 79 -14.13 -4.43 -25.28
C GLU A 79 -15.34 -4.82 -24.43
N ILE A 80 -15.15 -5.66 -23.42
CA ILE A 80 -16.24 -6.15 -22.56
C ILE A 80 -16.16 -5.50 -21.18
N TYR A 81 -17.17 -4.70 -20.85
CA TYR A 81 -17.33 -4.00 -19.57
C TYR A 81 -18.32 -4.77 -18.70
N ASP A 82 -17.79 -5.74 -17.95
CA ASP A 82 -18.57 -6.69 -17.15
C ASP A 82 -19.02 -6.13 -15.78
N SER A 83 -19.73 -6.95 -15.01
CA SER A 83 -20.14 -6.63 -13.62
C SER A 83 -20.89 -5.29 -13.45
N ALA A 84 -21.60 -4.84 -14.49
CA ALA A 84 -22.33 -3.56 -14.55
C ALA A 84 -21.45 -2.29 -14.39
N GLN A 85 -20.20 -2.34 -14.85
CA GLN A 85 -19.24 -1.21 -14.79
C GLN A 85 -19.73 0.09 -15.46
N LEU A 86 -20.56 -0.01 -16.51
CA LEU A 86 -21.06 1.16 -17.26
C LEU A 86 -22.56 1.41 -17.07
N TYR A 87 -23.38 0.34 -17.13
CA TYR A 87 -24.84 0.43 -17.09
C TYR A 87 -25.44 -0.73 -16.27
N LYS A 88 -26.57 -0.49 -15.61
CA LYS A 88 -27.36 -1.50 -14.89
C LYS A 88 -28.35 -2.23 -15.82
N ASP A 89 -28.91 -3.33 -15.34
CA ASP A 89 -29.83 -4.23 -16.08
C ASP A 89 -31.04 -3.51 -16.67
N SER A 90 -31.59 -2.51 -15.96
CA SER A 90 -32.69 -1.66 -16.42
C SER A 90 -32.29 -0.57 -17.41
N GLU A 91 -31.01 -0.30 -17.59
CA GLU A 91 -30.48 0.84 -18.35
C GLU A 91 -29.98 0.39 -19.74
N VAL A 92 -29.64 -0.90 -19.93
CA VAL A 92 -29.04 -1.42 -21.19
C VAL A 92 -29.91 -1.20 -22.44
N PRO A 93 -31.23 -1.50 -22.46
CA PRO A 93 -32.03 -1.31 -23.67
C PRO A 93 -32.03 0.13 -24.16
N GLN A 94 -32.09 1.09 -23.23
CA GLN A 94 -32.04 2.51 -23.54
C GLN A 94 -30.63 2.97 -23.94
N ALA A 95 -29.58 2.48 -23.27
CA ALA A 95 -28.19 2.82 -23.57
C ALA A 95 -27.75 2.35 -24.96
N VAL A 96 -28.17 1.15 -25.38
CA VAL A 96 -27.90 0.62 -26.74
C VAL A 96 -28.84 1.28 -27.76
N GLY A 97 -30.14 1.39 -27.47
CA GLY A 97 -31.11 1.99 -28.40
C GLY A 97 -30.81 3.46 -28.74
N SER A 98 -30.25 4.22 -27.79
CA SER A 98 -29.82 5.61 -27.99
C SER A 98 -28.40 5.79 -28.54
N GLY A 99 -27.64 4.71 -28.73
CA GLY A 99 -26.25 4.76 -29.21
C GLY A 99 -25.24 5.31 -28.19
N ALA A 100 -25.58 5.34 -26.90
CA ALA A 100 -24.66 5.73 -25.82
C ALA A 100 -23.55 4.67 -25.58
N ILE A 101 -23.79 3.44 -26.05
CA ILE A 101 -22.80 2.37 -26.21
C ILE A 101 -23.17 1.55 -27.45
N GLU A 102 -22.17 1.00 -28.16
CA GLU A 102 -22.41 0.27 -29.41
C GLU A 102 -23.17 -1.03 -29.17
N MET A 103 -22.87 -1.74 -28.07
CA MET A 103 -23.43 -3.05 -27.75
C MET A 103 -23.70 -3.26 -26.26
N GLY A 104 -24.59 -4.21 -25.94
CA GLY A 104 -24.88 -4.58 -24.56
C GLY A 104 -25.71 -5.86 -24.45
N VAL A 105 -25.60 -6.53 -23.29
CA VAL A 105 -26.39 -7.72 -22.97
C VAL A 105 -27.56 -7.32 -22.07
N ALA A 106 -28.79 -7.64 -22.45
CA ALA A 106 -29.99 -7.32 -21.67
C ALA A 106 -30.83 -8.57 -21.39
N SER A 107 -31.41 -8.69 -20.19
CA SER A 107 -32.44 -9.71 -19.95
C SER A 107 -33.70 -9.37 -20.75
N LEU A 108 -34.34 -10.35 -21.38
CA LEU A 108 -35.44 -10.10 -22.33
C LEU A 108 -36.63 -9.35 -21.67
N THR A 109 -36.96 -9.66 -20.41
CA THR A 109 -37.98 -8.94 -19.60
C THR A 109 -37.61 -7.48 -19.24
N ARG A 110 -36.47 -6.95 -19.72
CA ARG A 110 -36.17 -5.51 -19.66
C ARG A 110 -36.91 -4.71 -20.74
N PHE A 111 -37.32 -5.34 -21.84
CA PHE A 111 -38.11 -4.70 -22.89
C PHE A 111 -39.62 -4.64 -22.58
N VAL A 112 -40.12 -5.24 -21.49
CA VAL A 112 -41.57 -5.38 -21.20
C VAL A 112 -42.32 -4.05 -21.06
N GLY A 113 -41.62 -2.93 -20.82
CA GLY A 113 -42.23 -1.60 -20.76
C GLY A 113 -42.66 -1.06 -22.13
N ASP A 114 -41.87 -1.33 -23.17
CA ASP A 114 -42.10 -0.86 -24.54
C ASP A 114 -42.70 -1.95 -25.44
N ILE A 115 -42.37 -3.22 -25.15
CA ILE A 115 -42.79 -4.41 -25.89
C ILE A 115 -43.28 -5.48 -24.89
N PRO A 116 -44.52 -5.41 -24.37
CA PRO A 116 -44.98 -6.36 -23.36
C PRO A 116 -45.00 -7.83 -23.83
N ALA A 117 -45.05 -8.06 -25.15
CA ALA A 117 -45.00 -9.38 -25.78
C ALA A 117 -43.70 -10.17 -25.51
N VAL A 118 -42.62 -9.52 -25.06
CA VAL A 118 -41.36 -10.21 -24.71
C VAL A 118 -41.49 -11.09 -23.47
N ASP A 119 -42.45 -10.80 -22.58
CA ASP A 119 -42.63 -11.54 -21.32
C ASP A 119 -43.20 -12.95 -21.54
N ILE A 120 -43.45 -13.38 -22.78
CA ILE A 120 -43.90 -14.75 -23.14
C ILE A 120 -42.95 -15.85 -22.64
N PHE A 121 -41.63 -15.61 -22.60
CA PHE A 121 -40.65 -16.57 -22.06
C PHE A 121 -40.76 -16.73 -20.53
N TYR A 122 -41.27 -15.69 -19.87
CA TYR A 122 -41.51 -15.65 -18.43
C TYR A 122 -42.97 -15.99 -18.06
N MET A 123 -43.76 -16.46 -19.03
CA MET A 123 -45.14 -16.89 -18.84
C MET A 123 -45.20 -18.24 -18.11
N PRO A 124 -45.85 -18.34 -16.92
CA PRO A 124 -45.81 -19.53 -16.09
C PRO A 124 -46.22 -20.82 -16.81
N PHE A 125 -45.27 -21.76 -16.86
CA PHE A 125 -45.38 -23.06 -17.51
C PHE A 125 -45.79 -22.99 -18.99
N MET A 126 -45.41 -21.94 -19.72
CA MET A 126 -45.53 -21.90 -21.19
C MET A 126 -44.47 -22.80 -21.85
N PHE A 127 -43.20 -22.43 -21.70
CA PHE A 127 -42.05 -23.21 -22.17
C PHE A 127 -41.54 -24.11 -21.05
N ASN A 128 -42.19 -25.27 -20.86
CA ASN A 128 -41.88 -26.21 -19.78
C ASN A 128 -40.88 -27.33 -20.16
N SER A 129 -40.19 -27.19 -21.29
CA SER A 129 -39.17 -28.13 -21.78
C SER A 129 -38.14 -27.40 -22.66
N GLU A 130 -36.91 -27.88 -22.67
CA GLU A 130 -35.79 -27.34 -23.45
C GLU A 130 -36.04 -27.46 -24.96
N GLU A 131 -36.78 -28.50 -25.38
CA GLU A 131 -37.24 -28.70 -26.75
C GLU A 131 -38.16 -27.56 -27.21
N LEU A 132 -39.08 -27.11 -26.36
CA LEU A 132 -39.98 -25.98 -26.64
C LEU A 132 -39.25 -24.64 -26.61
N VAL A 133 -38.30 -24.45 -25.67
CA VAL A 133 -37.42 -23.27 -25.65
C VAL A 133 -36.64 -23.17 -26.96
N ARG A 134 -35.97 -24.25 -27.40
CA ARG A 134 -35.23 -24.28 -28.68
C ARG A 134 -36.11 -23.97 -29.88
N ALA A 135 -37.32 -24.50 -29.93
CA ALA A 135 -38.27 -24.21 -31.01
C ALA A 135 -38.77 -22.75 -31.00
N ALA A 136 -38.80 -22.09 -29.84
CA ALA A 136 -39.20 -20.69 -29.70
C ALA A 136 -38.03 -19.71 -29.96
N THR A 137 -36.79 -20.08 -29.60
CA THR A 137 -35.57 -19.27 -29.77
C THR A 137 -34.83 -19.53 -31.09
N ALA A 138 -35.28 -20.47 -31.93
CA ALA A 138 -34.69 -20.71 -33.24
C ALA A 138 -34.78 -19.47 -34.15
N PRO A 139 -33.76 -19.13 -34.97
CA PRO A 139 -33.76 -17.90 -35.79
C PRO A 139 -34.93 -17.79 -36.79
N ASP A 140 -35.48 -18.92 -37.24
CA ASP A 140 -36.65 -19.03 -38.12
C ASP A 140 -37.99 -19.15 -37.37
N SER A 141 -37.97 -19.13 -36.03
CA SER A 141 -39.17 -19.30 -35.21
C SER A 141 -40.14 -18.13 -35.36
N PRO A 142 -41.46 -18.37 -35.48
CA PRO A 142 -42.48 -17.31 -35.46
C PRO A 142 -42.56 -16.58 -34.12
N VAL A 143 -41.96 -17.11 -33.04
CA VAL A 143 -41.84 -16.43 -31.74
C VAL A 143 -40.66 -15.44 -31.77
N ARG A 144 -39.41 -15.93 -31.91
CA ARG A 144 -38.20 -15.09 -31.98
C ARG A 144 -38.29 -14.02 -33.06
N SER A 145 -38.69 -14.36 -34.29
CA SER A 145 -38.71 -13.40 -35.41
C SER A 145 -39.65 -12.20 -35.20
N LYS A 146 -40.74 -12.35 -34.44
CA LYS A 146 -41.63 -11.25 -34.03
C LYS A 146 -41.00 -10.36 -32.96
N ILE A 147 -40.30 -10.96 -32.00
CA ILE A 147 -39.60 -10.27 -30.92
C ILE A 147 -38.36 -9.51 -31.46
N ASP A 148 -37.52 -10.16 -32.26
CA ASP A 148 -36.34 -9.56 -32.91
C ASP A 148 -36.72 -8.43 -33.89
N ALA A 149 -37.95 -8.43 -34.41
CA ALA A 149 -38.51 -7.33 -35.18
C ALA A 149 -38.94 -6.16 -34.28
N ALA A 150 -39.75 -6.41 -33.25
CA ALA A 150 -40.21 -5.37 -32.34
C ALA A 150 -39.07 -4.69 -31.56
N ILE A 151 -38.03 -5.44 -31.18
CA ILE A 151 -36.84 -4.88 -30.53
C ILE A 151 -36.11 -3.91 -31.48
N ARG A 152 -36.10 -4.16 -32.80
CA ARG A 152 -35.49 -3.25 -33.80
C ARG A 152 -36.14 -1.87 -33.81
N ASP A 153 -37.45 -1.79 -33.60
CA ASP A 153 -38.17 -0.52 -33.55
C ASP A 153 -37.80 0.35 -32.31
N THR A 154 -37.05 -0.20 -31.34
CA THR A 154 -36.45 0.54 -30.21
C THR A 154 -35.09 1.17 -30.51
N GLY A 155 -34.57 1.02 -31.74
CA GLY A 155 -33.21 1.42 -32.11
C GLY A 155 -32.12 0.40 -31.71
N SER A 156 -32.51 -0.76 -31.17
CA SER A 156 -31.61 -1.86 -30.81
C SER A 156 -31.83 -3.07 -31.72
N ARG A 157 -30.77 -3.64 -32.29
CA ARG A 157 -30.80 -4.90 -33.03
C ARG A 157 -30.30 -6.04 -32.16
N VAL A 158 -31.09 -7.11 -32.03
CA VAL A 158 -30.59 -8.39 -31.50
C VAL A 158 -29.61 -8.98 -32.52
N LEU A 159 -28.41 -9.34 -32.07
CA LEU A 159 -27.44 -10.13 -32.83
C LEU A 159 -27.60 -11.63 -32.54
N TRP A 160 -27.69 -12.01 -31.26
CA TRP A 160 -28.00 -13.37 -30.84
C TRP A 160 -28.67 -13.45 -29.46
N TRP A 161 -29.23 -14.62 -29.15
CA TRP A 161 -29.88 -14.92 -27.88
C TRP A 161 -28.94 -15.73 -26.96
N GLN A 162 -29.02 -15.51 -25.65
CA GLN A 162 -28.17 -16.13 -24.63
C GLN A 162 -29.01 -16.85 -23.58
N ALA A 163 -29.02 -18.18 -23.68
CA ALA A 163 -29.71 -19.08 -22.73
C ALA A 163 -29.16 -18.90 -21.30
N TYR A 164 -30.03 -18.60 -20.33
CA TYR A 164 -29.65 -18.52 -18.92
C TYR A 164 -30.10 -19.74 -18.09
N GLY A 165 -31.15 -20.42 -18.53
CA GLY A 165 -31.70 -21.64 -17.93
C GLY A 165 -33.01 -21.42 -17.17
N GLY A 166 -33.59 -22.52 -16.70
CA GLY A 166 -34.93 -22.54 -16.12
C GLY A 166 -35.03 -21.80 -14.78
N ALA A 167 -36.16 -21.10 -14.57
CA ALA A 167 -36.43 -20.38 -13.34
C ALA A 167 -36.77 -21.35 -12.19
N ILE A 168 -35.90 -21.34 -11.17
CA ILE A 168 -36.00 -22.05 -9.90
C ILE A 168 -36.40 -21.11 -8.77
N MET A 169 -36.97 -21.69 -7.70
CA MET A 169 -37.19 -20.97 -6.43
C MET A 169 -36.12 -21.36 -5.41
N LEU A 170 -35.83 -20.45 -4.49
CA LEU A 170 -34.88 -20.61 -3.39
C LEU A 170 -35.57 -20.30 -2.06
N SER A 171 -35.30 -21.08 -1.01
CA SER A 171 -35.86 -20.85 0.32
C SER A 171 -34.88 -21.22 1.43
N GLN A 172 -35.12 -20.67 2.62
CA GLN A 172 -34.49 -21.10 3.87
C GLN A 172 -35.33 -22.19 4.55
N ASP A 173 -34.68 -23.02 5.37
CA ASP A 173 -35.24 -24.12 6.17
C ASP A 173 -35.93 -25.29 5.41
N GLU A 174 -36.93 -25.02 4.55
CA GLU A 174 -37.77 -26.02 3.88
C GLU A 174 -38.00 -25.74 2.38
N PRO A 175 -38.20 -26.78 1.53
CA PRO A 175 -38.48 -26.61 0.10
C PRO A 175 -39.94 -26.24 -0.15
N LEU A 176 -40.16 -25.34 -1.11
CA LEU A 176 -41.49 -24.94 -1.58
C LEU A 176 -42.05 -26.03 -2.51
N LYS A 177 -43.25 -26.55 -2.21
CA LYS A 177 -43.82 -27.71 -2.92
C LYS A 177 -45.09 -27.35 -3.68
N THR A 178 -45.89 -26.48 -3.11
CA THR A 178 -47.22 -26.07 -3.56
C THR A 178 -47.38 -24.56 -3.44
N PRO A 179 -48.34 -23.94 -4.13
CA PRO A 179 -48.71 -22.53 -3.95
C PRO A 179 -48.86 -22.08 -2.48
N ALA A 180 -49.42 -22.92 -1.60
CA ALA A 180 -49.60 -22.60 -0.19
C ALA A 180 -48.27 -22.37 0.56
N ASP A 181 -47.14 -22.90 0.06
CA ASP A 181 -45.84 -22.72 0.69
C ASP A 181 -45.24 -21.33 0.43
N VAL A 182 -45.85 -20.50 -0.44
CA VAL A 182 -45.50 -19.08 -0.67
C VAL A 182 -46.59 -18.09 -0.26
N GLU A 183 -47.70 -18.57 0.29
CA GLU A 183 -48.77 -17.71 0.83
C GLU A 183 -48.21 -16.79 1.94
N ASP A 184 -48.57 -15.51 1.91
CA ASP A 184 -48.05 -14.42 2.76
C ASP A 184 -46.51 -14.16 2.72
N LYS A 185 -45.71 -14.94 1.98
CA LYS A 185 -44.25 -14.76 1.87
C LYS A 185 -43.87 -13.70 0.83
N LYS A 186 -42.81 -12.94 1.12
CA LYS A 186 -42.18 -12.03 0.14
C LYS A 186 -41.29 -12.81 -0.80
N VAL A 187 -41.63 -12.80 -2.08
CA VAL A 187 -40.87 -13.50 -3.13
C VAL A 187 -40.10 -12.48 -3.96
N ARG A 188 -38.77 -12.62 -4.04
CA ARG A 188 -37.97 -11.87 -5.02
C ARG A 188 -38.39 -12.28 -6.42
N VAL A 189 -38.78 -11.32 -7.25
CA VAL A 189 -39.02 -11.51 -8.69
C VAL A 189 -38.08 -10.64 -9.51
N PHE A 190 -38.01 -10.89 -10.82
CA PHE A 190 -37.13 -10.15 -11.75
C PHE A 190 -37.81 -9.76 -13.08
N GLY A 191 -39.13 -9.93 -13.21
CA GLY A 191 -39.96 -9.54 -14.35
C GLY A 191 -41.41 -9.27 -13.91
N LYS A 192 -42.19 -8.54 -14.72
CA LYS A 192 -43.56 -8.14 -14.35
C LYS A 192 -44.50 -9.35 -14.28
N THR A 193 -44.49 -10.19 -15.31
CA THR A 193 -45.31 -11.40 -15.40
C THR A 193 -45.01 -12.39 -14.27
N LEU A 194 -43.74 -12.48 -13.85
CA LEU A 194 -43.33 -13.28 -12.67
C LEU A 194 -43.88 -12.70 -11.36
N GLY A 195 -43.98 -11.37 -11.24
CA GLY A 195 -44.65 -10.71 -10.12
C GLY A 195 -46.14 -11.05 -10.05
N SER A 196 -46.85 -10.90 -11.18
CA SER A 196 -48.27 -11.25 -11.29
C SER A 196 -48.55 -12.73 -11.04
N PHE A 197 -47.61 -13.63 -11.37
CA PHE A 197 -47.72 -15.04 -11.01
C PHE A 197 -47.64 -15.27 -9.50
N ILE A 198 -46.70 -14.62 -8.82
CA ILE A 198 -46.59 -14.69 -7.36
C ILE A 198 -47.86 -14.16 -6.67
N GLU A 199 -48.43 -13.05 -7.15
CA GLU A 199 -49.71 -12.53 -6.64
C GLU A 199 -50.87 -13.50 -6.88
N ALA A 200 -50.94 -14.13 -8.05
CA ALA A 200 -51.97 -15.11 -8.39
C ALA A 200 -51.91 -16.41 -7.56
N VAL A 201 -50.76 -16.73 -6.96
CA VAL A 201 -50.58 -17.87 -6.02
C VAL A 201 -50.58 -17.45 -4.54
N GLY A 202 -50.86 -16.19 -4.21
CA GLY A 202 -51.00 -15.70 -2.84
C GLY A 202 -49.72 -15.20 -2.14
N GLY A 203 -48.61 -15.10 -2.86
CA GLY A 203 -47.37 -14.50 -2.36
C GLY A 203 -47.26 -13.00 -2.64
N ALA A 204 -46.31 -12.32 -2.00
CA ALA A 204 -46.06 -10.90 -2.17
C ALA A 204 -44.78 -10.66 -3.02
N PRO A 205 -44.87 -10.24 -4.30
CA PRO A 205 -43.68 -10.05 -5.13
C PRO A 205 -42.88 -8.81 -4.70
N THR A 206 -41.56 -8.92 -4.78
CA THR A 206 -40.64 -7.78 -4.66
C THR A 206 -39.65 -7.82 -5.82
N LEU A 207 -39.72 -6.81 -6.71
CA LEU A 207 -38.82 -6.71 -7.86
C LEU A 207 -37.43 -6.26 -7.39
N ILE A 208 -36.41 -7.11 -7.56
CA ILE A 208 -35.03 -6.82 -7.10
C ILE A 208 -34.04 -7.19 -8.21
N SER A 209 -33.04 -6.34 -8.45
CA SER A 209 -32.01 -6.57 -9.48
C SER A 209 -31.18 -7.83 -9.20
N GLY A 210 -30.71 -8.48 -10.27
CA GLY A 210 -29.73 -9.59 -10.17
C GLY A 210 -28.39 -9.17 -9.57
N SER A 211 -28.07 -7.87 -9.49
CA SER A 211 -26.87 -7.35 -8.82
C SER A 211 -27.04 -7.24 -7.29
N GLU A 212 -28.27 -7.02 -6.82
CA GLU A 212 -28.59 -6.79 -5.40
C GLU A 212 -29.04 -8.07 -4.68
N GLN A 213 -29.32 -9.12 -5.44
CA GLN A 213 -29.93 -10.38 -5.03
C GLN A 213 -29.30 -11.01 -3.77
N TYR A 214 -27.97 -11.15 -3.73
CA TYR A 214 -27.27 -11.73 -2.57
C TYR A 214 -27.48 -10.88 -1.29
N LEU A 215 -27.40 -9.56 -1.41
CA LEU A 215 -27.60 -8.64 -0.28
C LEU A 215 -29.06 -8.60 0.17
N ALA A 216 -30.02 -8.75 -0.73
CA ALA A 216 -31.43 -8.85 -0.39
C ALA A 216 -31.74 -10.13 0.42
N TYR A 217 -31.13 -11.25 0.06
CA TYR A 217 -31.30 -12.53 0.77
C TYR A 217 -30.58 -12.49 2.13
N GLN A 218 -29.31 -12.04 2.17
CA GLN A 218 -28.52 -11.90 3.40
C GLN A 218 -29.18 -11.00 4.45
N ARG A 219 -29.99 -10.02 4.03
CA ARG A 219 -30.69 -9.08 4.92
C ARG A 219 -32.11 -9.51 5.30
N GLY A 220 -32.62 -10.62 4.78
CA GLY A 220 -34.03 -11.01 4.97
C GLY A 220 -35.02 -9.99 4.36
N THR A 221 -34.64 -9.31 3.27
CA THR A 221 -35.56 -8.38 2.57
C THR A 221 -36.75 -9.12 1.95
N VAL A 222 -36.53 -10.38 1.58
CA VAL A 222 -37.47 -11.32 0.96
C VAL A 222 -37.27 -12.70 1.60
N ASP A 223 -38.37 -13.45 1.76
CA ASP A 223 -38.38 -14.77 2.40
C ASP A 223 -38.12 -15.90 1.39
N VAL A 224 -38.38 -15.64 0.10
CA VAL A 224 -38.18 -16.56 -1.02
C VAL A 224 -37.39 -15.89 -2.13
N GLY A 225 -36.42 -16.61 -2.69
CA GLY A 225 -35.67 -16.20 -3.87
C GLY A 225 -36.20 -16.81 -5.18
N MET A 226 -35.95 -16.16 -6.30
CA MET A 226 -36.23 -16.68 -7.65
C MET A 226 -35.07 -16.33 -8.59
N THR A 227 -34.59 -17.27 -9.41
CA THR A 227 -33.46 -17.09 -10.35
C THR A 227 -33.31 -18.31 -11.27
N GLY A 228 -32.36 -18.31 -12.21
CA GLY A 228 -31.89 -19.55 -12.86
C GLY A 228 -30.77 -20.21 -12.05
N VAL A 229 -30.58 -21.52 -12.15
CA VAL A 229 -29.55 -22.25 -11.37
C VAL A 229 -28.12 -21.77 -11.63
N SER A 230 -27.81 -21.36 -12.87
CA SER A 230 -26.58 -20.67 -13.25
C SER A 230 -26.33 -19.39 -12.41
N GLY A 231 -27.40 -18.76 -11.92
CA GLY A 231 -27.42 -17.64 -11.00
C GLY A 231 -27.03 -17.97 -9.56
N VAL A 232 -27.29 -19.20 -9.10
CA VAL A 232 -26.82 -19.70 -7.80
C VAL A 232 -25.30 -19.86 -7.83
N LYS A 233 -24.76 -20.56 -8.85
CA LYS A 233 -23.32 -20.81 -9.02
C LYS A 233 -22.50 -19.53 -9.27
N SER A 234 -23.04 -18.55 -9.99
CA SER A 234 -22.32 -17.31 -10.30
C SER A 234 -22.26 -16.30 -9.14
N ARG A 235 -23.25 -16.35 -8.23
CA ARG A 235 -23.42 -15.40 -7.10
C ARG A 235 -23.30 -16.02 -5.70
N SER A 236 -22.88 -17.28 -5.57
CA SER A 236 -22.78 -18.01 -4.30
C SER A 236 -24.06 -17.98 -3.44
N LEU A 237 -25.25 -18.16 -4.05
CA LEU A 237 -26.52 -17.99 -3.31
C LEU A 237 -26.77 -19.09 -2.23
N TRP A 238 -25.95 -20.14 -2.23
CA TRP A 238 -25.87 -21.16 -1.17
C TRP A 238 -25.37 -20.61 0.19
N GLU A 239 -24.77 -19.42 0.23
CA GLU A 239 -24.33 -18.77 1.48
C GLU A 239 -25.49 -18.06 2.22
N VAL A 240 -26.69 -18.01 1.60
CA VAL A 240 -27.83 -17.20 2.07
C VAL A 240 -29.21 -17.86 1.87
N MET A 241 -29.26 -19.05 1.25
CA MET A 241 -30.48 -19.85 1.01
C MET A 241 -30.10 -21.35 1.08
N ASP A 242 -30.95 -22.17 1.69
CA ASP A 242 -30.66 -23.59 1.97
C ASP A 242 -31.17 -24.53 0.87
N TRP A 243 -32.29 -24.18 0.24
CA TRP A 243 -33.00 -25.02 -0.71
C TRP A 243 -33.04 -24.44 -2.12
N ILE A 244 -33.00 -25.34 -3.09
CA ILE A 244 -33.48 -25.12 -4.46
C ILE A 244 -34.74 -25.96 -4.66
N THR A 245 -35.87 -25.33 -4.97
CA THR A 245 -37.00 -26.03 -5.63
C THR A 245 -36.84 -25.86 -7.14
N VAL A 246 -36.67 -26.98 -7.84
CA VAL A 246 -36.67 -27.05 -9.30
C VAL A 246 -38.11 -26.93 -9.80
N THR A 247 -38.58 -25.69 -9.93
CA THR A 247 -39.94 -25.37 -10.42
C THR A 247 -40.01 -25.32 -11.93
N ASN A 248 -38.95 -24.85 -12.61
CA ASN A 248 -38.87 -24.58 -14.05
C ASN A 248 -40.16 -23.92 -14.59
N HIS A 249 -40.65 -22.93 -13.83
CA HIS A 249 -41.94 -22.28 -14.10
C HIS A 249 -41.86 -21.24 -15.21
N ALA A 250 -40.66 -20.76 -15.52
CA ALA A 250 -40.37 -19.83 -16.61
C ALA A 250 -39.00 -20.18 -17.19
N ASP A 251 -38.72 -19.73 -18.40
CA ASP A 251 -37.37 -19.76 -18.97
C ASP A 251 -36.74 -18.36 -18.95
N ILE A 252 -35.41 -18.30 -18.89
CA ILE A 252 -34.68 -17.05 -18.73
C ILE A 252 -33.78 -16.82 -19.94
N GLU A 253 -34.19 -15.90 -20.79
CA GLU A 253 -33.44 -15.46 -21.96
C GLU A 253 -32.78 -14.09 -21.75
N PHE A 254 -31.59 -13.95 -22.31
CA PHE A 254 -30.91 -12.68 -22.52
C PHE A 254 -30.69 -12.48 -24.02
N VAL A 255 -30.56 -11.24 -24.45
CA VAL A 255 -30.25 -10.88 -25.84
C VAL A 255 -28.99 -10.02 -25.87
N VAL A 256 -28.11 -10.27 -26.83
CA VAL A 256 -26.98 -9.39 -27.11
C VAL A 256 -27.39 -8.42 -28.21
N LEU A 257 -27.35 -7.15 -27.87
CA LEU A 257 -27.84 -6.04 -28.66
C LEU A 257 -26.67 -5.28 -29.30
N VAL A 258 -26.92 -4.71 -30.47
CA VAL A 258 -26.13 -3.64 -31.09
C VAL A 258 -27.05 -2.46 -31.43
N ASN A 259 -26.57 -1.23 -31.36
CA ASN A 259 -27.32 -0.07 -31.82
C ASN A 259 -27.60 -0.16 -33.33
N GLU A 260 -28.84 0.11 -33.77
CA GLU A 260 -29.24 -0.05 -35.19
C GLU A 260 -28.56 0.97 -36.11
N ASP A 261 -28.45 2.24 -35.72
CA ASP A 261 -27.81 3.27 -36.55
C ASP A 261 -26.30 3.00 -36.71
N PHE A 262 -25.63 2.64 -35.62
CA PHE A 262 -24.24 2.16 -35.64
C PHE A 262 -24.10 0.92 -36.54
N TRP A 263 -24.99 -0.07 -36.38
CA TRP A 263 -24.99 -1.28 -37.20
C TRP A 263 -25.12 -0.98 -38.69
N GLN A 264 -26.04 -0.10 -39.09
CA GLN A 264 -26.22 0.29 -40.49
C GLN A 264 -24.97 1.01 -41.04
N GLY A 265 -24.30 1.81 -40.20
CA GLY A 265 -23.07 2.53 -40.53
C GLY A 265 -21.81 1.66 -40.71
N LEU A 266 -21.82 0.40 -40.27
CA LEU A 266 -20.68 -0.51 -40.43
C LEU A 266 -20.43 -0.90 -41.90
N PRO A 267 -19.17 -1.09 -42.33
CA PRO A 267 -18.84 -1.73 -43.60
C PRO A 267 -19.47 -3.13 -43.71
N GLU A 268 -19.89 -3.54 -44.91
CA GLU A 268 -20.58 -4.82 -45.08
C GLU A 268 -19.72 -6.02 -44.69
N ALA A 269 -18.41 -5.97 -44.95
CA ALA A 269 -17.46 -6.98 -44.48
C ALA A 269 -17.39 -7.08 -42.94
N HIS A 270 -17.53 -5.96 -42.21
CA HIS A 270 -17.57 -5.98 -40.75
C HIS A 270 -18.89 -6.61 -40.26
N LYS A 271 -20.01 -6.31 -40.95
CA LYS A 271 -21.31 -6.94 -40.65
C LYS A 271 -21.28 -8.45 -40.85
N GLU A 272 -20.68 -8.93 -41.95
CA GLU A 272 -20.53 -10.37 -42.23
C GLU A 272 -19.72 -11.09 -41.13
N VAL A 273 -18.56 -10.52 -40.72
CA VAL A 273 -17.74 -11.06 -39.62
C VAL A 273 -18.50 -11.10 -38.30
N ILE A 274 -19.17 -10.00 -37.91
CA ILE A 274 -19.92 -9.92 -36.65
C ILE A 274 -21.13 -10.88 -36.66
N GLN A 275 -21.81 -11.05 -37.79
CA GLN A 275 -22.91 -12.01 -37.92
C GLN A 275 -22.44 -13.47 -37.81
N ALA A 276 -21.29 -13.81 -38.41
CA ALA A 276 -20.71 -15.14 -38.30
C ALA A 276 -20.32 -15.47 -36.84
N ALA A 277 -19.64 -14.55 -36.15
CA ALA A 277 -19.28 -14.70 -34.75
C ALA A 277 -20.51 -14.77 -33.82
N ALA A 278 -21.55 -13.97 -34.09
CA ALA A 278 -22.82 -14.02 -33.35
C ALA A 278 -23.54 -15.37 -33.52
N ALA A 279 -23.55 -15.94 -34.72
CA ALA A 279 -24.13 -17.26 -34.97
C ALA A 279 -23.37 -18.39 -34.24
N THR A 280 -22.03 -18.33 -34.21
CA THR A 280 -21.19 -19.23 -33.41
C THR A 280 -21.49 -19.09 -31.92
N ALA A 281 -21.70 -17.86 -31.44
CA ALA A 281 -22.03 -17.60 -30.04
C ALA A 281 -23.44 -18.10 -29.64
N ASP A 282 -24.47 -17.91 -30.49
CA ASP A 282 -25.84 -18.44 -30.29
C ASP A 282 -25.81 -19.97 -30.12
N ALA A 283 -25.16 -20.67 -31.05
CA ALA A 283 -25.01 -22.12 -31.00
C ALA A 283 -24.24 -22.58 -29.74
N ALA A 284 -23.08 -21.97 -29.45
CA ALA A 284 -22.21 -22.42 -28.36
C ALA A 284 -22.81 -22.26 -26.95
N VAL A 285 -23.69 -21.26 -26.72
CA VAL A 285 -24.41 -21.15 -25.45
C VAL A 285 -25.64 -22.06 -25.41
N ARG A 286 -26.40 -22.15 -26.52
CA ARG A 286 -27.60 -22.99 -26.59
C ARG A 286 -27.26 -24.47 -26.48
N GLU A 287 -26.25 -24.99 -27.18
CA GLU A 287 -25.87 -26.41 -27.11
C GLU A 287 -25.43 -26.84 -25.69
N ARG A 288 -24.84 -25.94 -24.92
CA ARG A 288 -24.21 -26.25 -23.63
C ARG A 288 -25.08 -25.96 -22.40
N ILE A 289 -26.28 -25.40 -22.56
CA ILE A 289 -27.10 -24.96 -21.42
C ILE A 289 -27.41 -26.09 -20.42
N ALA A 290 -27.72 -27.29 -20.91
CA ALA A 290 -27.96 -28.46 -20.06
C ALA A 290 -26.71 -28.92 -19.27
N GLU A 291 -25.50 -28.75 -19.83
CA GLU A 291 -24.25 -29.00 -19.11
C GLU A 291 -24.01 -27.93 -18.03
N ILE A 292 -24.27 -26.67 -18.37
CA ILE A 292 -24.11 -25.51 -17.47
C ILE A 292 -25.07 -25.62 -16.27
N GLU A 293 -26.32 -26.02 -16.48
CA GLU A 293 -27.27 -26.29 -15.40
C GLU A 293 -26.85 -27.50 -14.57
N ALA A 294 -26.43 -28.61 -15.19
CA ALA A 294 -25.97 -29.80 -14.47
C ALA A 294 -24.75 -29.50 -13.57
N GLU A 295 -23.77 -28.72 -14.07
CA GLU A 295 -22.66 -28.24 -13.26
C GLU A 295 -23.10 -27.27 -12.15
N ALA A 296 -24.15 -26.47 -12.37
CA ALA A 296 -24.65 -25.52 -11.38
C ALA A 296 -25.43 -26.21 -10.25
N TYR A 297 -26.24 -27.22 -10.57
CA TYR A 297 -26.88 -28.09 -9.57
C TYR A 297 -25.84 -28.96 -8.83
N ALA A 298 -24.78 -29.41 -9.49
CA ALA A 298 -23.66 -30.08 -8.83
C ALA A 298 -22.96 -29.15 -7.84
N ALA A 299 -22.57 -27.94 -8.28
CA ALA A 299 -21.94 -26.95 -7.41
C ALA A 299 -22.84 -26.54 -6.22
N ALA A 300 -24.16 -26.40 -6.42
CA ALA A 300 -25.10 -26.12 -5.35
C ALA A 300 -25.14 -27.24 -4.28
N ARG A 301 -25.21 -28.51 -4.72
CA ARG A 301 -25.14 -29.68 -3.82
C ARG A 301 -23.79 -29.79 -3.11
N GLU A 302 -22.68 -29.50 -3.79
CA GLU A 302 -21.33 -29.51 -3.22
C GLU A 302 -21.11 -28.40 -2.18
N ASN A 303 -21.78 -27.26 -2.32
CA ASN A 303 -21.78 -26.15 -1.35
C ASN A 303 -22.95 -26.24 -0.34
N GLY A 304 -23.61 -27.39 -0.23
CA GLY A 304 -24.54 -27.71 0.86
C GLY A 304 -26.02 -27.47 0.60
N MET A 305 -26.42 -26.89 -0.54
CA MET A 305 -27.84 -26.70 -0.83
C MET A 305 -28.56 -28.03 -1.08
N GLN A 306 -29.75 -28.15 -0.50
CA GLN A 306 -30.64 -29.26 -0.76
C GLN A 306 -31.50 -28.96 -2.01
N ILE A 307 -31.71 -29.95 -2.85
CA ILE A 307 -32.45 -29.79 -4.12
C ILE A 307 -33.71 -30.65 -4.08
N TYR A 308 -34.86 -30.02 -4.24
CA TYR A 308 -36.17 -30.64 -4.36
C TYR A 308 -36.69 -30.54 -5.80
N GLU A 309 -37.03 -31.68 -6.38
CA GLU A 309 -37.63 -31.79 -7.73
C GLU A 309 -39.12 -32.07 -7.54
N LEU A 310 -40.00 -31.25 -8.13
CA LEU A 310 -41.45 -31.37 -7.95
C LEU A 310 -42.01 -32.63 -8.64
N SER A 311 -42.96 -33.29 -7.98
CA SER A 311 -43.79 -34.32 -8.60
C SER A 311 -44.79 -33.73 -9.61
N PRO A 312 -45.33 -34.52 -10.56
CA PRO A 312 -46.31 -34.04 -11.52
C PRO A 312 -47.58 -33.45 -10.90
N GLU A 313 -47.98 -33.90 -9.71
CA GLU A 313 -49.14 -33.38 -8.97
C GLU A 313 -48.83 -32.01 -8.33
N GLU A 314 -47.63 -31.84 -7.78
CA GLU A 314 -47.14 -30.54 -7.29
C GLU A 314 -47.00 -29.54 -8.46
N VAL A 315 -46.44 -29.94 -9.60
CA VAL A 315 -46.30 -29.07 -10.80
C VAL A 315 -47.67 -28.61 -11.33
N GLU A 316 -48.68 -29.49 -11.37
CA GLU A 316 -50.01 -29.10 -11.83
C GLU A 316 -50.71 -28.16 -10.83
N ALA A 317 -50.45 -28.30 -9.53
CA ALA A 317 -50.93 -27.36 -8.51
C ALA A 317 -50.35 -25.95 -8.71
N TRP A 318 -49.06 -25.82 -9.05
CA TRP A 318 -48.48 -24.52 -9.44
C TRP A 318 -49.04 -24.00 -10.77
N ARG A 319 -49.26 -24.88 -11.77
CA ARG A 319 -49.84 -24.51 -13.06
C ARG A 319 -51.25 -23.95 -12.94
N ALA A 320 -52.05 -24.41 -11.99
CA ALA A 320 -53.40 -23.89 -11.77
C ALA A 320 -53.42 -22.37 -11.48
N GLY A 321 -52.36 -21.81 -10.88
CA GLY A 321 -52.20 -20.37 -10.64
C GLY A 321 -51.78 -19.55 -11.87
N ALA A 322 -51.49 -20.18 -13.01
CA ALA A 322 -51.01 -19.49 -14.22
C ALA A 322 -52.11 -18.77 -15.02
N GLN A 323 -53.37 -19.22 -14.95
CA GLN A 323 -54.41 -18.71 -15.85
C GLN A 323 -54.67 -17.19 -15.74
N PRO A 324 -54.76 -16.57 -14.53
CA PRO A 324 -54.92 -15.12 -14.42
C PRO A 324 -53.76 -14.34 -15.03
N VAL A 325 -52.56 -14.91 -15.04
CA VAL A 325 -51.35 -14.31 -15.61
C VAL A 325 -51.39 -14.33 -17.14
N ILE A 326 -51.88 -15.42 -17.74
CA ILE A 326 -52.13 -15.54 -19.17
C ILE A 326 -53.15 -14.50 -19.62
N ASP A 327 -54.27 -14.39 -18.89
CA ASP A 327 -55.36 -13.45 -19.20
C ASP A 327 -54.88 -11.99 -19.11
N GLN A 328 -54.07 -11.65 -18.09
CA GLN A 328 -53.47 -10.32 -17.93
C GLN A 328 -52.43 -10.02 -19.01
N TYR A 329 -51.57 -10.98 -19.37
CA TYR A 329 -50.59 -10.79 -20.44
C TYR A 329 -51.27 -10.52 -21.79
N LEU A 330 -52.34 -11.25 -22.13
CA LEU A 330 -53.08 -11.02 -23.38
C LEU A 330 -53.76 -9.65 -23.41
N ALA A 331 -54.20 -9.14 -22.26
CA ALA A 331 -54.73 -7.78 -22.14
C ALA A 331 -53.63 -6.70 -22.28
N ASP A 332 -52.46 -6.91 -21.67
CA ASP A 332 -51.34 -5.96 -21.66
C ASP A 332 -50.56 -5.89 -22.99
N SER A 333 -50.44 -7.01 -23.70
CA SER A 333 -49.53 -7.17 -24.84
C SER A 333 -50.16 -7.03 -26.22
N GLY A 334 -51.49 -6.94 -26.28
CA GLY A 334 -52.25 -6.60 -27.49
C GLY A 334 -52.02 -7.55 -28.67
N ALA A 335 -52.16 -7.03 -29.90
CA ALA A 335 -52.10 -7.85 -31.12
C ALA A 335 -50.77 -8.61 -31.28
N LEU A 336 -49.63 -7.95 -31.07
CA LEU A 336 -48.31 -8.60 -31.15
C LEU A 336 -48.18 -9.72 -30.13
N GLY A 337 -48.59 -9.48 -28.88
CA GLY A 337 -48.50 -10.48 -27.82
C GLY A 337 -49.45 -11.66 -27.99
N GLN A 338 -50.63 -11.43 -28.58
CA GLN A 338 -51.53 -12.51 -28.99
C GLN A 338 -50.96 -13.32 -30.16
N GLU A 339 -50.39 -12.69 -31.20
CA GLU A 339 -49.71 -13.40 -32.30
C GLU A 339 -48.52 -14.24 -31.80
N VAL A 340 -47.76 -13.72 -30.83
CA VAL A 340 -46.64 -14.41 -30.18
C VAL A 340 -47.13 -15.57 -29.28
N TYR A 341 -48.25 -15.40 -28.59
CA TYR A 341 -48.88 -16.43 -27.76
C TYR A 341 -49.48 -17.58 -28.60
N GLU A 342 -50.18 -17.25 -29.68
CA GLU A 342 -50.71 -18.25 -30.62
C GLU A 342 -49.56 -19.04 -31.30
N ALA A 343 -48.45 -18.37 -31.63
CA ALA A 343 -47.24 -19.04 -32.11
C ALA A 343 -46.63 -19.99 -31.06
N ALA A 344 -46.52 -19.56 -29.79
CA ALA A 344 -46.02 -20.39 -28.70
C ALA A 344 -46.91 -21.62 -28.42
N LEU A 345 -48.25 -21.45 -28.48
CA LEU A 345 -49.19 -22.57 -28.38
C LEU A 345 -49.04 -23.57 -29.53
N ALA A 346 -48.89 -23.10 -30.77
CA ALA A 346 -48.73 -23.98 -31.94
C ALA A 346 -47.47 -24.88 -31.82
N LEU A 347 -46.35 -24.34 -31.31
CA LEU A 347 -45.17 -25.13 -31.00
C LEU A 347 -45.48 -26.22 -29.95
N ARG A 348 -46.20 -25.86 -28.88
CA ARG A 348 -46.58 -26.75 -27.79
C ARG A 348 -47.56 -27.87 -28.18
N GLU A 349 -48.43 -27.63 -29.15
CA GLU A 349 -49.27 -28.69 -29.73
C GLU A 349 -48.48 -29.65 -30.62
N SER A 350 -47.43 -29.16 -31.30
CA SER A 350 -46.59 -30.01 -32.17
C SER A 350 -45.69 -30.98 -31.39
N ASP A 351 -45.12 -30.56 -30.26
CA ASP A 351 -44.22 -31.35 -29.42
C ASP A 351 -44.93 -32.59 -28.82
N ARG A 352 -46.22 -32.46 -28.48
CA ARG A 352 -47.09 -33.54 -28.00
C ARG A 352 -47.24 -34.73 -28.95
N ILE A 353 -46.75 -34.63 -30.18
CA ILE A 353 -46.85 -35.67 -31.22
C ILE A 353 -45.60 -36.59 -31.23
N VAL A 354 -44.51 -36.26 -30.52
CA VAL A 354 -43.18 -36.89 -30.72
C VAL A 354 -42.62 -37.64 -29.48
N SER A 355 -42.97 -38.93 -29.39
CA SER A 355 -42.16 -40.05 -28.81
C SER A 355 -41.95 -40.20 -27.27
N PRO A 356 -42.21 -41.41 -26.71
CA PRO A 356 -41.78 -41.83 -25.35
C PRO A 356 -40.74 -43.00 -25.32
N GLY A 357 -39.85 -43.06 -24.32
CA GLY A 357 -38.81 -44.12 -24.17
C GLY A 357 -38.23 -44.32 -22.75
N ARG A 358 -37.55 -45.45 -22.47
CA ARG A 358 -37.05 -45.87 -21.12
C ARG A 358 -35.61 -46.40 -21.10
N VAL A 359 -34.87 -46.23 -19.99
CA VAL A 359 -33.67 -47.06 -19.61
C VAL A 359 -33.64 -47.30 -18.06
N ARG A 360 -32.79 -48.23 -17.56
CA ARG A 360 -32.60 -48.62 -16.13
C ARG A 360 -31.11 -48.63 -15.70
N PRO A 361 -30.78 -48.54 -14.38
CA PRO A 361 -29.40 -48.49 -13.85
C PRO A 361 -28.74 -49.87 -13.56
N ALA A 362 -27.43 -49.87 -13.27
CA ALA A 362 -26.59 -51.07 -13.02
C ALA A 362 -25.64 -50.94 -11.78
N ARG A 363 -24.92 -52.04 -11.42
CA ARG A 363 -24.15 -52.21 -10.16
C ARG A 363 -22.60 -52.17 -10.33
N PRO A 364 -21.82 -51.92 -9.24
CA PRO A 364 -20.37 -51.60 -9.29
C PRO A 364 -19.40 -52.81 -9.32
N ARG A 365 -18.09 -52.52 -9.45
CA ARG A 365 -16.94 -53.48 -9.45
C ARG A 365 -15.77 -53.02 -8.55
N PRO A 366 -14.85 -53.93 -8.14
CA PRO A 366 -13.83 -53.68 -7.11
C PRO A 366 -12.48 -53.12 -7.62
N ALA A 367 -11.61 -52.69 -6.69
CA ALA A 367 -10.38 -51.94 -6.95
C ALA A 367 -9.06 -52.78 -7.00
N PRO A 368 -8.09 -52.41 -7.85
CA PRO A 368 -6.72 -52.96 -7.90
C PRO A 368 -5.69 -52.12 -7.08
N PRO A 369 -4.41 -52.57 -6.91
CA PRO A 369 -3.55 -52.17 -5.78
C PRO A 369 -2.65 -50.93 -5.97
N SER A 370 -2.01 -50.53 -4.88
CA SER A 370 -1.26 -49.28 -4.72
C SER A 370 0.15 -49.23 -5.34
N LEU A 371 0.55 -48.04 -5.81
CA LEU A 371 1.91 -47.70 -6.24
C LEU A 371 2.48 -46.57 -5.38
N SER A 372 3.74 -46.70 -4.96
CA SER A 372 4.40 -45.74 -4.05
C SER A 372 4.81 -44.44 -4.75
N ALA A 373 4.57 -43.30 -4.08
CA ALA A 373 4.67 -41.96 -4.67
C ALA A 373 6.10 -41.47 -5.05
N ALA A 374 7.14 -42.28 -4.82
CA ALA A 374 8.54 -41.83 -4.82
C ALA A 374 9.22 -41.69 -6.20
N LYS A 375 8.52 -41.93 -7.32
CA LYS A 375 9.16 -42.12 -8.65
C LYS A 375 8.95 -41.04 -9.71
N VAL A 376 8.16 -39.99 -9.45
CA VAL A 376 7.96 -38.89 -10.43
C VAL A 376 9.29 -38.14 -10.68
N PRO A 377 9.77 -37.99 -11.94
CA PRO A 377 11.00 -37.24 -12.23
C PRO A 377 10.86 -35.73 -12.02
N MET A 378 9.74 -35.15 -12.47
CA MET A 378 9.50 -33.70 -12.51
C MET A 378 9.60 -33.01 -11.14
N PHE A 379 9.03 -33.62 -10.09
CA PHE A 379 9.14 -33.11 -8.72
C PHE A 379 10.60 -32.99 -8.26
N ARG A 380 11.43 -33.98 -8.56
CA ARG A 380 12.86 -34.00 -8.20
C ARG A 380 13.70 -32.99 -8.99
N LEU A 381 13.21 -32.49 -10.12
CA LEU A 381 13.83 -31.40 -10.88
C LEU A 381 13.55 -30.05 -10.22
N LEU A 382 12.27 -29.76 -9.91
CA LEU A 382 11.87 -28.54 -9.22
C LEU A 382 12.50 -28.44 -7.82
N ASP A 383 12.52 -29.55 -7.05
CA ASP A 383 13.18 -29.60 -5.74
C ASP A 383 14.67 -29.18 -5.84
N ARG A 384 15.37 -29.63 -6.89
CA ARG A 384 16.79 -29.29 -7.12
C ARG A 384 16.99 -27.85 -7.57
N LEU A 385 16.10 -27.34 -8.43
CA LEU A 385 16.13 -25.94 -8.87
C LEU A 385 15.99 -25.00 -7.68
N ASN A 386 15.00 -25.24 -6.81
CA ASN A 386 14.76 -24.41 -5.63
C ASN A 386 15.93 -24.48 -4.61
N ASP A 387 16.59 -25.64 -4.46
CA ASP A 387 17.83 -25.71 -3.64
C ASP A 387 19.03 -24.98 -4.27
N LEU A 388 19.11 -24.85 -5.60
CA LEU A 388 20.16 -24.09 -6.28
C LEU A 388 19.91 -22.58 -6.18
N LEU A 389 18.67 -22.13 -6.43
CA LEU A 389 18.29 -20.73 -6.34
C LEU A 389 18.38 -20.18 -4.91
N ALA A 390 18.04 -20.99 -3.89
CA ALA A 390 18.28 -20.62 -2.49
C ALA A 390 19.77 -20.49 -2.13
N GLN A 391 20.66 -21.26 -2.79
CA GLN A 391 22.11 -21.09 -2.61
C GLN A 391 22.61 -19.83 -3.33
N LEU A 392 22.09 -19.50 -4.52
CA LEU A 392 22.39 -18.25 -5.20
C LEU A 392 21.95 -17.04 -4.37
N ALA A 393 20.70 -17.04 -3.89
CA ALA A 393 20.18 -16.00 -3.00
C ALA A 393 21.04 -15.78 -1.75
N ALA A 394 21.48 -16.85 -1.09
CA ALA A 394 22.37 -16.74 0.07
C ALA A 394 23.73 -16.07 -0.29
N TRP A 395 24.27 -16.33 -1.48
CA TRP A 395 25.46 -15.62 -1.96
C TRP A 395 25.19 -14.19 -2.42
N LEU A 396 23.98 -13.84 -2.88
CA LEU A 396 23.58 -12.45 -3.14
C LEU A 396 23.58 -11.63 -1.84
N PHE A 397 23.01 -12.14 -0.74
CA PHE A 397 23.09 -11.46 0.57
C PHE A 397 24.53 -11.34 1.09
N PHE A 398 25.39 -12.32 0.84
CA PHE A 398 26.83 -12.22 1.14
C PHE A 398 27.52 -11.16 0.27
N ALA A 399 27.17 -11.08 -1.02
CA ALA A 399 27.69 -10.07 -1.95
C ALA A 399 27.25 -8.66 -1.55
N THR A 400 26.00 -8.46 -1.13
CA THR A 400 25.52 -7.20 -0.52
C THR A 400 26.41 -6.75 0.63
N ALA A 401 26.75 -7.67 1.55
CA ALA A 401 27.65 -7.37 2.67
C ALA A 401 29.06 -7.00 2.23
N ALA A 402 29.60 -7.70 1.22
CA ALA A 402 30.90 -7.39 0.65
C ALA A 402 30.91 -6.05 -0.11
N MET A 403 29.83 -5.71 -0.83
CA MET A 403 29.70 -4.45 -1.57
C MET A 403 29.63 -3.24 -0.66
N ILE A 404 28.83 -3.28 0.41
CA ILE A 404 28.74 -2.18 1.38
C ILE A 404 30.02 -2.07 2.21
N THR A 405 30.65 -3.20 2.57
CA THR A 405 32.00 -3.18 3.19
C THR A 405 33.03 -2.52 2.25
N TYR A 406 32.97 -2.82 0.96
CA TYR A 406 33.85 -2.23 -0.05
C TYR A 406 33.58 -0.73 -0.23
N GLU A 407 32.32 -0.29 -0.26
CA GLU A 407 31.94 1.13 -0.35
C GLU A 407 32.53 1.93 0.81
N VAL A 408 32.28 1.50 2.05
CA VAL A 408 32.81 2.13 3.27
C VAL A 408 34.34 2.17 3.26
N VAL A 409 34.99 1.08 2.85
CA VAL A 409 36.46 1.01 2.74
C VAL A 409 36.99 1.92 1.62
N ALA A 410 36.31 2.00 0.48
CA ALA A 410 36.70 2.86 -0.64
C ALA A 410 36.55 4.34 -0.29
N ARG A 411 35.44 4.72 0.35
CA ARG A 411 35.20 6.06 0.92
C ARG A 411 36.26 6.43 1.96
N TYR A 412 36.43 5.65 3.03
CA TYR A 412 37.27 6.06 4.17
C TYR A 412 38.77 5.78 4.05
N LEU A 413 39.22 4.77 3.29
CA LEU A 413 40.65 4.46 3.14
C LEU A 413 41.25 4.91 1.80
N PHE A 414 40.42 5.20 0.80
CA PHE A 414 40.88 5.55 -0.56
C PHE A 414 40.24 6.85 -1.11
N ASN A 415 39.42 7.54 -0.32
CA ASN A 415 38.68 8.75 -0.70
C ASN A 415 37.89 8.61 -2.03
N ALA A 416 37.32 7.42 -2.24
CA ALA A 416 36.68 7.01 -3.49
C ALA A 416 35.26 6.44 -3.22
N PRO A 417 34.25 7.29 -2.97
CA PRO A 417 32.87 6.84 -2.77
C PRO A 417 32.32 6.15 -4.03
N THR A 418 31.56 5.06 -3.86
CA THR A 418 31.10 4.21 -4.96
C THR A 418 29.58 4.05 -4.98
N ILE A 419 28.88 5.09 -5.49
CA ILE A 419 27.41 5.17 -5.55
C ILE A 419 26.77 3.92 -6.22
N TRP A 420 27.42 3.37 -7.24
CA TRP A 420 27.00 2.14 -7.93
C TRP A 420 26.97 0.89 -7.02
N ALA A 421 27.71 0.87 -5.91
CA ALA A 421 27.72 -0.24 -4.95
C ALA A 421 26.42 -0.31 -4.13
N GLU A 422 25.79 0.83 -3.88
CA GLU A 422 24.46 0.93 -3.25
C GLU A 422 23.38 0.35 -4.17
N GLU A 423 23.38 0.77 -5.44
CA GLU A 423 22.41 0.33 -6.44
C GLU A 423 22.45 -1.19 -6.64
N LEU A 424 23.65 -1.77 -6.85
CA LEU A 424 23.80 -3.23 -6.91
C LEU A 424 23.38 -3.93 -5.61
N SER A 425 23.59 -3.31 -4.45
CA SER A 425 23.17 -3.87 -3.15
C SER A 425 21.65 -3.97 -3.02
N ARG A 426 20.90 -2.99 -3.54
CA ARG A 426 19.42 -3.08 -3.66
C ARG A 426 18.97 -4.15 -4.64
N VAL A 427 19.59 -4.24 -5.82
CA VAL A 427 19.29 -5.30 -6.80
C VAL A 427 19.52 -6.69 -6.20
N PHE A 428 20.62 -6.90 -5.45
CA PHE A 428 20.92 -8.17 -4.78
C PHE A 428 19.93 -8.49 -3.65
N LEU A 429 19.44 -7.49 -2.91
CA LEU A 429 18.41 -7.64 -1.87
C LEU A 429 17.06 -8.10 -2.48
N VAL A 430 16.61 -7.45 -3.55
CA VAL A 430 15.36 -7.78 -4.24
C VAL A 430 15.43 -9.19 -4.84
N TRP A 431 16.44 -9.48 -5.67
CA TRP A 431 16.59 -10.80 -6.29
C TRP A 431 16.87 -11.91 -5.28
N GLY A 432 17.68 -11.66 -4.26
CA GLY A 432 17.94 -12.62 -3.18
C GLY A 432 16.68 -13.00 -2.39
N THR A 433 15.74 -12.07 -2.22
CA THR A 433 14.48 -12.31 -1.54
C THR A 433 13.54 -13.17 -2.37
N PHE A 434 13.28 -12.79 -3.62
CA PHE A 434 12.33 -13.50 -4.49
C PHE A 434 12.83 -14.89 -4.95
N LEU A 435 14.13 -15.06 -5.21
CA LEU A 435 14.68 -16.37 -5.64
C LEU A 435 14.66 -17.45 -4.53
N ALA A 436 14.64 -17.05 -3.25
CA ALA A 436 14.66 -18.00 -2.13
C ALA A 436 13.25 -18.45 -1.67
N MET A 437 12.19 -17.68 -1.95
CA MET A 437 10.88 -17.85 -1.30
C MET A 437 10.27 -19.26 -1.48
N ALA A 438 10.38 -19.84 -2.69
CA ALA A 438 9.89 -21.18 -2.98
C ALA A 438 10.62 -22.28 -2.17
N ALA A 439 11.91 -22.11 -1.92
CA ALA A 439 12.70 -23.04 -1.13
C ALA A 439 12.38 -22.96 0.36
N LEU A 440 12.03 -21.78 0.88
CA LEU A 440 11.54 -21.60 2.25
C LEU A 440 10.20 -22.31 2.48
N LEU A 441 9.27 -22.24 1.51
CA LEU A 441 7.98 -22.93 1.56
C LEU A 441 8.18 -24.44 1.68
N ARG A 442 8.94 -25.04 0.75
CA ARG A 442 9.25 -26.48 0.76
C ARG A 442 9.98 -26.93 2.03
N ARG A 443 10.86 -26.08 2.58
CA ARG A 443 11.58 -26.35 3.84
C ARG A 443 10.76 -26.03 5.09
N ARG A 444 9.46 -25.66 4.95
CA ARG A 444 8.56 -25.22 6.03
C ARG A 444 9.23 -24.21 6.99
N SER A 445 10.07 -23.32 6.44
CA SER A 445 10.95 -22.43 7.21
C SER A 445 10.33 -21.06 7.48
N HIS A 446 9.10 -20.82 7.06
CA HIS A 446 8.33 -19.63 7.43
C HIS A 446 7.74 -19.75 8.84
N ILE A 447 7.39 -18.60 9.44
CA ILE A 447 6.64 -18.53 10.70
C ILE A 447 5.16 -18.81 10.43
N SER A 448 4.54 -19.71 11.21
CA SER A 448 3.10 -19.95 11.25
C SER A 448 2.64 -20.41 12.65
N ILE A 449 1.37 -20.14 13.02
CA ILE A 449 0.89 -20.37 14.39
C ILE A 449 0.42 -21.81 14.56
N THR A 450 1.27 -22.64 15.17
CA THR A 450 1.01 -24.08 15.37
C THR A 450 0.18 -24.43 16.61
N LEU A 451 -0.41 -23.43 17.29
CA LEU A 451 -1.12 -23.61 18.57
C LEU A 451 -2.40 -24.45 18.44
N VAL A 452 -3.12 -24.34 17.33
CA VAL A 452 -4.35 -25.10 17.05
C VAL A 452 -4.06 -26.29 16.14
N THR A 453 -3.39 -26.13 15.00
CA THR A 453 -2.95 -27.27 14.16
C THR A 453 -2.15 -28.32 14.95
N GLY A 454 -1.31 -27.90 15.90
CA GLY A 454 -0.58 -28.79 16.80
C GLY A 454 -1.47 -29.66 17.72
N ARG A 455 -2.74 -29.28 17.94
CA ARG A 455 -3.74 -30.07 18.66
C ARG A 455 -4.67 -30.88 17.74
N LEU A 456 -4.82 -30.48 16.47
CA LEU A 456 -5.59 -31.24 15.49
C LEU A 456 -4.99 -32.63 15.22
N GLY A 457 -5.86 -33.60 14.89
CA GLY A 457 -5.46 -34.94 14.45
C GLY A 457 -4.83 -34.94 13.05
N PRO A 458 -4.30 -36.09 12.58
CA PRO A 458 -3.60 -36.19 11.29
C PRO A 458 -4.46 -35.80 10.07
N ALA A 459 -5.78 -35.89 10.17
CA ALA A 459 -6.74 -35.41 9.18
C ALA A 459 -6.79 -33.86 9.13
N GLY A 460 -7.28 -33.22 10.20
CA GLY A 460 -7.38 -31.76 10.29
C GLY A 460 -6.06 -31.00 10.06
N ARG A 461 -4.91 -31.58 10.46
CA ARG A 461 -3.59 -31.00 10.11
C ARG A 461 -3.33 -30.94 8.60
N ARG A 462 -3.75 -31.96 7.85
CA ARG A 462 -3.62 -31.98 6.38
C ARG A 462 -4.61 -31.03 5.73
N GLY A 463 -5.86 -30.98 6.20
CA GLY A 463 -6.85 -30.00 5.72
C GLY A 463 -6.37 -28.56 5.89
N ALA A 464 -5.91 -28.21 7.09
CA ALA A 464 -5.36 -26.89 7.41
C ALA A 464 -4.12 -26.54 6.55
N GLU A 465 -3.19 -27.48 6.36
CA GLU A 465 -2.04 -27.28 5.46
C GLU A 465 -2.44 -27.13 3.97
N LEU A 466 -3.52 -27.79 3.55
CA LEU A 466 -4.02 -27.68 2.18
C LEU A 466 -4.68 -26.32 1.93
N VAL A 467 -5.46 -25.81 2.88
CA VAL A 467 -5.97 -24.41 2.86
C VAL A 467 -4.81 -23.42 2.80
N ALA A 468 -3.78 -23.61 3.64
CA ALA A 468 -2.59 -22.77 3.65
C ALA A 468 -1.90 -22.69 2.28
N LEU A 469 -1.67 -23.83 1.63
CA LEU A 469 -1.01 -23.87 0.33
C LEU A 469 -1.89 -23.34 -0.81
N THR A 470 -3.22 -23.52 -0.74
CA THR A 470 -4.16 -22.93 -1.71
C THR A 470 -4.15 -21.40 -1.65
N VAL A 471 -4.11 -20.80 -0.46
CA VAL A 471 -3.97 -19.34 -0.29
C VAL A 471 -2.63 -18.85 -0.86
N VAL A 472 -1.54 -19.57 -0.59
CA VAL A 472 -0.21 -19.25 -1.16
C VAL A 472 -0.23 -19.33 -2.69
N ALA A 473 -0.88 -20.34 -3.27
CA ALA A 473 -0.99 -20.50 -4.72
C ALA A 473 -1.82 -19.37 -5.36
N ALA A 474 -2.99 -19.04 -4.81
CA ALA A 474 -3.85 -17.96 -5.31
C ALA A 474 -3.12 -16.60 -5.35
N LEU A 475 -2.43 -16.24 -4.26
CA LEU A 475 -1.65 -15.00 -4.19
C LEU A 475 -0.45 -15.00 -5.14
N SER A 476 0.19 -16.16 -5.31
CA SER A 476 1.28 -16.30 -6.27
C SER A 476 0.79 -16.11 -7.72
N GLY A 477 -0.44 -16.53 -8.04
CA GLY A 477 -1.08 -16.25 -9.34
C GLY A 477 -1.31 -14.75 -9.57
N ILE A 478 -1.88 -14.04 -8.59
CA ILE A 478 -2.12 -12.59 -8.67
C ILE A 478 -0.81 -11.81 -8.85
N ALA A 479 0.20 -12.10 -8.02
CA ALA A 479 1.49 -11.40 -8.07
C ALA A 479 2.31 -11.75 -9.32
N LEU A 480 2.18 -12.97 -9.86
CA LEU A 480 2.75 -13.36 -11.16
C LEU A 480 2.10 -12.57 -12.31
N TRP A 481 0.77 -12.57 -12.41
CA TRP A 481 0.05 -11.96 -13.53
C TRP A 481 0.33 -10.45 -13.63
N TYR A 482 0.04 -9.70 -12.56
CA TYR A 482 0.23 -8.25 -12.54
C TYR A 482 1.71 -7.85 -12.48
N GLY A 483 2.57 -8.64 -11.83
CA GLY A 483 4.02 -8.39 -11.81
C GLY A 483 4.67 -8.54 -13.18
N TRP A 484 4.22 -9.50 -14.00
CA TRP A 484 4.73 -9.68 -15.36
C TRP A 484 4.28 -8.55 -16.29
N ALA A 485 3.03 -8.09 -16.17
CA ALA A 485 2.52 -6.95 -16.92
C ALA A 485 3.33 -5.66 -16.64
N ILE A 486 3.64 -5.39 -15.36
CA ILE A 486 4.44 -4.22 -14.94
C ILE A 486 5.87 -4.29 -15.52
N ALA A 487 6.55 -5.44 -15.38
CA ALA A 487 7.92 -5.61 -15.85
C ALA A 487 8.04 -5.57 -17.38
N ALA A 488 7.07 -6.15 -18.10
CA ALA A 488 7.00 -6.10 -19.56
C ALA A 488 6.76 -4.67 -20.07
N ASP A 489 5.88 -3.91 -19.41
CA ASP A 489 5.65 -2.49 -19.71
C ASP A 489 6.91 -1.64 -19.51
N SER A 490 7.66 -1.85 -18.41
CA SER A 490 8.96 -1.19 -18.19
C SER A 490 9.94 -1.43 -19.33
N LEU A 491 10.09 -2.69 -19.75
CA LEU A 491 11.00 -3.07 -20.83
C LEU A 491 10.56 -2.50 -22.18
N ALA A 492 9.25 -2.53 -22.47
CA ALA A 492 8.69 -1.98 -23.71
C ALA A 492 8.81 -0.44 -23.80
N ARG A 493 8.69 0.27 -22.68
CA ARG A 493 8.85 1.73 -22.60
C ARG A 493 10.30 2.18 -22.36
N GLY A 494 11.25 1.26 -22.20
CA GLY A 494 12.65 1.58 -21.93
C GLY A 494 12.89 2.29 -20.59
N ARG A 495 12.05 2.06 -19.57
CA ARG A 495 12.20 2.68 -18.24
C ARG A 495 13.52 2.23 -17.60
N THR A 496 14.33 3.16 -17.08
CA THR A 496 15.54 2.89 -16.27
C THR A 496 15.31 3.21 -14.80
N THR A 497 16.20 2.72 -13.93
CA THR A 497 16.34 3.19 -12.55
C THR A 497 16.89 4.62 -12.55
N ALA A 498 16.37 5.49 -11.68
CA ALA A 498 16.80 6.90 -11.59
C ALA A 498 18.14 7.05 -10.82
N THR A 499 19.15 6.29 -11.21
CA THR A 499 20.41 6.05 -10.49
C THR A 499 21.58 5.82 -11.46
N MET A 500 22.81 5.90 -10.94
CA MET A 500 24.03 6.06 -11.73
C MET A 500 24.31 4.98 -12.80
N LEU A 501 23.75 3.77 -12.65
CA LEU A 501 23.93 2.68 -13.62
C LEU A 501 22.85 2.62 -14.73
N ASP A 502 21.80 3.46 -14.68
CA ASP A 502 20.67 3.46 -15.63
C ASP A 502 20.13 2.03 -15.92
N LEU A 503 19.99 1.21 -14.88
CA LEU A 503 19.60 -0.20 -15.05
C LEU A 503 18.16 -0.29 -15.57
N PRO A 504 17.85 -1.19 -16.52
CA PRO A 504 16.47 -1.36 -16.99
C PRO A 504 15.53 -1.70 -15.83
N GLN A 505 14.55 -0.82 -15.56
CA GLN A 505 13.63 -0.92 -14.42
C GLN A 505 12.87 -2.26 -14.42
N GLY A 506 12.53 -2.77 -15.60
CA GLY A 506 11.88 -4.07 -15.77
C GLY A 506 12.74 -5.27 -15.35
N LEU A 507 14.07 -5.14 -15.25
CA LEU A 507 14.95 -6.17 -14.69
C LEU A 507 14.81 -6.27 -13.16
N LEU A 508 14.53 -5.17 -12.48
CA LEU A 508 14.25 -5.15 -11.04
C LEU A 508 12.83 -5.65 -10.77
N GLU A 509 11.85 -5.16 -11.54
CA GLU A 509 10.45 -5.56 -11.43
C GLU A 509 10.23 -7.05 -11.77
N ALA A 510 10.96 -7.62 -12.74
CA ALA A 510 10.86 -9.03 -13.13
C ALA A 510 11.23 -10.03 -12.01
N ALA A 511 11.96 -9.61 -10.98
CA ALA A 511 12.23 -10.44 -9.81
C ALA A 511 10.93 -10.91 -9.13
N VAL A 512 9.90 -10.06 -9.09
CA VAL A 512 8.61 -10.34 -8.44
C VAL A 512 7.88 -11.51 -9.11
N PRO A 513 7.48 -11.45 -10.41
CA PRO A 513 6.77 -12.55 -11.05
C PRO A 513 7.60 -13.82 -11.13
N LEU A 514 8.92 -13.75 -11.31
CA LEU A 514 9.77 -14.94 -11.36
C LEU A 514 9.84 -15.67 -10.00
N GLY A 515 9.93 -14.93 -8.89
CA GLY A 515 9.83 -15.51 -7.54
C GLY A 515 8.46 -16.15 -7.29
N PHE A 516 7.38 -15.46 -7.64
CA PHE A 516 6.02 -15.98 -7.46
C PHE A 516 5.68 -17.15 -8.41
N ALA A 517 6.23 -17.23 -9.62
CA ALA A 517 6.11 -18.41 -10.49
C ALA A 517 6.75 -19.66 -9.85
N LEU A 518 7.95 -19.52 -9.27
CA LEU A 518 8.63 -20.60 -8.54
C LEU A 518 7.85 -21.01 -7.28
N LEU A 519 7.26 -20.04 -6.58
CA LEU A 519 6.43 -20.28 -5.40
C LEU A 519 5.13 -21.00 -5.74
N LEU A 520 4.44 -20.58 -6.79
CA LEU A 520 3.23 -21.22 -7.33
C LEU A 520 3.51 -22.68 -7.73
N ALA A 521 4.59 -22.90 -8.49
CA ALA A 521 5.00 -24.25 -8.89
C ALA A 521 5.30 -25.15 -7.68
N GLN A 522 5.96 -24.63 -6.64
CA GLN A 522 6.23 -25.39 -5.42
C GLN A 522 4.95 -25.65 -4.59
N ALA A 523 4.06 -24.66 -4.47
CA ALA A 523 2.80 -24.79 -3.74
C ALA A 523 1.91 -25.86 -4.38
N LEU A 524 1.76 -25.85 -5.70
CA LEU A 524 1.05 -26.89 -6.46
C LEU A 524 1.68 -28.28 -6.27
N VAL A 525 3.02 -28.39 -6.22
CA VAL A 525 3.70 -29.66 -5.93
C VAL A 525 3.46 -30.16 -4.50
N GLU A 526 3.40 -29.28 -3.49
CA GLU A 526 3.04 -29.68 -2.12
C GLU A 526 1.55 -30.06 -1.98
N ILE A 527 0.63 -29.34 -2.65
CA ILE A 527 -0.79 -29.72 -2.73
C ILE A 527 -0.94 -31.12 -3.35
N LEU A 528 -0.24 -31.40 -4.46
CA LEU A 528 -0.21 -32.73 -5.10
C LEU A 528 0.48 -33.82 -4.27
N ARG A 529 1.35 -33.44 -3.32
CA ARG A 529 1.93 -34.35 -2.31
C ARG A 529 0.90 -34.66 -1.21
N LEU A 530 0.15 -33.67 -0.73
CA LEU A 530 -0.84 -33.80 0.35
C LEU A 530 -2.13 -34.51 -0.10
N LEU A 531 -2.68 -34.18 -1.26
CA LEU A 531 -3.90 -34.81 -1.82
C LEU A 531 -3.77 -36.33 -2.03
N ARG A 532 -2.54 -36.86 -2.06
CA ARG A 532 -2.28 -38.31 -2.14
C ARG A 532 -2.34 -39.02 -0.78
N GLY A 533 -2.54 -38.30 0.33
CA GLY A 533 -2.79 -38.85 1.66
C GLY A 533 -4.25 -38.62 2.10
N ARG A 534 -5.02 -39.69 2.28
CA ARG A 534 -6.49 -39.69 2.41
C ARG A 534 -7.06 -39.23 3.78
N GLY A 535 -8.24 -38.59 3.76
CA GLY A 535 -9.12 -38.27 4.91
C GLY A 535 -8.67 -37.08 5.79
N GLU A 536 -9.57 -36.29 6.39
CA GLU A 536 -11.06 -36.27 6.37
C GLU A 536 -11.54 -34.97 7.10
N ASP A 537 -12.75 -34.52 6.79
CA ASP A 537 -13.69 -33.55 7.43
C ASP A 537 -13.24 -32.46 8.45
N THR A 538 -13.77 -31.23 8.33
CA THR A 538 -14.79 -30.57 9.22
C THR A 538 -14.91 -29.04 8.95
N THR A 539 -16.05 -28.42 9.30
CA THR A 539 -16.55 -27.05 8.99
C THR A 539 -16.28 -25.96 10.07
N MET A 540 -16.83 -24.74 9.84
CA MET A 540 -17.17 -23.62 10.78
C MET A 540 -16.30 -22.33 10.83
N GLU A 541 -16.71 -21.33 10.02
CA GLU A 541 -17.23 -19.99 10.37
C GLU A 541 -16.48 -18.89 11.20
N THR A 542 -16.45 -17.69 10.56
CA THR A 542 -16.85 -16.35 11.04
C THR A 542 -16.09 -15.57 12.14
N LEU A 543 -15.26 -14.61 11.71
CA LEU A 543 -15.33 -13.16 12.10
C LEU A 543 -14.50 -12.25 11.16
N LEU A 544 -14.82 -12.29 9.86
CA LEU A 544 -14.50 -11.29 8.82
C LEU A 544 -13.01 -11.00 8.52
N VAL A 545 -12.35 -10.18 9.34
CA VAL A 545 -10.98 -9.67 9.08
C VAL A 545 -10.03 -10.07 10.20
N LEU A 546 -10.41 -9.79 11.46
CA LEU A 546 -9.59 -10.20 12.60
C LEU A 546 -9.61 -11.72 12.84
N LEU A 547 -10.75 -12.43 12.69
CA LEU A 547 -10.73 -13.91 12.65
C LEU A 547 -10.51 -14.52 11.26
N ALA A 548 -10.45 -13.75 10.17
CA ALA A 548 -9.79 -14.26 8.96
C ALA A 548 -8.28 -14.30 9.17
N LEU A 549 -7.67 -13.25 9.74
CA LEU A 549 -6.26 -13.25 10.13
C LEU A 549 -5.97 -14.36 11.14
N PHE A 550 -6.72 -14.40 12.26
CA PHE A 550 -6.61 -15.47 13.26
C PHE A 550 -6.86 -16.86 12.64
N GLY A 551 -7.90 -17.03 11.82
CA GLY A 551 -8.27 -18.30 11.20
C GLY A 551 -7.20 -18.82 10.24
N LEU A 552 -6.66 -17.96 9.36
CA LEU A 552 -5.56 -18.30 8.47
C LEU A 552 -4.29 -18.65 9.27
N LEU A 553 -3.94 -17.85 10.27
CA LEU A 553 -2.79 -18.11 11.14
C LEU A 553 -2.95 -19.42 11.94
N LEU A 554 -4.14 -19.70 12.49
CA LEU A 554 -4.46 -20.92 13.25
C LEU A 554 -4.62 -22.16 12.36
N ALA A 555 -4.92 -22.00 11.07
CA ALA A 555 -4.79 -23.02 10.04
C ALA A 555 -3.32 -23.27 9.64
N GLY A 556 -2.39 -22.45 10.12
CA GLY A 556 -0.96 -22.58 9.84
C GLY A 556 -0.52 -21.96 8.51
N VAL A 557 -1.33 -21.08 7.91
CA VAL A 557 -0.89 -20.23 6.79
C VAL A 557 0.31 -19.39 7.26
N PRO A 558 1.40 -19.30 6.48
CA PRO A 558 2.55 -18.49 6.87
C PRO A 558 2.19 -17.01 6.96
N VAL A 559 2.68 -16.32 8.00
CA VAL A 559 2.27 -14.94 8.35
C VAL A 559 2.34 -13.99 7.14
N ALA A 560 3.40 -14.07 6.34
CA ALA A 560 3.59 -13.26 5.12
C ALA A 560 2.40 -13.38 4.14
N PHE A 561 1.91 -14.60 3.91
CA PHE A 561 0.83 -14.87 2.96
C PHE A 561 -0.56 -14.68 3.59
N ALA A 562 -0.68 -14.81 4.92
CA ALA A 562 -1.88 -14.39 5.63
C ALA A 562 -2.09 -12.87 5.55
N LEU A 563 -1.02 -12.07 5.77
CA LEU A 563 -1.07 -10.62 5.67
C LEU A 563 -1.21 -10.14 4.21
N ALA A 564 -0.38 -10.64 3.28
CA ALA A 564 -0.52 -10.32 1.86
C ALA A 564 -1.89 -10.74 1.32
N GLY A 565 -2.41 -11.88 1.78
CA GLY A 565 -3.73 -12.41 1.41
C GLY A 565 -4.87 -11.55 1.89
N LEU A 566 -4.87 -11.21 3.17
CA LEU A 566 -5.90 -10.34 3.75
C LEU A 566 -5.82 -8.91 3.22
N GLY A 567 -4.60 -8.40 2.96
CA GLY A 567 -4.40 -7.11 2.30
C GLY A 567 -4.91 -7.09 0.86
N ALA A 568 -4.58 -8.09 0.05
CA ALA A 568 -5.10 -8.23 -1.30
C ALA A 568 -6.63 -8.42 -1.31
N ALA A 569 -7.17 -9.23 -0.39
CA ALA A 569 -8.60 -9.42 -0.23
C ALA A 569 -9.31 -8.11 0.16
N MET A 570 -8.76 -7.33 1.10
CA MET A 570 -9.29 -6.00 1.44
C MET A 570 -9.21 -5.05 0.25
N LEU A 571 -8.08 -4.97 -0.48
CA LEU A 571 -8.00 -4.13 -1.68
C LEU A 571 -9.10 -4.49 -2.69
N LEU A 572 -9.30 -5.78 -2.97
CA LEU A 572 -10.35 -6.29 -3.86
C LEU A 572 -11.77 -5.98 -3.34
N LEU A 573 -12.05 -6.24 -2.06
CA LEU A 573 -13.34 -5.99 -1.41
C LEU A 573 -13.67 -4.48 -1.26
N GLY A 574 -12.65 -3.62 -1.33
CA GLY A 574 -12.77 -2.16 -1.25
C GLY A 574 -12.79 -1.46 -2.61
N GLY A 575 -12.71 -2.19 -3.72
CA GLY A 575 -12.67 -1.62 -5.07
C GLY A 575 -11.32 -0.95 -5.43
N PHE A 576 -10.25 -1.24 -4.70
CA PHE A 576 -8.92 -0.69 -4.95
C PHE A 576 -8.12 -1.55 -5.93
N SER A 577 -7.23 -0.92 -6.71
CA SER A 577 -6.56 -1.59 -7.83
C SER A 577 -5.69 -2.78 -7.41
N PRO A 578 -5.86 -3.98 -8.01
CA PRO A 578 -5.00 -5.15 -7.73
C PRO A 578 -3.51 -4.91 -8.01
N LEU A 579 -3.17 -3.97 -8.89
CA LEU A 579 -1.79 -3.55 -9.19
C LEU A 579 -1.03 -3.07 -7.94
N MET A 580 -1.75 -2.60 -6.92
CA MET A 580 -1.16 -2.15 -5.65
C MET A 580 -0.52 -3.30 -4.86
N VAL A 581 -0.86 -4.56 -5.16
CA VAL A 581 -0.26 -5.75 -4.54
C VAL A 581 1.22 -5.94 -4.97
N PRO A 582 1.56 -6.18 -6.26
CA PRO A 582 2.96 -6.29 -6.68
C PRO A 582 3.76 -4.99 -6.45
N GLN A 583 3.15 -3.82 -6.63
CA GLN A 583 3.80 -2.53 -6.33
C GLN A 583 4.16 -2.39 -4.84
N GLY A 584 3.24 -2.75 -3.94
CA GLY A 584 3.48 -2.73 -2.49
C GLY A 584 4.53 -3.75 -2.04
N LEU A 585 4.57 -4.92 -2.68
CA LEU A 585 5.59 -5.94 -2.43
C LEU A 585 6.99 -5.47 -2.86
N LEU A 586 7.13 -4.89 -4.06
CA LEU A 586 8.41 -4.42 -4.59
C LEU A 586 8.95 -3.21 -3.81
N SER A 587 8.15 -2.14 -3.69
CA SER A 587 8.52 -0.88 -3.02
C SER A 587 8.81 -1.01 -1.52
N THR A 588 8.54 -2.17 -0.93
CA THR A 588 8.94 -2.50 0.44
C THR A 588 10.33 -3.12 0.51
N ILE A 589 10.66 -4.00 -0.44
CA ILE A 589 11.95 -4.73 -0.44
C ILE A 589 13.05 -3.85 -1.07
N ASP A 590 12.70 -2.99 -2.02
CA ASP A 590 13.60 -2.00 -2.62
C ASP A 590 13.79 -0.77 -1.70
N ASN A 591 14.39 -0.99 -0.53
CA ASN A 591 14.65 0.04 0.46
C ASN A 591 16.05 -0.13 1.08
N PHE A 592 16.89 0.91 0.97
CA PHE A 592 18.28 0.90 1.46
C PHE A 592 18.40 0.62 2.96
N ILE A 593 17.47 1.13 3.77
CA ILE A 593 17.50 1.01 5.23
C ILE A 593 17.25 -0.44 5.66
N LEU A 594 16.46 -1.20 4.89
CA LEU A 594 16.24 -2.63 5.14
C LEU A 594 17.46 -3.50 4.81
N LEU A 595 18.49 -2.99 4.13
CA LEU A 595 19.76 -3.71 3.95
C LEU A 595 20.45 -4.01 5.29
N ALA A 596 20.24 -3.21 6.33
CA ALA A 596 20.79 -3.49 7.66
C ALA A 596 20.34 -4.86 8.20
N VAL A 597 19.13 -5.32 7.87
CA VAL A 597 18.53 -6.57 8.37
C VAL A 597 19.33 -7.82 7.96
N PRO A 598 19.60 -8.11 6.66
CA PRO A 598 20.47 -9.21 6.27
C PRO A 598 21.86 -9.13 6.87
N LEU A 599 22.43 -7.93 7.00
CA LEU A 599 23.81 -7.73 7.45
C LEU A 599 23.99 -8.07 8.94
N PHE A 600 23.11 -7.55 9.80
CA PHE A 600 23.09 -7.91 11.23
C PHE A 600 22.80 -9.41 11.43
N LEU A 601 21.90 -10.00 10.64
CA LEU A 601 21.59 -11.45 10.70
C LEU A 601 22.76 -12.32 10.21
N LEU A 602 23.47 -11.91 9.15
CA LEU A 602 24.68 -12.56 8.66
C LEU A 602 25.79 -12.54 9.72
N MET A 603 26.08 -11.36 10.29
CA MET A 603 27.03 -11.21 11.39
C MET A 603 26.66 -12.12 12.57
N SER A 604 25.42 -12.05 13.05
CA SER A 604 24.99 -12.85 14.20
C SER A 604 25.09 -14.36 13.94
N ASN A 605 24.83 -14.82 12.72
CA ASN A 605 24.97 -16.24 12.37
C ASN A 605 26.45 -16.66 12.26
N VAL A 606 27.33 -15.82 11.71
CA VAL A 606 28.78 -16.09 11.70
C VAL A 606 29.34 -16.18 13.13
N LEU A 607 28.97 -15.25 14.02
CA LEU A 607 29.37 -15.28 15.43
C LEU A 607 28.83 -16.53 16.15
N LEU A 608 27.58 -16.93 15.88
CA LEU A 608 26.95 -18.13 16.43
C LEU A 608 27.66 -19.41 15.99
N LYS A 609 27.85 -19.63 14.68
CA LYS A 609 28.55 -20.83 14.16
C LYS A 609 30.04 -20.82 14.54
N GLY A 610 30.65 -19.65 14.66
CA GLY A 610 32.00 -19.45 15.22
C GLY A 610 32.11 -19.72 16.73
N GLY A 611 31.00 -19.96 17.43
CA GLY A 611 30.96 -20.34 18.85
C GLY A 611 31.12 -19.18 19.83
N VAL A 612 31.05 -17.93 19.37
CA VAL A 612 31.41 -16.72 20.14
C VAL A 612 30.50 -16.52 21.36
N GLY A 613 29.20 -16.81 21.23
CA GLY A 613 28.24 -16.70 22.34
C GLY A 613 28.57 -17.59 23.55
N ARG A 614 29.30 -18.70 23.35
CA ARG A 614 29.77 -19.58 24.44
C ARG A 614 30.94 -18.97 25.20
N ASP A 615 31.91 -18.39 24.51
CA ASP A 615 33.05 -17.73 25.15
C ASP A 615 32.62 -16.43 25.85
N LEU A 616 31.65 -15.69 25.28
CA LEU A 616 30.97 -14.56 25.95
C LEU A 616 30.27 -15.01 27.25
N PHE A 617 29.40 -16.02 27.19
CA PHE A 617 28.69 -16.53 28.36
C PHE A 617 29.65 -17.03 29.44
N ALA A 618 30.71 -17.75 29.06
CA ALA A 618 31.75 -18.21 30.00
C ALA A 618 32.51 -17.04 30.65
N ALA A 619 32.80 -15.96 29.91
CA ALA A 619 33.43 -14.77 30.45
C ALA A 619 32.55 -14.09 31.50
N VAL A 620 31.27 -13.82 31.19
CA VAL A 620 30.33 -13.22 32.13
C VAL A 620 30.13 -14.13 33.36
N GLN A 621 29.95 -15.44 33.15
CA GLN A 621 29.81 -16.44 34.22
C GLN A 621 31.00 -16.44 35.20
N ALA A 622 32.24 -16.25 34.74
CA ALA A 622 33.42 -16.20 35.61
C ALA A 622 33.40 -14.98 36.58
N TRP A 623 32.68 -13.91 36.24
CA TRP A 623 32.49 -12.75 37.11
C TRP A 623 31.31 -12.93 38.06
N VAL A 624 30.09 -13.15 37.55
CA VAL A 624 28.85 -13.13 38.34
C VAL A 624 28.32 -14.50 38.79
N GLY A 625 28.91 -15.60 38.31
CA GLY A 625 28.38 -16.95 38.56
C GLY A 625 28.26 -17.35 40.04
N HIS A 626 29.11 -16.78 40.89
CA HIS A 626 29.13 -16.97 42.35
C HIS A 626 28.07 -16.15 43.12
N TRP A 627 27.26 -15.33 42.44
CA TRP A 627 26.16 -14.59 43.05
C TRP A 627 24.91 -15.48 43.24
N PRO A 628 23.96 -15.11 44.13
CA PRO A 628 22.65 -15.76 44.16
C PRO A 628 22.00 -15.73 42.77
N GLY A 629 21.66 -16.88 42.20
CA GLY A 629 21.15 -16.97 40.84
C GLY A 629 22.18 -16.64 39.74
N GLY A 630 23.48 -16.73 40.03
CA GLY A 630 24.56 -16.19 39.18
C GLY A 630 24.61 -16.70 37.73
N LEU A 631 24.02 -17.86 37.40
CA LEU A 631 23.87 -18.27 35.99
C LEU A 631 22.77 -17.46 35.30
N ALA A 632 21.66 -17.18 35.97
CA ALA A 632 20.59 -16.35 35.42
C ALA A 632 21.06 -14.91 35.19
N VAL A 633 21.81 -14.36 36.15
CA VAL A 633 22.50 -13.06 36.00
C VAL A 633 23.46 -13.10 34.81
N ALA A 634 24.27 -14.16 34.67
CA ALA A 634 25.18 -14.30 33.54
C ALA A 634 24.44 -14.38 32.19
N THR A 635 23.28 -15.05 32.13
CA THR A 635 22.42 -15.10 30.94
C THR A 635 21.93 -13.70 30.55
N ILE A 636 21.29 -12.96 31.45
CA ILE A 636 20.73 -11.63 31.15
C ILE A 636 21.83 -10.68 30.66
N VAL A 637 22.96 -10.63 31.36
CA VAL A 637 24.08 -9.77 31.00
C VAL A 637 24.70 -10.21 29.66
N SER A 638 24.79 -11.52 29.38
CA SER A 638 25.24 -12.01 28.06
C SER A 638 24.26 -11.64 26.95
N CYS A 639 22.94 -11.68 27.20
CA CYS A 639 21.95 -11.21 26.24
C CYS A 639 22.09 -9.70 26.00
N GLY A 640 22.24 -8.88 27.05
CA GLY A 640 22.42 -7.43 26.90
C GLY A 640 23.69 -7.03 26.14
N ILE A 641 24.80 -7.77 26.32
CA ILE A 641 26.04 -7.56 25.55
C ILE A 641 25.87 -8.02 24.09
N PHE A 642 25.12 -9.11 23.83
CA PHE A 642 24.90 -9.63 22.49
C PHE A 642 23.81 -8.87 21.70
N ALA A 643 22.89 -8.21 22.42
CA ALA A 643 21.94 -7.24 21.87
C ALA A 643 22.68 -6.12 21.14
N ALA A 644 23.67 -5.53 21.82
CA ALA A 644 24.57 -4.48 21.33
C ALA A 644 25.52 -4.90 20.18
N ILE A 645 25.26 -6.04 19.55
CA ILE A 645 25.93 -6.54 18.35
C ILE A 645 24.90 -6.95 17.30
N SER A 646 23.85 -7.69 17.71
CA SER A 646 22.95 -8.36 16.77
C SER A 646 21.74 -7.55 16.31
N GLY A 647 21.30 -6.54 17.08
CA GLY A 647 20.08 -5.75 16.80
C GLY A 647 18.81 -6.57 16.58
N SER A 648 18.80 -7.84 17.02
CA SER A 648 17.72 -8.80 16.79
C SER A 648 17.44 -9.63 18.04
N SER A 649 16.20 -9.50 18.53
CA SER A 649 15.68 -10.25 19.68
C SER A 649 15.74 -11.77 19.46
N VAL A 650 15.29 -12.23 18.29
CA VAL A 650 15.28 -13.65 17.91
C VAL A 650 16.70 -14.23 17.83
N ALA A 651 17.65 -13.48 17.27
CA ALA A 651 19.03 -13.92 17.16
C ALA A 651 19.73 -13.98 18.52
N THR A 652 19.44 -13.03 19.42
CA THR A 652 19.91 -13.01 20.81
C THR A 652 19.36 -14.20 21.60
N ALA A 653 18.04 -14.41 21.55
CA ALA A 653 17.35 -15.53 22.21
C ALA A 653 17.92 -16.89 21.77
N ALA A 654 18.10 -17.09 20.46
CA ALA A 654 18.68 -18.32 19.92
C ALA A 654 20.14 -18.49 20.34
N THR A 655 20.98 -17.46 20.18
CA THR A 655 22.42 -17.55 20.42
C THR A 655 22.74 -17.86 21.87
N ILE A 656 22.23 -17.07 22.82
CA ILE A 656 22.50 -17.30 24.24
C ILE A 656 21.72 -18.53 24.74
N GLY A 657 20.51 -18.78 24.24
CA GLY A 657 19.69 -19.93 24.62
C GLY A 657 20.35 -21.28 24.36
N THR A 658 21.07 -21.45 23.24
CA THR A 658 21.76 -22.72 22.92
C THR A 658 22.84 -23.10 23.93
N VAL A 659 23.42 -22.12 24.65
CA VAL A 659 24.47 -22.34 25.66
C VAL A 659 23.88 -22.34 27.07
N ALA A 660 23.05 -21.35 27.40
CA ALA A 660 22.56 -21.12 28.76
C ALA A 660 21.54 -22.18 29.20
N ILE A 661 20.60 -22.58 28.34
CA ILE A 661 19.53 -23.52 28.72
C ILE A 661 20.08 -24.86 29.23
N PRO A 662 20.95 -25.60 28.50
CA PRO A 662 21.45 -26.89 28.99
C PRO A 662 22.27 -26.75 30.28
N GLU A 663 23.08 -25.71 30.45
CA GLU A 663 23.93 -25.56 31.64
C GLU A 663 23.14 -25.08 32.88
N MET A 664 22.11 -24.25 32.70
CA MET A 664 21.19 -23.88 33.80
C MET A 664 20.36 -25.07 34.28
N LEU A 665 19.79 -25.86 33.37
CA LEU A 665 19.01 -27.05 33.72
C LEU A 665 19.85 -28.10 34.45
N LYS A 666 21.08 -28.32 33.99
CA LYS A 666 22.07 -29.22 34.61
C LYS A 666 22.42 -28.83 36.06
N ARG A 667 22.26 -27.57 36.45
CA ARG A 667 22.52 -27.05 37.81
C ARG A 667 21.24 -26.81 38.63
N GLY A 668 20.12 -27.43 38.25
CA GLY A 668 18.90 -27.48 39.06
C GLY A 668 17.95 -26.28 38.94
N TYR A 669 18.19 -25.35 38.02
CA TYR A 669 17.24 -24.25 37.79
C TYR A 669 15.91 -24.79 37.23
N ALA A 670 14.79 -24.34 37.80
CA ALA A 670 13.45 -24.76 37.39
C ALA A 670 13.20 -24.48 35.90
N ARG A 671 12.82 -25.51 35.13
CA ARG A 671 12.73 -25.44 33.66
C ARG A 671 11.86 -24.29 33.13
N PRO A 672 10.66 -23.99 33.68
CA PRO A 672 9.89 -22.82 33.25
C PRO A 672 10.64 -21.50 33.45
N PHE A 673 11.30 -21.29 34.61
CA PHE A 673 12.08 -20.08 34.87
C PHE A 673 13.22 -19.91 33.86
N VAL A 674 13.97 -20.98 33.55
CA VAL A 674 15.04 -20.92 32.53
C VAL A 674 14.50 -20.51 31.16
N LEU A 675 13.38 -21.09 30.74
CA LEU A 675 12.77 -20.80 29.43
C LEU A 675 12.19 -19.38 29.37
N GLY A 676 11.55 -18.92 30.45
CA GLY A 676 11.01 -17.55 30.54
C GLY A 676 12.12 -16.50 30.55
N LEU A 677 13.17 -16.73 31.34
CA LEU A 677 14.35 -15.88 31.44
C LEU A 677 15.04 -15.72 30.07
N LEU A 678 15.16 -16.79 29.28
CA LEU A 678 15.77 -16.71 27.95
C LEU A 678 14.85 -16.03 26.92
N ALA A 679 13.54 -16.24 27.00
CA ALA A 679 12.59 -15.59 26.10
C ALA A 679 12.56 -14.08 26.35
N ALA A 680 12.52 -13.65 27.61
CA ALA A 680 12.58 -12.24 28.01
C ALA A 680 13.98 -11.65 27.84
N GLY A 681 15.05 -12.33 28.27
CA GLY A 681 16.42 -11.84 28.07
C GLY A 681 16.78 -11.65 26.60
N GLY A 682 16.17 -12.43 25.69
CA GLY A 682 16.30 -12.22 24.25
C GLY A 682 15.74 -10.89 23.75
N THR A 683 14.67 -10.37 24.37
CA THR A 683 13.96 -9.14 23.94
C THR A 683 14.87 -7.92 23.83
N LEU A 684 15.75 -7.75 24.84
CA LEU A 684 16.82 -6.75 24.92
C LEU A 684 17.57 -6.52 23.60
N GLY A 685 17.66 -7.57 22.76
CA GLY A 685 18.15 -7.52 21.39
C GLY A 685 17.51 -6.49 20.46
N ILE A 686 16.40 -5.84 20.83
CA ILE A 686 15.84 -4.69 20.09
C ILE A 686 15.70 -3.40 20.91
N LEU A 687 15.99 -3.42 22.22
CA LEU A 687 15.99 -2.21 23.06
C LEU A 687 17.39 -1.61 23.22
N ILE A 688 18.43 -2.44 23.30
CA ILE A 688 19.81 -1.99 23.44
C ILE A 688 20.42 -1.78 22.04
N PRO A 689 20.97 -0.59 21.70
CA PRO A 689 21.46 -0.27 20.36
C PRO A 689 22.68 -1.11 19.91
N PRO A 690 22.84 -1.38 18.60
CA PRO A 690 21.98 -0.94 17.49
C PRO A 690 20.65 -1.71 17.47
N SER A 691 19.55 -1.04 17.07
CA SER A 691 18.20 -1.62 17.08
C SER A 691 17.52 -1.49 15.72
N ILE A 692 17.16 -2.62 15.09
CA ILE A 692 16.46 -2.62 13.80
C ILE A 692 15.09 -1.91 13.91
N PRO A 693 14.26 -2.15 14.95
CA PRO A 693 13.02 -1.39 15.13
C PRO A 693 13.23 0.12 15.30
N MET A 694 14.25 0.58 16.04
CA MET A 694 14.50 2.03 16.19
C MET A 694 14.90 2.70 14.87
N ILE A 695 15.70 2.03 14.03
CA ILE A 695 16.03 2.53 12.68
C ILE A 695 14.74 2.71 11.85
N VAL A 696 13.83 1.73 11.89
CA VAL A 696 12.56 1.79 11.15
C VAL A 696 11.61 2.85 11.73
N PHE A 697 11.54 3.01 13.06
CA PHE A 697 10.76 4.06 13.70
C PHE A 697 11.23 5.46 13.27
N GLY A 698 12.54 5.72 13.33
CA GLY A 698 13.12 7.01 12.91
C GLY A 698 12.83 7.31 11.43
N PHE A 699 12.96 6.33 10.54
CA PHE A 699 12.60 6.49 9.13
C PHE A 699 11.11 6.80 8.90
N ILE A 700 10.20 6.26 9.72
CA ILE A 700 8.74 6.52 9.57
C ILE A 700 8.34 7.89 10.15
N THR A 701 9.07 8.38 11.16
CA THR A 701 8.77 9.64 11.87
C THR A 701 9.62 10.82 11.42
N GLU A 702 10.60 10.58 10.54
CA GLU A 702 11.65 11.53 10.14
C GLU A 702 12.57 11.96 11.31
N GLU A 703 12.58 11.16 12.39
CA GLU A 703 13.33 11.38 13.63
C GLU A 703 14.76 10.83 13.62
N SER A 704 15.62 11.42 14.46
CA SER A 704 17.03 11.03 14.57
C SER A 704 17.21 9.63 15.15
N VAL A 705 17.64 8.69 14.29
CA VAL A 705 18.02 7.32 14.67
C VAL A 705 19.13 7.29 15.74
N ILE A 706 20.02 8.29 15.75
CA ILE A 706 21.08 8.42 16.77
C ILE A 706 20.47 8.80 18.12
N GLN A 707 19.50 9.72 18.17
CA GLN A 707 18.81 10.08 19.41
C GLN A 707 17.95 8.91 19.93
N LEU A 708 17.25 8.18 19.05
CA LEU A 708 16.54 6.94 19.40
C LEU A 708 17.48 5.89 19.98
N PHE A 709 18.67 5.71 19.40
CA PHE A 709 19.67 4.79 19.96
C PHE A 709 20.14 5.26 21.36
N LEU A 710 20.53 6.53 21.52
CA LEU A 710 20.92 7.08 22.83
C LEU A 710 19.80 6.92 23.88
N ALA A 711 18.54 7.11 23.48
CA ALA A 711 17.37 6.97 24.34
C ALA A 711 17.09 5.53 24.76
N GLY A 712 17.46 4.53 23.95
CA GLY A 712 17.31 3.10 24.28
C GLY A 712 18.24 2.61 25.40
N ILE A 713 19.38 3.29 25.63
CA ILE A 713 20.39 2.85 26.59
C ILE A 713 19.84 2.82 28.02
N GLY A 714 19.18 3.89 28.46
CA GLY A 714 18.69 4.01 29.84
C GLY A 714 17.62 2.97 30.20
N PRO A 715 16.52 2.83 29.43
CA PRO A 715 15.50 1.83 29.67
C PRO A 715 16.01 0.40 29.48
N GLY A 716 16.96 0.17 28.55
CA GLY A 716 17.63 -1.12 28.39
C GLY A 716 18.43 -1.55 29.63
N LEU A 717 19.19 -0.61 30.22
CA LEU A 717 19.91 -0.85 31.48
C LEU A 717 18.97 -1.03 32.68
N LEU A 718 17.87 -0.27 32.75
CA LEU A 718 16.82 -0.45 33.75
C LEU A 718 16.21 -1.87 33.67
N LEU A 719 15.84 -2.32 32.47
CA LEU A 719 15.22 -3.63 32.27
C LEU A 719 16.18 -4.79 32.60
N VAL A 720 17.46 -4.67 32.22
CA VAL A 720 18.53 -5.57 32.66
C VAL A 720 18.62 -5.61 34.20
N GLY A 721 18.59 -4.45 34.85
CA GLY A 721 18.60 -4.34 36.31
C GLY A 721 17.42 -5.04 36.99
N LEU A 722 16.20 -4.84 36.47
CA LEU A 722 14.98 -5.47 36.95
C LEU A 722 15.00 -7.00 36.77
N PHE A 723 15.39 -7.49 35.59
CA PHE A 723 15.52 -8.92 35.33
C PHE A 723 16.59 -9.59 36.22
N VAL A 724 17.73 -8.91 36.45
CA VAL A 724 18.79 -9.39 37.34
C VAL A 724 18.30 -9.43 38.78
N GLY A 725 17.70 -8.34 39.28
CA GLY A 725 17.14 -8.27 40.64
C GLY A 725 16.11 -9.37 40.90
N PHE A 726 15.15 -9.56 39.98
CA PHE A 726 14.18 -10.65 40.06
C PHE A 726 14.85 -12.02 40.04
N SER A 727 15.86 -12.25 39.19
CA SER A 727 16.58 -13.53 39.12
C SER A 727 17.35 -13.85 40.40
N MET A 728 17.96 -12.85 41.04
CA MET A 728 18.66 -13.00 42.32
C MET A 728 17.68 -13.30 43.47
N LEU A 729 16.51 -12.65 43.48
CA LEU A 729 15.43 -12.92 44.44
C LEU A 729 14.82 -14.31 44.24
N TYR A 730 14.48 -14.67 43.00
CA TYR A 730 13.93 -15.98 42.65
C TYR A 730 14.86 -17.11 43.07
N ALA A 731 16.17 -16.98 42.81
CA ALA A 731 17.14 -17.95 43.29
C ALA A 731 17.19 -17.98 44.82
N LYS A 732 17.33 -16.83 45.49
CA LYS A 732 17.45 -16.74 46.96
C LYS A 732 16.29 -17.41 47.72
N PHE A 733 15.07 -17.39 47.16
CA PHE A 733 13.88 -17.92 47.84
C PHE A 733 13.31 -19.22 47.22
N GLY A 734 13.62 -19.55 45.96
CA GLY A 734 13.03 -20.70 45.25
C GLY A 734 13.72 -22.05 45.48
N GLY A 735 15.00 -22.06 45.87
CA GLY A 735 15.78 -23.28 46.12
C GLY A 735 16.09 -24.10 44.85
N GLY A 736 16.59 -25.33 45.04
CA GLY A 736 16.85 -26.32 43.97
C GLY A 736 18.10 -26.09 43.09
N PHE A 737 18.64 -24.88 43.03
CA PHE A 737 19.82 -24.55 42.23
C PHE A 737 21.14 -24.81 42.98
N THR A 738 22.20 -25.20 42.25
CA THR A 738 23.56 -25.32 42.79
C THR A 738 24.36 -24.02 42.54
N PRO A 739 24.86 -23.34 43.59
CA PRO A 739 25.78 -22.20 43.43
C PRO A 739 27.10 -22.60 42.75
N LEU A 740 27.78 -21.64 42.11
CA LEU A 740 29.18 -21.79 41.70
C LEU A 740 30.12 -21.30 42.81
N ASP A 741 31.26 -21.98 42.93
CA ASP A 741 32.44 -21.40 43.57
C ASP A 741 32.94 -20.15 42.82
N LYS A 742 33.68 -19.30 43.53
CA LYS A 742 34.22 -18.07 42.97
C LYS A 742 35.39 -18.37 42.04
N ALA A 743 35.11 -18.35 40.73
CA ALA A 743 36.08 -18.53 39.64
C ALA A 743 37.37 -17.73 39.86
N SER A 744 38.51 -18.36 39.55
CA SER A 744 39.83 -17.83 39.88
C SER A 744 40.21 -16.61 39.02
N TRP A 745 41.17 -15.80 39.48
CA TRP A 745 41.68 -14.67 38.67
C TRP A 745 42.31 -15.12 37.33
N ALA A 746 42.95 -16.29 37.30
CA ALA A 746 43.51 -16.87 36.07
C ALA A 746 42.40 -17.30 35.09
N GLU A 747 41.36 -17.94 35.60
CA GLU A 747 40.17 -18.35 34.84
C GLU A 747 39.44 -17.13 34.27
N ARG A 748 39.14 -16.12 35.11
CA ARG A 748 38.55 -14.84 34.71
C ARG A 748 39.33 -14.15 33.59
N LYS A 749 40.66 -14.09 33.72
CA LYS A 749 41.52 -13.51 32.67
C LYS A 749 41.46 -14.33 31.38
N THR A 750 41.45 -15.66 31.48
CA THR A 750 41.45 -16.57 30.32
C THR A 750 40.14 -16.54 29.55
N THR A 751 39.00 -16.54 30.25
CA THR A 751 37.68 -16.41 29.62
C THR A 751 37.47 -15.01 29.06
N LEU A 752 37.87 -13.95 29.78
CA LEU A 752 37.76 -12.58 29.29
C LEU A 752 38.61 -12.33 28.03
N LEU A 753 39.84 -12.87 27.96
CA LEU A 753 40.68 -12.77 26.76
C LEU A 753 40.08 -13.49 25.54
N ARG A 754 39.31 -14.56 25.75
CA ARG A 754 38.57 -15.23 24.66
C ARG A 754 37.34 -14.45 24.21
N ALA A 755 36.65 -13.79 25.13
CA ALA A 755 35.50 -12.94 24.82
C ALA A 755 35.89 -11.53 24.33
N ALA A 756 37.13 -11.08 24.56
CA ALA A 756 37.61 -9.74 24.20
C ALA A 756 37.35 -9.32 22.73
N PRO A 757 37.48 -10.19 21.71
CA PRO A 757 37.12 -9.83 20.34
C PRO A 757 35.62 -9.49 20.17
N THR A 758 34.75 -10.11 20.97
CA THR A 758 33.30 -9.84 21.01
C THR A 758 33.01 -8.46 21.59
N PHE A 759 33.70 -8.10 22.68
CA PHE A 759 33.59 -6.77 23.28
C PHE A 759 34.18 -5.68 22.36
N ALA A 760 35.28 -5.97 21.67
CA ALA A 760 35.85 -5.09 20.66
C ALA A 760 34.90 -4.88 19.45
N LEU A 761 34.17 -5.93 19.04
CA LEU A 761 33.15 -5.83 17.98
C LEU A 761 31.95 -4.96 18.41
N ALA A 762 31.41 -5.18 19.62
CA ALA A 762 30.36 -4.33 20.17
C ALA A 762 30.82 -2.86 20.26
N ALA A 763 32.03 -2.64 20.79
CA ALA A 763 32.62 -1.30 20.89
C ALA A 763 32.86 -0.65 19.52
N LEU A 764 33.28 -1.39 18.49
CA LEU A 764 33.47 -0.89 17.13
C LEU A 764 32.15 -0.42 16.51
N ILE A 765 31.07 -1.20 16.68
CA ILE A 765 29.74 -0.86 16.17
C ILE A 765 29.19 0.36 16.89
N ILE A 766 29.22 0.35 18.22
CA ILE A 766 28.80 1.48 19.08
C ILE A 766 29.56 2.76 18.75
N TRP A 767 30.90 2.70 18.75
CA TRP A 767 31.75 3.86 18.50
C TRP A 767 31.58 4.39 17.08
N GLY A 768 31.55 3.50 16.06
CA GLY A 768 31.44 3.92 14.67
C GLY A 768 30.12 4.65 14.37
N ILE A 769 29.01 4.21 14.98
CA ILE A 769 27.71 4.89 14.85
C ILE A 769 27.72 6.22 15.60
N TYR A 770 28.12 6.26 16.88
CA TYR A 770 28.07 7.48 17.69
C TYR A 770 29.13 8.53 17.36
N ALA A 771 30.23 8.14 16.69
CA ALA A 771 31.21 9.07 16.13
C ALA A 771 30.82 9.60 14.73
N GLY A 772 29.65 9.21 14.19
CA GLY A 772 29.23 9.56 12.83
C GLY A 772 30.05 8.90 11.72
N ALA A 773 30.94 7.96 12.06
CA ALA A 773 31.86 7.31 11.12
C ALA A 773 31.19 6.23 10.27
N PHE A 774 30.09 5.61 10.75
CA PHE A 774 29.29 4.64 10.00
C PHE A 774 27.81 4.93 10.15
N THR A 775 27.05 4.89 9.05
CA THR A 775 25.58 4.77 9.14
C THR A 775 25.19 3.38 9.71
N PRO A 776 23.97 3.17 10.24
CA PRO A 776 23.58 1.88 10.82
C PRO A 776 23.70 0.67 9.87
N THR A 777 23.48 0.88 8.56
CA THR A 777 23.68 -0.14 7.51
C THR A 777 25.16 -0.47 7.30
N GLU A 778 26.02 0.55 7.29
CA GLU A 778 27.48 0.42 7.17
C GLU A 778 28.08 -0.29 8.38
N ALA A 779 27.64 0.08 9.59
CA ALA A 779 28.05 -0.55 10.83
C ALA A 779 27.70 -2.05 10.85
N ALA A 780 26.59 -2.45 10.22
CA ALA A 780 26.23 -3.86 10.05
C ALA A 780 27.16 -4.60 9.06
N ALA A 781 27.56 -3.95 7.96
CA ALA A 781 28.51 -4.51 6.99
C ALA A 781 29.93 -4.63 7.58
N ILE A 782 30.44 -3.57 8.21
CA ILE A 782 31.73 -3.56 8.92
C ILE A 782 31.72 -4.58 10.07
N GLY A 783 30.62 -4.67 10.83
CA GLY A 783 30.43 -5.68 11.85
C GLY A 783 30.48 -7.11 11.29
N PHE A 784 29.84 -7.37 10.15
CA PHE A 784 29.93 -8.66 9.45
C PHE A 784 31.37 -8.97 9.01
N ALA A 785 32.07 -8.03 8.38
CA ALA A 785 33.47 -8.19 7.96
C ALA A 785 34.39 -8.48 9.16
N ALA A 786 34.23 -7.73 10.26
CA ALA A 786 34.95 -7.96 11.50
C ALA A 786 34.61 -9.34 12.12
N SER A 787 33.36 -9.81 12.03
CA SER A 787 32.98 -11.14 12.51
C SER A 787 33.67 -12.28 11.75
N LEU A 788 33.93 -12.12 10.44
CA LEU A 788 34.71 -13.06 9.63
C LEU A 788 36.19 -13.05 10.05
N VAL A 789 36.78 -11.87 10.31
CA VAL A 789 38.15 -11.74 10.82
C VAL A 789 38.28 -12.40 12.21
N ILE A 790 37.34 -12.13 13.12
CA ILE A 790 37.33 -12.68 14.48
C ILE A 790 37.21 -14.21 14.46
N THR A 791 36.21 -14.75 13.75
CA THR A 791 35.94 -16.20 13.77
C THR A 791 36.87 -17.01 12.88
N GLY A 792 37.36 -16.43 11.78
CA GLY A 792 38.26 -17.07 10.82
C GLY A 792 39.75 -16.95 11.15
N LEU A 793 40.23 -15.75 11.52
CA LEU A 793 41.68 -15.50 11.70
C LEU A 793 42.11 -15.52 13.17
N VAL A 794 41.33 -14.90 14.07
CA VAL A 794 41.67 -14.74 15.49
C VAL A 794 41.34 -16.00 16.29
N LEU A 795 40.07 -16.43 16.26
CA LEU A 795 39.58 -17.62 16.99
C LEU A 795 39.80 -18.92 16.20
N ARG A 796 39.87 -18.84 14.86
CA ARG A 796 40.04 -19.97 13.92
C ARG A 796 39.01 -21.09 14.10
N THR A 797 37.78 -20.71 14.47
CA THR A 797 36.65 -21.61 14.68
C THR A 797 35.77 -21.78 13.44
N LEU A 798 35.76 -20.80 12.53
CA LEU A 798 34.95 -20.85 11.32
C LEU A 798 35.61 -21.72 10.23
N THR A 799 34.84 -22.65 9.67
CA THR A 799 35.23 -23.44 8.48
C THR A 799 34.36 -23.03 7.29
N TRP A 800 34.78 -23.35 6.06
CA TRP A 800 33.97 -23.08 4.85
C TRP A 800 32.57 -23.73 4.90
N ALA A 801 32.46 -24.90 5.52
CA ALA A 801 31.16 -25.56 5.75
C ALA A 801 30.29 -24.75 6.73
N LEU A 802 30.85 -24.31 7.86
CA LEU A 802 30.15 -23.50 8.85
C LEU A 802 29.79 -22.10 8.33
N LEU A 803 30.62 -21.50 7.48
CA LEU A 803 30.30 -20.24 6.79
C LEU A 803 29.13 -20.42 5.84
N LYS A 804 29.16 -21.45 4.97
CA LYS A 804 28.03 -21.75 4.07
C LYS A 804 26.75 -22.02 4.85
N GLU A 805 26.83 -22.69 6.01
CA GLU A 805 25.70 -22.92 6.91
C GLU A 805 25.19 -21.61 7.53
N ALA A 806 26.08 -20.75 8.04
CA ALA A 806 25.75 -19.43 8.58
C ALA A 806 25.02 -18.55 7.55
N THR A 807 25.56 -18.45 6.33
CA THR A 807 24.98 -17.65 5.24
C THR A 807 23.61 -18.20 4.81
N LEU A 808 23.43 -19.52 4.76
CA LEU A 808 22.14 -20.15 4.42
C LEU A 808 21.09 -20.03 5.54
N ASP A 809 21.50 -20.02 6.81
CA ASP A 809 20.60 -19.83 7.95
C ASP A 809 20.20 -18.35 8.07
N ALA A 810 21.15 -17.42 7.95
CA ALA A 810 20.89 -15.98 7.88
C ALA A 810 19.96 -15.59 6.73
N MET A 811 20.18 -16.14 5.52
CA MET A 811 19.30 -15.94 4.37
C MET A 811 17.87 -16.40 4.67
N ARG A 812 17.68 -17.60 5.25
CA ARG A 812 16.34 -18.10 5.61
C ARG A 812 15.62 -17.18 6.60
N THR A 813 16.32 -16.68 7.62
CA THR A 813 15.77 -15.71 8.57
C THR A 813 15.42 -14.38 7.88
N THR A 814 16.34 -13.83 7.08
CA THR A 814 16.17 -12.57 6.35
C THR A 814 14.97 -12.61 5.41
N VAL A 815 14.91 -13.61 4.52
CA VAL A 815 13.84 -13.71 3.52
C VAL A 815 12.48 -13.97 4.18
N THR A 816 12.45 -14.70 5.30
CA THR A 816 11.21 -14.84 6.09
C THR A 816 10.72 -13.50 6.63
N ILE A 817 11.62 -12.64 7.14
CA ILE A 817 11.28 -11.31 7.62
C ILE A 817 10.82 -10.40 6.46
N LEU A 818 11.63 -10.28 5.40
CA LEU A 818 11.32 -9.40 4.27
C LEU A 818 9.98 -9.74 3.59
N LEU A 819 9.63 -11.03 3.46
CA LEU A 819 8.33 -11.45 2.96
C LEU A 819 7.17 -11.08 3.91
N ILE A 820 7.39 -11.12 5.23
CA ILE A 820 6.38 -10.67 6.20
C ILE A 820 6.19 -9.15 6.10
N VAL A 821 7.27 -8.37 6.07
CA VAL A 821 7.21 -6.90 5.93
C VAL A 821 6.56 -6.50 4.60
N ALA A 822 6.86 -7.17 3.49
CA ALA A 822 6.23 -6.94 2.19
C ALA A 822 4.72 -7.26 2.22
N GLY A 823 4.31 -8.40 2.80
CA GLY A 823 2.89 -8.74 2.98
C GLY A 823 2.16 -7.78 3.92
N ALA A 824 2.83 -7.32 4.97
CA ALA A 824 2.33 -6.30 5.89
C ALA A 824 2.17 -4.94 5.23
N LYS A 825 2.99 -4.57 4.23
CA LYS A 825 2.79 -3.33 3.46
C LYS A 825 1.50 -3.38 2.64
N VAL A 826 1.20 -4.51 1.98
CA VAL A 826 -0.05 -4.70 1.24
C VAL A 826 -1.26 -4.60 2.18
N PHE A 827 -1.18 -5.25 3.35
CA PHE A 827 -2.21 -5.16 4.39
C PHE A 827 -2.37 -3.76 4.98
N GLY A 828 -1.27 -3.10 5.34
CA GLY A 828 -1.26 -1.73 5.86
C GLY A 828 -1.77 -0.72 4.84
N LYS A 829 -1.45 -0.88 3.54
CA LYS A 829 -1.99 -0.03 2.47
C LYS A 829 -3.51 -0.20 2.36
N ALA A 830 -4.03 -1.43 2.44
CA ALA A 830 -5.47 -1.70 2.47
C ALA A 830 -6.15 -1.07 3.70
N ILE A 831 -5.60 -1.30 4.90
CA ILE A 831 -6.07 -0.71 6.16
C ILE A 831 -6.14 0.82 6.09
N THR A 832 -5.12 1.48 5.54
CA THR A 832 -5.08 2.94 5.38
C THR A 832 -6.15 3.44 4.39
N LEU A 833 -6.39 2.72 3.30
CA LEU A 833 -7.43 3.08 2.32
C LEU A 833 -8.85 2.89 2.88
N TYR A 834 -9.05 1.91 3.76
CA TYR A 834 -10.27 1.71 4.54
C TYR A 834 -10.45 2.71 5.69
N ARG A 835 -9.50 3.61 5.94
CA ARG A 835 -9.49 4.64 7.01
C ARG A 835 -9.56 4.14 8.45
N ILE A 836 -9.62 2.82 8.67
CA ILE A 836 -9.66 2.17 10.00
C ILE A 836 -8.71 2.82 11.03
N PRO A 837 -7.44 3.15 10.70
CA PRO A 837 -6.55 3.76 11.67
C PRO A 837 -6.88 5.22 11.99
N GLN A 838 -7.32 6.01 11.00
CA GLN A 838 -7.78 7.38 11.19
C GLN A 838 -9.06 7.41 12.02
N ASP A 839 -9.94 6.43 11.83
CA ASP A 839 -11.20 6.32 12.58
C ASP A 839 -10.93 5.89 14.04
N ILE A 840 -9.94 5.00 14.28
CA ILE A 840 -9.43 4.68 15.62
C ILE A 840 -8.78 5.91 16.27
N SER A 841 -7.93 6.65 15.53
CA SER A 841 -7.27 7.86 16.02
C SER A 841 -8.28 8.95 16.39
N ALA A 842 -9.32 9.15 15.58
CA ALA A 842 -10.42 10.07 15.85
C ALA A 842 -11.28 9.63 17.05
N LEU A 843 -11.56 8.32 17.19
CA LEU A 843 -12.28 7.79 18.35
C LEU A 843 -11.49 7.98 19.65
N ILE A 844 -10.17 7.84 19.62
CA ILE A 844 -9.31 8.13 20.78
C ILE A 844 -9.27 9.65 21.04
N ALA A 845 -8.91 10.47 20.05
CA ALA A 845 -8.76 11.91 20.20
C ALA A 845 -10.08 12.64 20.56
N GLY A 846 -11.24 12.07 20.24
CA GLY A 846 -12.55 12.59 20.64
C GLY A 846 -13.04 12.15 22.03
N ASN A 847 -12.29 11.31 22.75
CA ASN A 847 -12.69 10.76 24.06
C ASN A 847 -11.55 10.70 25.10
N VAL A 848 -10.33 11.14 24.74
CA VAL A 848 -9.12 10.97 25.55
C VAL A 848 -8.27 12.25 25.53
N ASP A 849 -8.60 13.17 26.44
CA ASP A 849 -7.84 14.42 26.62
C ASP A 849 -6.56 14.23 27.47
N GLU A 850 -6.44 13.11 28.20
CA GLU A 850 -5.29 12.83 29.07
C GLU A 850 -4.27 11.89 28.41
N ALA A 851 -3.01 12.35 28.31
CA ALA A 851 -1.89 11.56 27.78
C ALA A 851 -1.66 10.22 28.52
N ALA A 852 -1.99 10.14 29.82
CA ALA A 852 -1.90 8.90 30.60
C ALA A 852 -2.86 7.82 30.08
N LEU A 853 -4.11 8.19 29.78
CA LEU A 853 -5.11 7.29 29.22
C LEU A 853 -4.79 6.95 27.76
N PHE A 854 -4.26 7.89 26.98
CA PHE A 854 -3.77 7.62 25.62
C PHE A 854 -2.68 6.54 25.62
N ILE A 855 -1.64 6.70 26.45
CA ILE A 855 -0.54 5.73 26.55
C ILE A 855 -1.03 4.37 27.04
N LEU A 856 -1.99 4.30 27.96
CA LEU A 856 -2.60 3.05 28.42
C LEU A 856 -3.38 2.33 27.31
N VAL A 857 -4.21 3.05 26.55
CA VAL A 857 -4.97 2.50 25.41
C VAL A 857 -4.02 2.02 24.31
N VAL A 858 -3.01 2.83 23.94
CA VAL A 858 -1.99 2.45 22.97
C VAL A 858 -1.21 1.22 23.43
N ALA A 859 -0.79 1.15 24.70
CA ALA A 859 -0.08 -0.02 25.23
C ALA A 859 -0.91 -1.31 25.09
N LEU A 860 -2.20 -1.26 25.41
CA LEU A 860 -3.11 -2.40 25.25
C LEU A 860 -3.26 -2.81 23.78
N VAL A 861 -3.42 -1.84 22.87
CA VAL A 861 -3.54 -2.07 21.42
C VAL A 861 -2.25 -2.66 20.84
N LEU A 862 -1.06 -2.16 21.22
CA LEU A 862 0.23 -2.66 20.72
C LEU A 862 0.52 -4.09 21.20
N VAL A 863 0.22 -4.43 22.46
CA VAL A 863 0.32 -5.84 22.93
C VAL A 863 -0.64 -6.74 22.17
N LEU A 864 -1.90 -6.31 21.99
CA LEU A 864 -2.91 -7.08 21.27
C LEU A 864 -2.50 -7.30 19.80
N MET A 865 -2.10 -6.26 19.08
CA MET A 865 -1.68 -6.34 17.68
C MET A 865 -0.39 -7.14 17.50
N GLY A 866 0.52 -7.10 18.48
CA GLY A 866 1.75 -7.87 18.47
C GLY A 866 1.60 -9.37 18.75
N LEU A 867 0.38 -9.85 19.03
CA LEU A 867 0.03 -11.26 18.91
C LEU A 867 -0.13 -11.71 17.45
N PHE A 868 -0.21 -10.79 16.49
CA PHE A 868 -0.51 -11.07 15.08
C PHE A 868 0.54 -10.49 14.11
N LEU A 869 1.11 -9.33 14.44
CA LEU A 869 2.12 -8.62 13.66
C LEU A 869 3.50 -8.76 14.32
N GLU A 870 4.55 -8.92 13.50
CA GLU A 870 5.92 -8.77 14.00
C GLU A 870 6.32 -7.28 14.13
N ALA A 871 7.46 -7.02 14.76
CA ALA A 871 7.95 -5.70 15.15
C ALA A 871 7.86 -4.63 14.04
N LEU A 872 8.39 -4.91 12.85
CA LEU A 872 8.52 -3.92 11.78
C LEU A 872 7.15 -3.67 11.12
N SER A 873 6.37 -4.73 10.93
CA SER A 873 4.99 -4.70 10.47
C SER A 873 4.07 -3.90 11.40
N MET A 874 4.24 -4.03 12.72
CA MET A 874 3.53 -3.24 13.71
C MET A 874 3.92 -1.76 13.61
N MET A 875 5.21 -1.44 13.50
CA MET A 875 5.69 -0.07 13.37
C MET A 875 5.19 0.62 12.09
N LEU A 876 5.35 -0.03 10.93
CA LEU A 876 4.92 0.47 9.62
C LEU A 876 3.41 0.74 9.52
N ILE A 877 2.60 0.11 10.37
CA ILE A 877 1.15 0.32 10.44
C ILE A 877 0.79 1.34 11.52
N MET A 878 1.31 1.22 12.74
CA MET A 878 0.82 2.01 13.88
C MET A 878 1.54 3.35 14.10
N VAL A 879 2.79 3.50 13.66
CA VAL A 879 3.55 4.75 13.86
C VAL A 879 2.96 5.91 13.04
N PRO A 880 2.62 5.76 11.73
CA PRO A 880 1.97 6.84 10.96
C PRO A 880 0.57 7.22 11.46
N VAL A 881 -0.03 6.36 12.29
CA VAL A 881 -1.42 6.45 12.77
C VAL A 881 -1.49 7.15 14.11
N LEU A 882 -0.49 6.91 14.96
CA LEU A 882 -0.40 7.52 16.29
C LEU A 882 0.37 8.84 16.25
N ALA A 883 1.29 9.05 15.30
CA ALA A 883 2.07 10.29 15.17
C ALA A 883 1.22 11.59 15.17
N PRO A 884 0.06 11.69 14.48
CA PRO A 884 -0.80 12.88 14.58
C PRO A 884 -1.33 13.13 16.01
N SER A 885 -1.58 12.06 16.77
CA SER A 885 -2.04 12.13 18.17
C SER A 885 -0.92 12.52 19.13
N LEU A 886 0.34 12.14 18.87
CA LEU A 886 1.49 12.55 19.68
C LEU A 886 1.66 14.08 19.68
N ALA A 887 1.62 14.68 18.49
CA ALA A 887 1.73 16.13 18.32
C ALA A 887 0.56 16.89 18.96
N ALA A 888 -0.65 16.32 18.95
CA ALA A 888 -1.82 16.90 19.60
C ALA A 888 -1.74 16.86 21.14
N LEU A 889 -1.13 15.81 21.70
CA LEU A 889 -0.99 15.60 23.16
C LEU A 889 0.35 16.11 23.72
N GLY A 890 1.23 16.67 22.90
CA GLY A 890 2.56 17.14 23.32
C GLY A 890 3.51 16.02 23.75
N ILE A 891 3.33 14.79 23.24
CA ILE A 891 4.15 13.63 23.58
C ILE A 891 5.40 13.62 22.71
N ASP A 892 6.57 13.57 23.35
CA ASP A 892 7.86 13.51 22.67
C ASP A 892 8.00 12.25 21.79
N PRO A 893 8.38 12.37 20.50
CA PRO A 893 8.42 11.26 19.56
C PRO A 893 9.60 10.31 19.81
N ILE A 894 10.72 10.77 20.37
CA ILE A 894 11.87 9.92 20.74
C ILE A 894 11.50 9.04 21.94
N TRP A 895 10.91 9.63 22.99
CA TRP A 895 10.35 8.89 24.13
C TRP A 895 9.29 7.89 23.67
N PHE A 896 8.37 8.33 22.79
CA PHE A 896 7.33 7.44 22.26
C PHE A 896 7.93 6.29 21.43
N GLY A 897 9.01 6.52 20.69
CA GLY A 897 9.75 5.48 19.99
C GLY A 897 10.30 4.41 20.94
N ILE A 898 10.85 4.80 22.09
CA ILE A 898 11.33 3.84 23.10
C ILE A 898 10.18 3.10 23.80
N PHE A 899 9.11 3.82 24.16
CA PHE A 899 7.87 3.20 24.63
C PHE A 899 7.35 2.15 23.63
N PHE A 900 7.27 2.49 22.34
CA PHE A 900 6.80 1.60 21.29
C PHE A 900 7.69 0.35 21.16
N VAL A 901 9.02 0.51 21.21
CA VAL A 901 9.96 -0.63 21.24
C VAL A 901 9.71 -1.54 22.44
N ILE A 902 9.50 -0.97 23.64
CA ILE A 902 9.17 -1.75 24.85
C ILE A 902 7.84 -2.50 24.70
N MET A 903 6.83 -1.90 24.07
CA MET A 903 5.56 -2.58 23.78
C MET A 903 5.71 -3.69 22.73
N VAL A 904 6.49 -3.49 21.68
CA VAL A 904 6.86 -4.52 20.70
C VAL A 904 7.56 -5.68 21.39
N GLU A 905 8.50 -5.40 22.29
CA GLU A 905 9.27 -6.46 22.93
C GLU A 905 8.48 -7.20 24.03
N CYS A 906 7.48 -6.54 24.66
CA CYS A 906 6.41 -7.21 25.41
C CYS A 906 5.63 -8.21 24.53
N ALA A 907 5.21 -7.79 23.34
CA ALA A 907 4.47 -8.64 22.42
C ALA A 907 5.28 -9.87 21.96
N LEU A 908 6.58 -9.71 21.71
CA LEU A 908 7.49 -10.80 21.33
C LEU A 908 7.58 -11.95 22.36
N ILE A 909 7.09 -11.76 23.59
CA ILE A 909 7.00 -12.80 24.62
C ILE A 909 5.57 -13.04 25.13
N THR A 910 4.56 -12.30 24.69
CA THR A 910 3.19 -12.45 25.21
C THR A 910 2.55 -13.75 24.69
N PRO A 911 2.07 -14.65 25.58
CA PRO A 911 1.36 -15.86 25.16
C PRO A 911 0.00 -15.50 24.51
N PRO A 912 -0.45 -16.25 23.49
CA PRO A 912 0.07 -17.56 23.09
C PRO A 912 1.04 -17.54 21.89
N VAL A 913 1.41 -16.37 21.35
CA VAL A 913 2.06 -16.27 20.02
C VAL A 913 3.51 -15.78 20.06
N GLY A 914 3.90 -14.94 21.04
CA GLY A 914 5.15 -14.17 21.02
C GLY A 914 6.37 -14.93 20.46
N LEU A 915 7.00 -14.38 19.42
CA LEU A 915 7.95 -15.10 18.58
C LEU A 915 9.15 -15.69 19.35
N ASN A 916 9.64 -15.01 20.39
CA ASN A 916 10.71 -15.54 21.25
C ASN A 916 10.29 -16.83 21.99
N LEU A 917 9.00 -17.00 22.28
CA LEU A 917 8.46 -18.23 22.90
C LEU A 917 8.73 -19.44 22.01
N TYR A 918 8.47 -19.33 20.70
CA TYR A 918 8.72 -20.41 19.73
C TYR A 918 10.23 -20.69 19.55
N VAL A 919 11.06 -19.65 19.52
CA VAL A 919 12.53 -19.78 19.45
C VAL A 919 13.05 -20.58 20.65
N ILE A 920 12.65 -20.18 21.86
CA ILE A 920 13.09 -20.85 23.09
C ILE A 920 12.41 -22.21 23.29
N GLN A 921 11.20 -22.43 22.77
CA GLN A 921 10.60 -23.75 22.70
C GLN A 921 11.43 -24.72 21.86
N ALA A 922 11.90 -24.29 20.68
CA ALA A 922 12.71 -25.09 19.77
C ALA A 922 14.11 -25.38 20.32
N VAL A 923 14.82 -24.34 20.80
CA VAL A 923 16.16 -24.48 21.38
C VAL A 923 16.12 -25.28 22.70
N GLY A 924 15.17 -24.99 23.57
CA GLY A 924 15.00 -25.65 24.87
C GLY A 924 14.27 -26.99 24.83
N LYS A 925 13.79 -27.44 23.65
CA LYS A 925 13.07 -28.70 23.40
C LYS A 925 11.93 -28.93 24.42
N ALA A 926 11.09 -27.91 24.59
CA ALA A 926 10.10 -27.81 25.66
C ALA A 926 8.65 -27.78 25.13
N GLY A 927 7.67 -27.90 26.02
CA GLY A 927 6.27 -27.59 25.69
C GLY A 927 6.03 -26.08 25.71
N MET A 928 5.25 -25.54 24.75
CA MET A 928 4.87 -24.12 24.75
C MET A 928 4.23 -23.68 26.08
N GLY A 929 3.38 -24.54 26.66
CA GLY A 929 2.79 -24.32 27.99
C GLY A 929 3.76 -24.39 29.17
N GLU A 930 5.03 -24.76 28.97
CA GLU A 930 6.12 -24.59 29.96
C GLU A 930 6.79 -23.21 29.79
N VAL A 931 7.09 -22.82 28.54
CA VAL A 931 7.69 -21.52 28.21
C VAL A 931 6.77 -20.37 28.65
N ALA A 932 5.48 -20.44 28.30
CA ALA A 932 4.48 -19.43 28.64
C ALA A 932 4.32 -19.24 30.16
N ARG A 933 4.38 -20.32 30.96
CA ARG A 933 4.37 -20.24 32.43
C ARG A 933 5.65 -19.60 33.00
N GLY A 934 6.76 -19.68 32.28
CA GLY A 934 8.03 -19.05 32.65
C GLY A 934 8.06 -17.55 32.45
N VAL A 935 7.35 -17.02 31.44
CA VAL A 935 7.48 -15.63 31.01
C VAL A 935 6.75 -14.63 31.89
N TRP A 936 5.56 -14.96 32.43
CA TRP A 936 4.69 -13.99 33.12
C TRP A 936 5.37 -13.03 34.13
N PRO A 937 6.36 -13.44 34.95
CA PRO A 937 7.07 -12.51 35.84
C PRO A 937 7.89 -11.45 35.07
N PHE A 938 8.54 -11.84 33.99
CA PHE A 938 9.29 -10.91 33.12
C PHE A 938 8.33 -10.02 32.32
N LEU A 939 7.20 -10.60 31.88
CA LEU A 939 5.94 -9.94 31.51
C LEU A 939 5.67 -8.68 32.35
N ALA A 940 5.45 -8.89 33.64
CA ALA A 940 5.14 -7.83 34.59
C ALA A 940 6.28 -6.81 34.79
N LEU A 941 7.55 -7.23 34.69
CA LEU A 941 8.70 -6.32 34.83
C LEU A 941 8.86 -5.38 33.63
N MET A 942 8.49 -5.82 32.42
CA MET A 942 8.51 -4.96 31.23
C MET A 942 7.38 -3.94 31.26
N LEU A 943 6.17 -4.36 31.64
CA LEU A 943 5.05 -3.43 31.88
C LEU A 943 5.33 -2.45 33.05
N LEU A 944 6.04 -2.90 34.09
CA LEU A 944 6.56 -2.01 35.14
C LEU A 944 7.59 -1.03 34.60
N THR A 945 8.44 -1.44 33.64
CA THR A 945 9.41 -0.54 32.99
C THR A 945 8.70 0.57 32.21
N VAL A 946 7.62 0.24 31.49
CA VAL A 946 6.73 1.24 30.83
C VAL A 946 6.19 2.26 31.83
N VAL A 947 5.67 1.81 32.98
CA VAL A 947 5.18 2.71 34.04
C VAL A 947 6.32 3.59 34.60
N ILE A 948 7.51 3.04 34.78
CA ILE A 948 8.68 3.79 35.29
C ILE A 948 9.13 4.87 34.30
N ILE A 949 9.23 4.57 33.00
CA ILE A 949 9.64 5.58 32.00
C ILE A 949 8.54 6.63 31.71
N PHE A 950 7.28 6.30 31.98
CA PHE A 950 6.18 7.27 31.93
C PHE A 950 6.22 8.25 33.12
N LEU A 951 6.53 7.75 34.32
CA LEU A 951 6.69 8.59 35.52
C LEU A 951 8.02 9.36 35.56
N VAL A 952 9.04 8.88 34.84
CA VAL A 952 10.38 9.52 34.74
C VAL A 952 10.88 9.46 33.28
N PRO A 953 10.41 10.36 32.40
CA PRO A 953 10.80 10.40 30.98
C PRO A 953 12.31 10.54 30.75
N ASP A 954 13.01 11.21 31.67
CA ASP A 954 14.47 11.37 31.69
C ASP A 954 15.25 10.05 31.58
N ILE A 955 14.66 8.91 32.01
CA ILE A 955 15.31 7.60 31.86
C ILE A 955 15.56 7.28 30.38
N ALA A 956 14.72 7.76 29.46
CA ALA A 956 14.97 7.75 28.03
C ALA A 956 15.61 9.08 27.54
N LEU A 957 15.14 10.23 27.99
CA LEU A 957 15.47 11.53 27.39
C LEU A 957 16.78 12.17 27.87
N TYR A 958 17.31 11.82 29.05
CA TYR A 958 18.51 12.45 29.62
C TYR A 958 19.80 12.20 28.84
N ILE A 959 19.88 11.09 28.08
CA ILE A 959 21.05 10.75 27.27
C ILE A 959 21.04 11.48 25.91
N PRO A 960 19.98 11.44 25.08
CA PRO A 960 19.92 12.18 23.82
C PRO A 960 19.82 13.70 23.98
N PHE A 961 19.10 14.19 25.00
CA PHE A 961 18.86 15.62 25.25
C PHE A 961 19.57 16.10 26.51
N ARG A 962 20.77 15.58 26.74
CA ARG A 962 21.58 15.95 27.89
C ARG A 962 21.87 17.44 27.84
N PRO A 963 21.48 18.25 28.84
CA PRO A 963 21.84 19.67 28.84
C PRO A 963 23.36 19.78 28.87
N GLU A 964 23.91 20.64 28.00
CA GLU A 964 25.34 20.92 28.01
C GLU A 964 25.75 21.50 29.37
N PRO A 965 26.90 21.08 29.94
CA PRO A 965 27.38 21.67 31.18
C PRO A 965 27.79 23.12 30.91
N GLU A 966 27.10 24.07 31.55
CA GLU A 966 27.41 25.49 31.47
C GLU A 966 28.92 25.73 31.72
N GLY A 967 29.66 26.12 30.68
CA GLY A 967 31.07 26.49 30.77
C GLY A 967 32.12 25.43 30.40
N SER A 968 31.82 24.41 29.61
CA SER A 968 32.89 23.69 28.87
C SER A 968 33.38 24.56 27.70
N PRO A 969 34.66 25.01 27.67
CA PRO A 969 35.18 25.82 26.56
C PRO A 969 35.27 25.00 25.26
N MET A 970 34.93 25.64 24.15
CA MET A 970 35.14 25.10 22.81
C MET A 970 36.65 24.94 22.51
N PRO A 971 37.05 24.02 21.61
CA PRO A 971 38.42 23.97 21.13
C PRO A 971 38.68 25.14 20.16
N ASP A 972 39.29 26.21 20.68
CA ASP A 972 40.05 27.15 19.85
C ASP A 972 41.20 26.39 19.13
N ASP A 973 41.87 27.06 18.18
CA ASP A 973 42.94 26.55 17.29
C ASP A 973 42.51 25.78 16.01
N ALA A 974 41.23 25.84 15.62
CA ALA A 974 40.84 25.68 14.21
C ALA A 974 41.00 27.01 13.48
N VAL A 975 42.14 27.25 12.83
CA VAL A 975 42.43 28.53 12.13
C VAL A 975 41.60 28.68 10.86
N VAL A 976 40.41 29.26 11.01
CA VAL A 976 39.60 29.82 9.92
C VAL A 976 40.20 31.19 9.54
N PRO A 977 40.40 31.52 8.25
CA PRO A 977 40.87 32.84 7.84
C PRO A 977 39.83 33.92 8.14
N ASP A 978 40.27 35.14 8.47
CA ASP A 978 39.41 36.27 8.88
C ASP A 978 38.23 36.51 7.91
N VAL A 979 37.03 36.19 8.37
CA VAL A 979 35.76 36.73 7.82
C VAL A 979 35.40 37.94 8.68
N PRO A 980 35.15 39.13 8.10
CA PRO A 980 34.94 40.35 8.88
C PRO A 980 33.69 40.29 9.77
N ASP A 981 33.75 40.99 10.90
CA ASP A 981 32.81 40.94 12.04
C ASP A 981 31.34 40.66 11.65
N ALA A 982 30.83 39.49 12.04
CA ALA A 982 29.43 39.14 11.86
C ALA A 982 28.53 40.04 12.72
N PRO A 983 27.56 40.76 12.14
CA PRO A 983 26.71 41.66 12.90
C PRO A 983 25.71 40.91 13.79
N ASP A 984 25.50 41.45 15.00
CA ASP A 984 24.44 41.16 15.98
C ASP A 984 23.40 40.12 15.53
N ALA A 985 23.35 38.96 16.18
CA ALA A 985 22.48 37.85 15.79
C ALA A 985 20.97 38.20 15.71
N SER A 986 20.51 39.26 16.40
CA SER A 986 19.14 39.76 16.27
C SER A 986 18.84 40.40 14.90
N ALA A 987 19.88 40.81 14.16
CA ALA A 987 19.80 41.39 12.82
C ALA A 987 19.49 40.39 11.70
N ALA A 988 19.73 39.10 11.94
CA ALA A 988 19.71 38.08 10.87
C ALA A 988 18.30 37.63 10.47
N LEU A 989 17.30 37.78 11.35
CA LEU A 989 15.96 37.25 11.13
C LEU A 989 15.23 37.91 9.94
N PRO A 990 14.50 37.15 9.10
CA PRO A 990 13.83 37.68 7.90
C PRO A 990 12.90 38.88 8.18
N GLY A 991 12.04 38.81 9.21
CA GLY A 991 11.19 39.93 9.62
C GLY A 991 11.99 41.17 10.04
N ALA A 992 13.08 41.00 10.78
CA ALA A 992 13.94 42.08 11.22
C ALA A 992 14.67 42.76 10.03
N LYS A 993 15.12 41.98 9.03
CA LYS A 993 15.66 42.50 7.77
C LYS A 993 14.63 43.37 7.04
N LEU A 994 13.41 42.86 6.84
CA LEU A 994 12.34 43.61 6.15
C LEU A 994 11.92 44.87 6.92
N ARG A 995 11.81 44.78 8.25
CA ARG A 995 11.50 45.93 9.11
C ARG A 995 12.52 47.04 8.89
N ARG A 996 13.82 46.73 8.95
CA ARG A 996 14.90 47.71 8.72
C ARG A 996 14.87 48.30 7.31
N LEU A 997 14.50 47.52 6.30
CA LEU A 997 14.35 48.01 4.92
C LEU A 997 13.22 49.06 4.81
N LEU A 998 12.10 48.84 5.50
CA LEU A 998 10.95 49.76 5.50
C LEU A 998 11.13 50.95 6.48
N GLU A 999 11.91 50.78 7.54
CA GLU A 999 12.34 51.86 8.46
C GLU A 999 13.41 52.77 7.84
N GLY A 1000 14.24 52.26 6.93
CA GLY A 1000 15.21 53.05 6.16
C GLY A 1000 14.56 54.09 5.23
N GLY A 1001 13.27 53.93 4.92
CA GLY A 1001 12.50 54.84 4.08
C GLY A 1001 12.72 54.65 2.58
N GLY A 1002 11.94 55.39 1.80
CA GLY A 1002 11.88 55.28 0.35
C GLY A 1002 11.05 54.09 -0.14
N LEU A 1003 10.52 54.19 -1.36
CA LEU A 1003 9.64 53.18 -1.94
C LEU A 1003 10.41 51.93 -2.40
N GLN A 1004 10.02 50.77 -1.86
CA GLN A 1004 10.60 49.48 -2.21
C GLN A 1004 9.90 48.87 -3.44
N VAL A 1005 10.60 48.77 -4.56
CA VAL A 1005 10.11 48.07 -5.77
C VAL A 1005 10.27 46.57 -5.58
N MET A 1006 9.17 45.83 -5.72
CA MET A 1006 9.07 44.40 -5.40
C MET A 1006 8.51 43.60 -6.58
N PRO A 1007 9.37 43.06 -7.47
CA PRO A 1007 8.97 42.04 -8.43
C PRO A 1007 8.64 40.74 -7.71
N CYS A 1008 7.53 40.10 -8.08
CA CYS A 1008 7.08 38.90 -7.39
C CYS A 1008 7.56 37.61 -8.08
N CYS A 1009 8.07 36.68 -7.27
CA CYS A 1009 8.50 35.36 -7.68
C CYS A 1009 7.37 34.32 -7.56
N TYR A 1010 7.61 33.15 -8.14
CA TYR A 1010 6.72 31.97 -8.07
C TYR A 1010 7.47 30.65 -7.91
N ASP A 1011 8.80 30.65 -8.02
CA ASP A 1011 9.70 29.53 -7.79
C ASP A 1011 11.09 30.02 -7.37
N ALA A 1012 11.96 29.09 -6.96
CA ALA A 1012 13.33 29.40 -6.51
C ALA A 1012 14.17 30.12 -7.57
N LEU A 1013 13.96 29.81 -8.85
CA LEU A 1013 14.71 30.40 -9.97
C LEU A 1013 14.30 31.87 -10.19
N SER A 1014 13.01 32.16 -10.25
CA SER A 1014 12.48 33.53 -10.36
C SER A 1014 12.87 34.37 -9.13
N ALA A 1015 12.90 33.79 -7.93
CA ALA A 1015 13.41 34.48 -6.74
C ALA A 1015 14.91 34.84 -6.87
N ARG A 1016 15.77 33.87 -7.26
CA ARG A 1016 17.22 34.11 -7.43
C ARG A 1016 17.51 35.10 -8.56
N LEU A 1017 16.71 35.11 -9.62
CA LEU A 1017 16.81 36.11 -10.69
C LEU A 1017 16.40 37.52 -10.23
N VAL A 1018 15.47 37.67 -9.28
CA VAL A 1018 15.11 38.96 -8.66
C VAL A 1018 16.24 39.46 -7.75
N GLU A 1019 16.87 38.57 -6.98
CA GLU A 1019 18.05 38.92 -6.17
C GLU A 1019 19.26 39.30 -7.04
N GLN A 1020 19.57 38.52 -8.09
CA GLN A 1020 20.63 38.82 -9.06
C GLN A 1020 20.41 40.13 -9.83
N ALA A 1021 19.15 40.53 -10.04
CA ALA A 1021 18.80 41.84 -10.61
C ALA A 1021 18.92 43.01 -9.60
N GLY A 1022 19.28 42.75 -8.35
CA GLY A 1022 19.56 43.75 -7.33
C GLY A 1022 18.34 44.32 -6.60
N PHE A 1023 17.18 43.65 -6.68
CA PHE A 1023 16.00 44.08 -5.92
C PHE A 1023 16.13 43.70 -4.44
N PRO A 1024 15.81 44.60 -3.49
CA PRO A 1024 16.09 44.39 -2.07
C PRO A 1024 15.07 43.49 -1.35
N LEU A 1025 13.98 43.08 -2.01
CA LEU A 1025 12.94 42.17 -1.51
C LEU A 1025 12.16 41.53 -2.67
N THR A 1026 11.45 40.43 -2.40
CA THR A 1026 10.50 39.82 -3.34
C THR A 1026 9.25 39.30 -2.60
N PHE A 1027 8.19 38.96 -3.35
CA PHE A 1027 6.96 38.38 -2.82
C PHE A 1027 6.58 37.13 -3.61
N MET A 1028 6.28 36.02 -2.93
CA MET A 1028 5.74 34.81 -3.53
C MET A 1028 4.26 35.03 -3.88
N SER A 1029 3.98 35.23 -5.16
CA SER A 1029 2.63 35.53 -5.69
C SER A 1029 1.79 34.26 -5.78
N GLY A 1030 0.72 34.14 -4.98
CA GLY A 1030 -0.14 32.94 -4.95
C GLY A 1030 -0.80 32.66 -6.30
N PHE A 1031 -1.17 33.72 -7.04
CA PHE A 1031 -1.61 33.58 -8.43
C PHE A 1031 -0.55 32.92 -9.30
N ALA A 1032 0.69 33.40 -9.23
CA ALA A 1032 1.76 32.92 -10.08
C ALA A 1032 2.25 31.53 -9.69
N VAL A 1033 2.22 31.19 -8.39
CA VAL A 1033 2.43 29.82 -7.91
C VAL A 1033 1.32 28.89 -8.41
N SER A 1034 0.04 29.26 -8.31
CA SER A 1034 -1.07 28.46 -8.86
C SER A 1034 -0.91 28.21 -10.36
N ALA A 1035 -0.56 29.25 -11.12
CA ALA A 1035 -0.34 29.14 -12.56
C ALA A 1035 0.88 28.26 -12.91
N ALA A 1036 2.01 28.44 -12.23
CA ALA A 1036 3.26 27.73 -12.54
C ALA A 1036 3.31 26.30 -12.00
N ARG A 1037 2.79 26.05 -10.78
CA ARG A 1037 2.87 24.76 -10.08
C ARG A 1037 1.71 23.82 -10.42
N LEU A 1038 0.51 24.35 -10.70
CA LEU A 1038 -0.68 23.54 -10.99
C LEU A 1038 -1.19 23.67 -12.44
N GLY A 1039 -0.71 24.66 -13.20
CA GLY A 1039 -1.33 25.02 -14.49
C GLY A 1039 -2.76 25.56 -14.36
N ALA A 1040 -3.15 26.00 -13.15
CA ALA A 1040 -4.53 26.23 -12.75
C ALA A 1040 -4.82 27.70 -12.41
N PRO A 1041 -6.06 28.19 -12.64
CA PRO A 1041 -6.44 29.56 -12.32
C PRO A 1041 -6.48 29.80 -10.80
N ASP A 1042 -6.18 31.03 -10.40
CA ASP A 1042 -6.18 31.45 -9.00
C ASP A 1042 -7.60 31.64 -8.44
N THR A 1043 -8.19 30.52 -8.03
CA THR A 1043 -9.54 30.45 -7.44
C THR A 1043 -9.55 29.66 -6.13
N GLY A 1044 -8.47 29.76 -5.34
CA GLY A 1044 -8.33 29.05 -4.07
C GLY A 1044 -8.24 27.53 -4.17
N LEU A 1045 -7.78 27.01 -5.33
CA LEU A 1045 -7.57 25.56 -5.55
C LEU A 1045 -6.27 25.05 -4.93
N ILE A 1046 -5.24 25.88 -4.86
CA ILE A 1046 -3.95 25.52 -4.26
C ILE A 1046 -4.07 25.47 -2.73
N SER A 1047 -3.48 24.44 -2.12
CA SER A 1047 -3.54 24.25 -0.68
C SER A 1047 -2.42 24.96 0.07
N TYR A 1048 -2.66 25.22 1.35
CA TYR A 1048 -1.65 25.65 2.33
C TYR A 1048 -0.34 24.85 2.26
N ALA A 1049 -0.43 23.53 2.06
CA ALA A 1049 0.75 22.67 2.03
C ALA A 1049 1.62 22.90 0.79
N GLU A 1050 1.00 23.12 -0.37
CA GLU A 1050 1.70 23.39 -1.63
C GLU A 1050 2.30 24.80 -1.66
N MET A 1051 1.60 25.78 -1.09
CA MET A 1051 2.11 27.14 -0.92
C MET A 1051 3.28 27.21 0.07
N LEU A 1052 3.19 26.51 1.21
CA LEU A 1052 4.28 26.42 2.18
C LEU A 1052 5.51 25.70 1.61
N ASP A 1053 5.31 24.62 0.85
CA ASP A 1053 6.37 23.87 0.19
C ASP A 1053 7.08 24.71 -0.89
N GLN A 1054 6.32 25.41 -1.75
CA GLN A 1054 6.91 26.37 -2.70
C GLN A 1054 7.68 27.48 -1.97
N GLY A 1055 7.11 27.99 -0.87
CA GLY A 1055 7.70 29.01 -0.04
C GLY A 1055 9.08 28.64 0.52
N ARG A 1056 9.22 27.42 1.06
CA ARG A 1056 10.51 26.89 1.56
C ARG A 1056 11.60 26.84 0.48
N ASN A 1057 11.23 26.43 -0.73
CA ASN A 1057 12.16 26.37 -1.85
C ASN A 1057 12.58 27.78 -2.33
N ILE A 1058 11.68 28.77 -2.24
CA ILE A 1058 11.96 30.17 -2.55
C ILE A 1058 12.88 30.80 -1.49
N THR A 1059 12.54 30.67 -0.21
CA THR A 1059 13.29 31.30 0.90
C THR A 1059 14.67 30.70 1.12
N ALA A 1060 14.86 29.41 0.81
CA ALA A 1060 16.18 28.78 0.85
C ALA A 1060 17.10 29.16 -0.34
N ALA A 1061 16.56 29.78 -1.40
CA ALA A 1061 17.29 30.09 -2.63
C ALA A 1061 17.80 31.54 -2.71
N VAL A 1062 17.45 32.42 -1.75
CA VAL A 1062 17.84 33.84 -1.72
C VAL A 1062 18.17 34.33 -0.31
N SER A 1063 18.95 35.41 -0.21
CA SER A 1063 19.32 36.06 1.05
C SER A 1063 18.43 37.27 1.41
N ILE A 1064 17.79 37.87 0.40
CA ILE A 1064 16.84 38.99 0.52
C ILE A 1064 15.52 38.59 1.23
N PRO A 1065 14.83 39.52 1.89
CA PRO A 1065 13.48 39.31 2.41
C PRO A 1065 12.47 38.82 1.37
N VAL A 1066 11.87 37.67 1.64
CA VAL A 1066 10.73 37.12 0.89
C VAL A 1066 9.45 37.35 1.68
N LEU A 1067 8.45 37.98 1.08
CA LEU A 1067 7.09 38.08 1.60
C LEU A 1067 6.24 36.96 0.97
N GLY A 1068 5.26 36.41 1.69
CA GLY A 1068 4.45 35.29 1.21
C GLY A 1068 2.96 35.62 1.11
N ASP A 1069 2.35 35.32 -0.03
CA ASP A 1069 0.89 35.18 -0.13
C ASP A 1069 0.43 33.99 0.74
N ALA A 1070 -0.53 34.22 1.65
CA ALA A 1070 -1.14 33.18 2.48
C ALA A 1070 -2.68 33.21 2.41
N ASP A 1071 -3.23 33.82 1.35
CA ASP A 1071 -4.66 33.93 1.07
C ASP A 1071 -5.46 34.39 2.30
N THR A 1072 -6.53 33.66 2.62
CA THR A 1072 -7.43 33.89 3.77
C THR A 1072 -6.95 33.20 5.05
N GLY A 1073 -5.71 32.67 5.06
CA GLY A 1073 -5.18 31.79 6.11
C GLY A 1073 -5.80 30.39 6.11
N TYR A 1074 -6.35 29.94 4.97
CA TYR A 1074 -6.83 28.58 4.71
C TYR A 1074 -7.84 28.02 5.74
N GLY A 1075 -8.74 28.87 6.25
CA GLY A 1075 -9.86 28.46 7.09
C GLY A 1075 -10.34 29.52 8.09
N ASN A 1076 -10.42 29.12 9.36
CA ASN A 1076 -10.80 30.00 10.48
C ASN A 1076 -9.56 30.62 11.17
N ALA A 1077 -9.78 31.38 12.24
CA ALA A 1077 -8.71 32.02 13.03
C ALA A 1077 -7.57 31.06 13.46
N LEU A 1078 -7.86 29.80 13.79
CA LEU A 1078 -6.83 28.81 14.15
C LEU A 1078 -6.05 28.31 12.93
N ASN A 1079 -6.68 28.24 11.75
CA ASN A 1079 -5.97 28.00 10.49
C ASN A 1079 -5.02 29.16 10.16
N VAL A 1080 -5.44 30.41 10.39
CA VAL A 1080 -4.55 31.59 10.28
C VAL A 1080 -3.33 31.44 11.21
N LYS A 1081 -3.54 31.09 12.49
CA LYS A 1081 -2.42 30.87 13.43
C LYS A 1081 -1.43 29.80 12.95
N ARG A 1082 -1.95 28.67 12.45
CA ARG A 1082 -1.12 27.59 11.87
C ARG A 1082 -0.34 28.08 10.65
N THR A 1083 -0.99 28.84 9.77
CA THR A 1083 -0.40 29.33 8.52
C THR A 1083 0.73 30.32 8.80
N ILE A 1084 0.51 31.29 9.67
CA ILE A 1084 1.55 32.25 10.10
C ILE A 1084 2.73 31.53 10.77
N ALA A 1085 2.48 30.58 11.66
CA ALA A 1085 3.55 29.80 12.30
C ALA A 1085 4.37 28.97 11.29
N GLY A 1086 3.72 28.38 10.28
CA GLY A 1086 4.41 27.67 9.20
C GLY A 1086 5.24 28.60 8.31
N TYR A 1087 4.73 29.78 7.97
CA TYR A 1087 5.45 30.75 7.14
C TYR A 1087 6.66 31.33 7.90
N ALA A 1088 6.55 31.54 9.22
CA ALA A 1088 7.68 31.88 10.08
C ALA A 1088 8.76 30.79 10.07
N GLN A 1089 8.36 29.51 10.18
CA GLN A 1089 9.27 28.36 10.09
C GLN A 1089 9.90 28.17 8.69
N ALA A 1090 9.20 28.58 7.63
CA ALA A 1090 9.74 28.60 6.28
C ALA A 1090 10.65 29.80 5.98
N GLY A 1091 10.88 30.71 6.93
CA GLY A 1091 11.78 31.85 6.75
C GLY A 1091 11.21 33.04 5.97
N PHE A 1092 9.88 33.13 5.83
CA PHE A 1092 9.26 34.33 5.26
C PHE A 1092 9.45 35.55 6.17
N ALA A 1093 9.77 36.69 5.56
CA ALA A 1093 9.90 37.98 6.22
C ALA A 1093 8.55 38.67 6.48
N ALA A 1094 7.52 38.36 5.69
CA ALA A 1094 6.13 38.69 6.00
C ALA A 1094 5.17 37.64 5.43
N ALA A 1095 3.96 37.58 5.97
CA ALA A 1095 2.86 36.79 5.41
C ALA A 1095 1.61 37.67 5.20
N MET A 1096 0.95 37.52 4.05
CA MET A 1096 -0.26 38.26 3.69
C MET A 1096 -1.52 37.49 4.09
N ILE A 1097 -2.42 38.15 4.83
CA ILE A 1097 -3.76 37.63 5.16
C ILE A 1097 -4.82 38.58 4.64
N GLU A 1098 -5.82 38.05 3.94
CA GLU A 1098 -6.90 38.82 3.30
C GLU A 1098 -8.30 38.57 3.87
N ASP A 1099 -9.22 39.51 3.60
CA ASP A 1099 -10.60 39.50 4.06
C ASP A 1099 -11.62 38.87 3.10
N GLN A 1100 -11.19 38.15 2.06
CA GLN A 1100 -12.12 37.44 1.17
C GLN A 1100 -12.87 36.28 1.83
N VAL A 1101 -14.06 35.97 1.31
CA VAL A 1101 -14.76 34.70 1.57
C VAL A 1101 -13.93 33.54 1.00
N ALA A 1102 -13.92 32.40 1.68
CA ALA A 1102 -13.24 31.19 1.19
C ALA A 1102 -14.24 30.27 0.46
N PRO A 1103 -13.90 29.68 -0.71
CA PRO A 1103 -12.65 29.86 -1.46
C PRO A 1103 -12.54 31.25 -2.11
N LYS A 1104 -11.33 31.83 -2.03
CA LYS A 1104 -11.02 33.17 -2.54
C LYS A 1104 -11.02 33.24 -4.06
N ARG A 1105 -11.12 34.45 -4.61
CA ARG A 1105 -10.99 34.72 -6.05
C ARG A 1105 -9.84 35.68 -6.30
N CYS A 1106 -9.12 35.49 -7.41
CA CYS A 1106 -8.08 36.44 -7.84
C CYS A 1106 -8.57 37.89 -7.81
N GLY A 1107 -7.73 38.78 -7.25
CA GLY A 1107 -7.98 40.21 -7.07
C GLY A 1107 -8.29 41.02 -8.35
N HIS A 1108 -8.24 40.39 -9.52
CA HIS A 1108 -8.49 41.00 -10.83
C HIS A 1108 -9.65 40.32 -11.60
N THR A 1109 -10.52 39.57 -10.90
CA THR A 1109 -11.61 38.79 -11.51
C THR A 1109 -13.00 39.15 -10.94
N ARG A 1110 -14.06 38.70 -11.61
CA ARG A 1110 -15.45 39.12 -11.33
C ARG A 1110 -16.06 38.42 -10.11
N GLY A 1111 -16.75 39.21 -9.28
CA GLY A 1111 -17.57 38.72 -8.17
C GLY A 1111 -16.77 38.39 -6.92
N LYS A 1112 -15.88 39.30 -6.50
CA LYS A 1112 -15.27 39.23 -5.17
C LYS A 1112 -16.32 39.38 -4.08
N GLU A 1113 -16.18 38.63 -3.00
CA GLU A 1113 -16.99 38.76 -1.78
C GLU A 1113 -16.02 38.80 -0.58
N VAL A 1114 -16.23 39.73 0.34
CA VAL A 1114 -15.46 39.85 1.59
C VAL A 1114 -16.27 39.32 2.76
N VAL A 1115 -15.58 38.80 3.79
CA VAL A 1115 -16.22 38.43 5.04
C VAL A 1115 -16.70 39.69 5.79
N PRO A 1116 -17.70 39.56 6.69
CA PRO A 1116 -18.10 40.64 7.58
C PRO A 1116 -16.90 41.20 8.36
N ARG A 1117 -16.88 42.52 8.58
CA ARG A 1117 -15.73 43.24 9.16
C ARG A 1117 -15.19 42.59 10.44
N GLU A 1118 -16.07 42.10 11.32
CA GLU A 1118 -15.68 41.42 12.57
C GLU A 1118 -14.83 40.17 12.32
N LEU A 1119 -15.19 39.33 11.33
CA LEU A 1119 -14.43 38.12 10.98
C LEU A 1119 -13.10 38.46 10.28
N ALA A 1120 -13.04 39.57 9.54
CA ALA A 1120 -11.79 40.08 8.99
C ALA A 1120 -10.82 40.54 10.10
N LEU A 1121 -11.33 41.28 11.08
CA LEU A 1121 -10.59 41.69 12.27
C LEU A 1121 -10.12 40.48 13.09
N ASP A 1122 -10.95 39.46 13.26
CA ASP A 1122 -10.56 38.24 13.98
C ASP A 1122 -9.46 37.44 13.27
N ARG A 1123 -9.45 37.39 11.93
CA ARG A 1123 -8.32 36.83 11.17
C ARG A 1123 -7.02 37.58 11.43
N ILE A 1124 -7.03 38.92 11.36
CA ILE A 1124 -5.81 39.73 11.57
C ILE A 1124 -5.33 39.66 13.03
N ARG A 1125 -6.24 39.66 14.02
CA ARG A 1125 -5.88 39.43 15.43
C ARG A 1125 -5.20 38.07 15.61
N ALA A 1126 -5.75 37.02 14.98
CA ALA A 1126 -5.14 35.69 15.04
C ALA A 1126 -3.76 35.64 14.36
N ALA A 1127 -3.56 36.36 13.25
CA ALA A 1127 -2.27 36.47 12.60
C ALA A 1127 -1.22 37.17 13.49
N VAL A 1128 -1.61 38.28 14.13
CA VAL A 1128 -0.77 39.04 15.07
C VAL A 1128 -0.39 38.19 16.30
N ASP A 1129 -1.36 37.52 16.93
CA ASP A 1129 -1.10 36.59 18.04
C ASP A 1129 -0.06 35.52 17.67
N ALA A 1130 -0.12 35.00 16.44
CA ALA A 1130 0.78 33.95 15.96
C ALA A 1130 2.18 34.47 15.62
N ARG A 1131 2.28 35.69 15.06
CA ARG A 1131 3.55 36.40 14.87
C ARG A 1131 4.26 36.62 16.20
N ASP A 1132 3.56 37.11 17.21
CA ASP A 1132 4.17 37.45 18.50
C ASP A 1132 4.49 36.19 19.33
N ALA A 1133 3.75 35.09 19.13
CA ALA A 1133 4.13 33.76 19.61
C ALA A 1133 5.36 33.17 18.89
N ALA A 1134 5.61 33.51 17.61
CA ALA A 1134 6.83 33.15 16.89
C ALA A 1134 8.05 33.95 17.40
N ARG A 1135 7.87 35.24 17.69
CA ARG A 1135 8.89 36.10 18.33
C ARG A 1135 9.36 35.57 19.68
N ALA A 1136 8.43 35.09 20.50
CA ALA A 1136 8.75 34.44 21.77
C ALA A 1136 9.57 33.13 21.62
N ARG A 1137 9.75 32.62 20.38
CA ARG A 1137 10.51 31.41 20.03
C ARG A 1137 11.75 31.71 19.18
N GLY A 1138 12.14 32.99 19.03
CA GLY A 1138 13.32 33.38 18.24
C GLY A 1138 13.10 33.44 16.72
N GLN A 1139 11.86 33.50 16.25
CA GLN A 1139 11.51 33.69 14.84
C GLN A 1139 10.86 35.06 14.63
N ASP A 1140 11.05 35.74 13.50
CA ASP A 1140 10.37 37.02 13.23
C ASP A 1140 9.88 37.11 11.78
N LEU A 1141 8.66 37.62 11.65
CA LEU A 1141 8.02 38.04 10.40
C LEU A 1141 7.08 39.23 10.66
N LEU A 1142 6.64 39.88 9.59
CA LEU A 1142 5.62 40.94 9.60
C LEU A 1142 4.26 40.38 9.16
N ILE A 1143 3.15 40.96 9.64
CA ILE A 1143 1.82 40.70 9.09
C ILE A 1143 1.49 41.77 8.04
N LEU A 1144 1.20 41.33 6.81
CA LEU A 1144 0.64 42.17 5.75
C LEU A 1144 -0.87 41.93 5.68
N ALA A 1145 -1.68 42.94 5.99
CA ALA A 1145 -3.13 42.80 6.01
C ALA A 1145 -3.76 43.40 4.74
N ARG A 1146 -4.44 42.55 3.96
CA ARG A 1146 -5.08 42.88 2.69
C ARG A 1146 -6.60 43.03 2.85
N THR A 1147 -7.19 44.03 2.20
CA THR A 1147 -8.66 44.13 2.04
C THR A 1147 -9.08 44.29 0.58
N ASP A 1148 -10.03 43.45 0.16
CA ASP A 1148 -10.69 43.49 -1.15
C ASP A 1148 -12.02 44.27 -1.13
N ALA A 1149 -12.42 44.79 0.04
CA ALA A 1149 -13.74 45.41 0.28
C ALA A 1149 -14.05 46.59 -0.65
N ARG A 1150 -13.02 47.24 -1.22
CA ARG A 1150 -13.16 48.30 -2.23
C ARG A 1150 -14.04 47.88 -3.41
N HIS A 1151 -14.03 46.60 -3.81
CA HIS A 1151 -14.78 46.13 -4.98
C HIS A 1151 -16.31 46.08 -4.75
N GLY A 1152 -16.75 45.68 -3.55
CA GLY A 1152 -18.17 45.46 -3.22
C GLY A 1152 -18.78 46.45 -2.22
N GLU A 1153 -18.04 46.81 -1.17
CA GLU A 1153 -18.53 47.65 -0.06
C GLU A 1153 -18.04 49.11 -0.15
N GLY A 1154 -16.98 49.36 -0.93
CA GLY A 1154 -16.51 50.69 -1.31
C GLY A 1154 -15.24 51.17 -0.59
N LEU A 1155 -14.72 52.34 -1.00
CA LEU A 1155 -13.41 52.82 -0.54
C LEU A 1155 -13.37 53.12 0.96
N GLY A 1156 -14.40 53.78 1.50
CA GLY A 1156 -14.47 54.11 2.94
C GLY A 1156 -14.53 52.87 3.85
N GLU A 1157 -15.15 51.78 3.39
CA GLU A 1157 -15.15 50.50 4.11
C GLU A 1157 -13.76 49.86 4.09
N ALA A 1158 -13.09 49.84 2.94
CA ALA A 1158 -11.73 49.32 2.81
C ALA A 1158 -10.73 50.12 3.68
N ILE A 1159 -10.85 51.44 3.74
CA ILE A 1159 -10.03 52.30 4.62
C ILE A 1159 -10.34 51.99 6.10
N ALA A 1160 -11.61 51.87 6.49
CA ALA A 1160 -11.99 51.52 7.86
C ALA A 1160 -11.52 50.12 8.28
N ARG A 1161 -11.52 49.15 7.35
CA ARG A 1161 -10.93 47.80 7.56
C ARG A 1161 -9.42 47.88 7.74
N ALA A 1162 -8.71 48.58 6.86
CA ALA A 1162 -7.26 48.76 6.95
C ALA A 1162 -6.83 49.48 8.24
N GLN A 1163 -7.56 50.51 8.67
CA GLN A 1163 -7.37 51.17 9.97
C GLN A 1163 -7.55 50.18 11.13
N GLY A 1164 -8.64 49.40 11.15
CA GLY A 1164 -8.85 48.37 12.16
C GLY A 1164 -7.81 47.23 12.15
N PHE A 1165 -7.19 46.94 11.00
CA PHE A 1165 -6.06 46.01 10.91
C PHE A 1165 -4.78 46.60 11.55
N ALA A 1166 -4.54 47.91 11.39
CA ALA A 1166 -3.46 48.61 12.09
C ALA A 1166 -3.70 48.69 13.61
N ASP A 1167 -4.93 48.96 14.05
CA ASP A 1167 -5.29 48.99 15.48
C ASP A 1167 -5.08 47.62 16.16
N LEU A 1168 -5.20 46.53 15.40
CA LEU A 1168 -4.87 45.17 15.83
C LEU A 1168 -3.37 44.83 15.74
N GLY A 1169 -2.55 45.71 15.18
CA GLY A 1169 -1.10 45.56 15.10
C GLY A 1169 -0.57 44.87 13.85
N ALA A 1170 -1.27 44.89 12.71
CA ALA A 1170 -0.68 44.54 11.41
C ALA A 1170 0.46 45.51 11.05
N ASP A 1171 1.55 44.99 10.46
CA ASP A 1171 2.76 45.78 10.18
C ASP A 1171 2.67 46.54 8.85
N ILE A 1172 2.07 45.92 7.82
CA ILE A 1172 1.94 46.46 6.46
C ILE A 1172 0.47 46.37 6.04
N LEU A 1173 -0.06 47.41 5.40
CA LEU A 1173 -1.46 47.48 4.97
C LEU A 1173 -1.60 47.55 3.45
N PHE A 1174 -2.62 46.89 2.92
CA PHE A 1174 -2.86 46.77 1.49
C PHE A 1174 -4.37 46.88 1.19
N VAL A 1175 -4.75 47.94 0.48
CA VAL A 1175 -6.11 48.16 -0.05
C VAL A 1175 -6.09 47.81 -1.54
N GLU A 1176 -6.85 46.79 -1.95
CA GLU A 1176 -6.89 46.34 -3.35
C GLU A 1176 -7.71 47.27 -4.26
N ALA A 1177 -7.28 47.43 -5.50
CA ALA A 1177 -8.00 48.10 -6.58
C ALA A 1177 -8.61 49.51 -6.28
N PRO A 1178 -7.83 50.48 -5.75
CA PRO A 1178 -8.18 51.91 -5.91
C PRO A 1178 -8.25 52.23 -7.41
N ARG A 1179 -9.32 52.90 -7.87
CA ARG A 1179 -9.64 53.02 -9.30
C ARG A 1179 -8.98 54.17 -10.03
N ASP A 1180 -8.47 55.16 -9.30
CA ASP A 1180 -7.78 56.33 -9.84
C ASP A 1180 -6.76 56.86 -8.82
N ALA A 1181 -5.92 57.82 -9.27
CA ALA A 1181 -4.87 58.38 -8.45
C ALA A 1181 -5.38 59.15 -7.22
N ALA A 1182 -6.62 59.68 -7.23
CA ALA A 1182 -7.21 60.36 -6.08
C ALA A 1182 -7.75 59.36 -5.04
N GLU A 1183 -8.20 58.17 -5.45
CA GLU A 1183 -8.41 57.05 -4.52
C GLU A 1183 -7.08 56.58 -3.92
N MET A 1184 -6.00 56.50 -4.70
CA MET A 1184 -4.66 56.15 -4.18
C MET A 1184 -4.11 57.20 -3.20
N GLU A 1185 -4.25 58.49 -3.50
CA GLU A 1185 -3.91 59.59 -2.57
C GLU A 1185 -4.74 59.51 -1.29
N THR A 1186 -6.04 59.21 -1.40
CA THR A 1186 -6.94 59.06 -0.25
C THR A 1186 -6.57 57.87 0.63
N VAL A 1187 -6.26 56.71 0.04
CA VAL A 1187 -5.68 55.56 0.77
C VAL A 1187 -4.38 55.96 1.45
N ALA A 1188 -3.46 56.60 0.76
CA ALA A 1188 -2.15 56.92 1.31
C ALA A 1188 -2.20 57.97 2.44
N ARG A 1189 -3.18 58.89 2.39
CA ARG A 1189 -3.47 59.89 3.43
C ARG A 1189 -4.17 59.32 4.66
N GLU A 1190 -5.10 58.39 4.49
CA GLU A 1190 -6.03 57.97 5.57
C GLU A 1190 -5.72 56.59 6.16
N VAL A 1191 -4.90 55.77 5.50
CA VAL A 1191 -4.40 54.49 6.04
C VAL A 1191 -3.05 54.72 6.75
N PRO A 1192 -2.89 54.30 8.02
CA PRO A 1192 -1.64 54.47 8.78
C PRO A 1192 -0.54 53.47 8.36
N GLY A 1193 0.66 53.60 8.94
CA GLY A 1193 1.75 52.64 8.76
C GLY A 1193 2.34 52.59 7.34
N TRP A 1194 2.95 51.45 7.00
CA TRP A 1194 3.46 51.16 5.66
C TRP A 1194 2.36 50.65 4.73
N LYS A 1195 2.27 51.19 3.51
CA LYS A 1195 1.27 50.80 2.51
C LYS A 1195 1.90 50.15 1.28
N MET A 1196 1.29 49.07 0.80
CA MET A 1196 1.63 48.42 -0.47
C MET A 1196 0.66 48.86 -1.58
N ALA A 1197 1.22 49.28 -2.72
CA ALA A 1197 0.51 49.41 -3.99
C ALA A 1197 0.73 48.14 -4.82
N ASN A 1198 -0.34 47.63 -5.44
CA ASN A 1198 -0.32 46.42 -6.27
C ASN A 1198 -0.55 46.79 -7.74
N LEU A 1199 0.45 46.57 -8.58
CA LEU A 1199 0.56 47.14 -9.92
C LEU A 1199 0.48 46.02 -10.96
N VAL A 1200 -0.72 45.73 -11.43
CA VAL A 1200 -0.98 44.70 -12.45
C VAL A 1200 -1.13 45.35 -13.82
N GLU A 1201 -0.38 44.85 -14.81
CA GLU A 1201 -0.43 45.32 -16.18
C GLU A 1201 -1.80 45.04 -16.83
N GLY A 1202 -2.67 46.07 -16.85
CA GLY A 1202 -4.06 45.97 -17.32
C GLY A 1202 -5.08 45.62 -16.23
N GLY A 1203 -4.72 45.73 -14.95
CA GLY A 1203 -5.64 45.62 -13.81
C GLY A 1203 -6.47 46.89 -13.55
N ASP A 1204 -7.27 46.87 -12.47
CA ASP A 1204 -8.11 48.00 -12.04
C ASP A 1204 -7.28 49.16 -11.41
N THR A 1205 -6.12 48.85 -10.83
CA THR A 1205 -5.23 49.83 -10.17
C THR A 1205 -4.41 50.64 -11.20
N PRO A 1206 -4.35 51.98 -11.12
CA PRO A 1206 -3.47 52.79 -11.96
C PRO A 1206 -1.99 52.41 -11.85
N LEU A 1207 -1.34 52.22 -13.00
CA LEU A 1207 0.11 51.97 -13.12
C LEU A 1207 0.90 53.28 -12.99
N LEU A 1208 0.91 53.85 -11.80
CA LEU A 1208 1.75 54.99 -11.44
C LEU A 1208 3.23 54.58 -11.35
N GLY A 1209 4.14 55.52 -11.64
CA GLY A 1209 5.57 55.30 -11.54
C GLY A 1209 6.07 55.25 -10.09
N PRO A 1210 7.19 54.56 -9.79
CA PRO A 1210 7.75 54.53 -8.44
C PRO A 1210 7.92 55.92 -7.77
N PRO A 1211 8.43 56.97 -8.44
CA PRO A 1211 8.54 58.30 -7.82
C PRO A 1211 7.18 58.95 -7.49
N GLU A 1212 6.11 58.57 -8.19
CA GLU A 1212 4.76 59.09 -7.96
C GLU A 1212 4.13 58.38 -6.75
N LEU A 1213 4.30 57.06 -6.64
CA LEU A 1213 3.86 56.26 -5.50
C LEU A 1213 4.60 56.62 -4.21
N GLU A 1214 5.90 56.91 -4.31
CA GLU A 1214 6.71 57.44 -3.21
C GLU A 1214 6.21 58.81 -2.76
N ALA A 1215 5.93 59.73 -3.70
CA ALA A 1215 5.39 61.05 -3.40
C ALA A 1215 3.97 61.02 -2.80
N LEU A 1216 3.16 59.99 -3.12
CA LEU A 1216 1.87 59.73 -2.47
C LEU A 1216 2.02 59.15 -1.05
N GLY A 1217 3.14 58.50 -0.72
CA GLY A 1217 3.38 57.89 0.59
C GLY A 1217 3.11 56.39 0.67
N PHE A 1218 3.29 55.66 -0.43
CA PHE A 1218 3.41 54.19 -0.42
C PHE A 1218 4.84 53.77 -0.05
N ALA A 1219 4.97 52.60 0.59
CA ALA A 1219 6.25 52.04 1.04
C ALA A 1219 6.70 50.83 0.20
N ILE A 1220 5.77 50.14 -0.46
CA ILE A 1220 6.06 49.01 -1.36
C ILE A 1220 5.27 49.17 -2.67
N ALA A 1221 5.92 48.94 -3.81
CA ALA A 1221 5.30 48.83 -5.12
C ALA A 1221 5.49 47.41 -5.67
N ALA A 1222 4.43 46.60 -5.63
CA ALA A 1222 4.45 45.19 -5.98
C ALA A 1222 4.05 44.96 -7.45
N TYR A 1223 4.78 44.08 -8.13
CA TYR A 1223 4.58 43.71 -9.53
C TYR A 1223 4.33 42.19 -9.64
N PRO A 1224 3.07 41.73 -9.45
CA PRO A 1224 2.76 40.35 -9.08
C PRO A 1224 2.72 39.33 -10.23
N LEU A 1225 2.65 39.79 -11.49
CA LEU A 1225 2.47 38.96 -12.68
C LEU A 1225 3.52 39.20 -13.78
N THR A 1226 4.31 40.26 -13.69
CA THR A 1226 5.23 40.72 -14.74
C THR A 1226 6.20 39.63 -15.20
N LEU A 1227 6.88 38.96 -14.25
CA LEU A 1227 7.86 37.91 -14.54
C LEU A 1227 7.20 36.67 -15.16
N LEU A 1228 6.06 36.24 -14.62
CA LEU A 1228 5.29 35.10 -15.16
C LEU A 1228 4.82 35.39 -16.59
N SER A 1229 4.27 36.58 -16.85
CA SER A 1229 3.78 36.99 -18.16
C SER A 1229 4.91 37.06 -19.19
N ALA A 1230 6.08 37.56 -18.79
CA ALA A 1230 7.29 37.57 -19.63
C ALA A 1230 7.78 36.15 -19.94
N ALA A 1231 7.86 35.27 -18.92
CA ALA A 1231 8.31 33.89 -19.07
C ALA A 1231 7.35 33.06 -19.95
N MET A 1232 6.04 33.13 -19.70
CA MET A 1232 5.01 32.47 -20.51
C MET A 1232 5.04 32.93 -21.97
N ARG A 1233 5.30 34.23 -22.21
CA ARG A 1233 5.47 34.75 -23.57
C ARG A 1233 6.71 34.16 -24.24
N ALA A 1234 7.87 34.19 -23.57
CA ALA A 1234 9.12 33.65 -24.13
C ALA A 1234 8.99 32.16 -24.45
N GLN A 1235 8.40 31.37 -23.54
CA GLN A 1235 8.09 29.95 -23.74
C GLN A 1235 7.17 29.73 -24.95
N ARG A 1236 6.05 30.46 -25.03
CA ARG A 1236 5.10 30.37 -26.16
C ARG A 1236 5.76 30.72 -27.50
N ASP A 1237 6.53 31.81 -27.54
CA ASP A 1237 7.14 32.31 -28.76
C ASP A 1237 8.28 31.36 -29.21
N ALA A 1238 9.00 30.73 -28.28
CA ALA A 1238 9.97 29.66 -28.56
C ALA A 1238 9.30 28.35 -29.05
N LEU A 1239 8.19 27.93 -28.42
CA LEU A 1239 7.40 26.77 -28.85
C LEU A 1239 6.79 26.98 -30.25
N ALA A 1240 6.39 28.21 -30.59
CA ALA A 1240 5.92 28.57 -31.92
C ALA A 1240 7.03 28.43 -32.99
N ALA A 1241 8.26 28.86 -32.67
CA ALA A 1241 9.42 28.68 -33.55
C ALA A 1241 9.76 27.18 -33.75
N LEU A 1242 9.82 26.40 -32.67
CA LEU A 1242 10.07 24.96 -32.76
C LEU A 1242 8.98 24.24 -33.59
N ARG A 1243 7.70 24.62 -33.41
CA ARG A 1243 6.57 24.09 -34.19
C ARG A 1243 6.64 24.46 -35.68
N SER A 1244 7.26 25.58 -36.05
CA SER A 1244 7.52 25.94 -37.46
C SER A 1244 8.83 25.35 -38.02
N GLY A 1245 9.52 24.49 -37.26
CA GLY A 1245 10.78 23.87 -37.68
C GLY A 1245 11.98 24.82 -37.58
N THR A 1246 11.88 25.90 -36.81
CA THR A 1246 12.94 26.91 -36.64
C THR A 1246 13.48 26.90 -35.21
N HIS A 1247 14.81 27.08 -35.07
CA HIS A 1247 15.43 27.11 -33.75
C HIS A 1247 15.27 28.51 -33.10
N PRO A 1248 14.78 28.63 -31.87
CA PRO A 1248 14.52 29.92 -31.22
C PRO A 1248 15.79 30.59 -30.67
N SER A 1249 16.92 30.56 -31.40
CA SER A 1249 18.23 31.03 -30.89
C SER A 1249 18.25 32.51 -30.45
N GLY A 1250 17.39 33.36 -31.01
CA GLY A 1250 17.22 34.76 -30.59
C GLY A 1250 16.39 34.96 -29.32
N LEU A 1251 15.95 33.89 -28.64
CA LEU A 1251 15.17 33.91 -27.39
C LEU A 1251 15.89 33.18 -26.23
N LEU A 1252 17.11 32.69 -26.43
CA LEU A 1252 17.86 31.91 -25.45
C LEU A 1252 19.03 32.72 -24.88
N MET A 1253 19.27 32.58 -23.57
CA MET A 1253 20.57 32.86 -22.98
C MET A 1253 21.62 31.91 -23.57
N ASP A 1254 22.88 32.32 -23.62
CA ASP A 1254 23.96 31.37 -23.91
C ASP A 1254 24.20 30.43 -22.70
N PHE A 1255 24.94 29.33 -22.93
CA PHE A 1255 25.13 28.29 -21.91
C PHE A 1255 26.06 28.71 -20.76
N ALA A 1256 26.91 29.74 -20.96
CA ALA A 1256 27.72 30.29 -19.87
C ALA A 1256 26.87 31.21 -18.98
N GLU A 1257 26.05 32.09 -19.56
CA GLU A 1257 25.08 32.87 -18.79
C GLU A 1257 24.10 31.95 -18.05
N LEU A 1258 23.54 30.92 -18.70
CA LEU A 1258 22.62 29.99 -18.05
C LEU A 1258 23.24 29.31 -16.83
N ARG A 1259 24.54 28.94 -16.89
CA ARG A 1259 25.31 28.40 -15.76
C ARG A 1259 25.49 29.41 -14.63
N GLU A 1260 25.82 30.65 -14.98
CA GLU A 1260 25.99 31.76 -14.03
C GLU A 1260 24.68 32.01 -13.27
N ARG A 1261 23.55 32.15 -13.97
CA ARG A 1261 22.23 32.43 -13.35
C ARG A 1261 21.79 31.36 -12.35
N VAL A 1262 22.15 30.08 -12.57
CA VAL A 1262 21.82 28.98 -11.62
C VAL A 1262 22.87 28.75 -10.53
N GLY A 1263 23.99 29.47 -10.54
CA GLY A 1263 25.00 29.44 -9.48
C GLY A 1263 26.08 28.37 -9.58
N PHE A 1264 26.44 27.93 -10.80
CA PHE A 1264 27.55 26.97 -10.96
C PHE A 1264 28.89 27.52 -10.45
N GLU A 1265 29.16 28.81 -10.68
CA GLU A 1265 30.43 29.41 -10.25
C GLU A 1265 30.51 29.60 -8.73
N ASP A 1266 29.37 29.84 -8.05
CA ASP A 1266 29.27 29.84 -6.58
C ASP A 1266 29.66 28.45 -6.03
N TYR A 1267 29.08 27.38 -6.62
CA TYR A 1267 29.40 26.00 -6.28
C TYR A 1267 30.88 25.68 -6.50
N TYR A 1268 31.48 26.10 -7.63
CA TYR A 1268 32.90 25.85 -7.89
C TYR A 1268 33.83 26.64 -6.96
N ALA A 1269 33.44 27.85 -6.53
CA ALA A 1269 34.20 28.62 -5.55
C ALA A 1269 34.18 27.94 -4.16
N GLU A 1270 33.02 27.43 -3.73
CA GLU A 1270 32.89 26.66 -2.49
C GLU A 1270 33.60 25.30 -2.57
N GLU A 1271 33.46 24.56 -3.69
CA GLU A 1271 34.20 23.31 -3.95
C GLU A 1271 35.73 23.53 -3.89
N ALA A 1272 36.21 24.66 -4.41
CA ALA A 1272 37.62 25.03 -4.37
C ALA A 1272 38.15 25.28 -2.94
N CYS A 1273 37.31 25.74 -2.00
CA CYS A 1273 37.69 25.86 -0.59
C CYS A 1273 38.00 24.49 0.04
N TYR A 1274 37.28 23.43 -0.36
CA TYR A 1274 37.53 22.06 0.09
C TYR A 1274 38.59 21.31 -0.74
N ALA A 1275 38.97 21.82 -1.91
CA ALA A 1275 39.99 21.21 -2.77
C ALA A 1275 41.39 21.18 -2.13
N GLY A 1276 41.67 22.06 -1.16
CA GLY A 1276 42.91 22.05 -0.35
C GLY A 1276 42.97 20.96 0.74
N ALA A 1277 41.89 20.21 0.95
CA ALA A 1277 41.78 19.14 1.95
C ALA A 1277 41.77 17.73 1.32
N ARG A 1278 42.37 17.57 0.13
CA ARG A 1278 42.51 16.30 -0.60
C ARG A 1278 43.93 15.73 -0.53
#